data_AF-P34158-F1
#
_entry.id   AF-P34158-F1
#
_cell.length_a   1.000
_cell.length_b   1.000
_cell.length_c   1.000
_cell.angle_alpha   90.00
_cell.angle_beta   90.00
_cell.angle_gamma   90.00
#
_symmetry.space_group_name_H-M   'P 1'
#
loop_
_entity.id
_entity.type
_entity.pdbx_description
1 polymer ?
#
loop_
_entity_poly.entity_id
_entity_poly.type
_entity_poly.pdbx_seq_one_letter_code
_entity_poly.pdbx_strand_id
1 'polypeptide(L)'
;MQKSPLEKASFISKLFFSWTTPILRKGYRHHLELSDIYQAPSSDSADHLSEKLEREWDREQASKKKPQLIHALRRCFVWRFVFYGVLLYLGEVTKAVQPVLLGRIIASYDPDNTEERSIAIYLGIGLCLLFIVRTLLLHPAIFGLHHIGMQMRIAMFSLIYKKTLKLSSRVLDKISIGQLISLLSNNLNKFDEGLALAHFIWIAPLQVVLLMGLLWDLLQFSAFCGLGLLIVLVIFQAILGKMMVKYRDKRAAKINERLVITSEVIDNIYSVKAYCWESAMEKIIESLREEELKMTRRSAYMRFFTSSAFFFSGFFVVFLSVLPYTVINGIVLRKIFTTISFCIVLRMSVTRQFPTAVQIWYDSLGMIRKIQDFLQTQEYKVLEYNLMFTGLVMENVTAFWEEGFQELLEKVQLNNDDRKTSNGENHLSFSHLCLVGNPVLKNINLNIKKGEMLAITGSTGAGKTSLLMLILGELEASEGIIKHSGRVSFSSQISWIMPGTIKENIIFGVSYDEYRYKSVVKACQLQEDITKFAEQDNTVLGEGGVTLSGGQRARISLARAVYKDADLYLLDSPFGYLDVLTEEQIFESCVCKLMASKTRILVTSKMEQLKKADKILILHEGSSYFYGTFSELQSLRPDFSSKLMGYDTFDQFTEERRSSILTETLRRFSVDDASTTWNKAKQSFRQTGEFGEKRKNSILSSFSSVKKISIVQKTPLSIEGESDDLQERRLSLVPDSEHGEAALPRSNMITAGPTFPGRRRQSVLDLMTFTPSSVSSSLQRTRASIRKISLAPRISLKEEDIYSRRLSQDSTLNITEEINEEDLKECFFDDMVKIPTVTTWNTYLRYFTLHRGLFAVLIWCVLVFLVEVAASLFVLWLLKNNPVNGGNNGTKIANTSYVVVITSSSFYYIFYIYVGVADTLLALSLFRGLPLVHTLITASKILHRKMLHSILHAPMSTFNKLKAGGILNRFSKDIAILDDFLPLTIFDFIQLLFIVVGAIIVVSALQPYIFLATVPGLAVFILLRAYFLHTSQQLKQLESEGRSPIFTHLVTSLKGLWTLRAFRRQTYFETLFHKALNLHTANWFMYLATLRWFQMRIDMIFVLFFIVVTFISILTTGEGEGTTGIILTLAMNIMSTLQWAVNSSIDTDSLMRSVSRVFKFIDIQTEESICTKIMKELHSEDSPNALVIKNEHVKKCDTWPSGGEMVVKDLTVKYVDDGNAILENISFSISPGQRVGLLGRTGSGKSTLLSAFLRMLNIKGEIQIDGVSWNSMTLQEWRKAFGVITQKVFIFSGTFRQNLDPNGKWRDEEIWKVADQVGLKSVIEQFPGQLNFTLVDGGYVLSHGHKQLMCLARSVLSKAKIILLDEPSANLDPITYQVIRRVLRQAFAGCTVVLCEHRIEAMLDCQRFLVIEQGNVWQYESLQALLSEKSVFQRALSSSEKMKLFHGRHSSKQKPRTQITAVKEETEEEVQETRL
;
A
#
# COMPACT_ATOMS: atom_id res chain seq x y z
N MET A 1 16.72 7.60 22.06
CA MET A 1 15.82 8.77 21.92
C MET A 1 15.74 9.60 23.20
N GLN A 2 15.74 10.93 23.11
CA GLN A 2 15.60 11.84 24.27
C GLN A 2 14.11 11.96 24.69
N LYS A 3 13.84 12.01 26.00
CA LYS A 3 12.47 12.21 26.53
C LYS A 3 11.87 13.55 26.07
N SER A 4 10.54 13.58 25.93
CA SER A 4 9.85 14.79 25.47
C SER A 4 10.03 15.98 26.42
N PRO A 5 10.37 17.19 25.92
CA PRO A 5 10.44 18.40 26.75
C PRO A 5 9.06 18.84 27.26
N LEU A 6 7.98 18.35 26.65
CA LEU A 6 6.60 18.66 27.04
C LEU A 6 6.27 18.18 28.46
N GLU A 7 6.83 17.04 28.89
CA GLU A 7 6.61 16.50 30.24
C GLU A 7 7.17 17.42 31.33
N LYS A 8 8.28 18.12 31.03
CA LYS A 8 8.95 19.07 31.95
C LYS A 8 8.50 20.52 31.77
N ALA A 9 7.65 20.81 30.78
CA ALA A 9 7.27 22.17 30.42
C ALA A 9 6.28 22.78 31.44
N SER A 10 6.54 24.03 31.82
CA SER A 10 5.61 24.83 32.63
C SER A 10 4.31 25.10 31.86
N PHE A 11 3.24 25.49 32.58
CA PHE A 11 1.96 25.84 31.96
C PHE A 11 2.11 26.93 30.88
N ILE A 12 2.89 27.97 31.17
CA ILE A 12 3.20 29.06 30.22
C ILE A 12 3.94 28.51 29.00
N SER A 13 4.92 27.62 29.21
CA SER A 13 5.66 27.02 28.11
C SER A 13 4.77 26.18 27.19
N LYS A 14 3.81 25.45 27.75
CA LYS A 14 2.79 24.69 27.00
C LYS A 14 1.85 25.61 26.24
N LEU A 15 1.35 26.67 26.88
CA LEU A 15 0.42 27.63 26.28
C LEU A 15 1.04 28.37 25.08
N PHE A 16 2.28 28.83 25.21
CA PHE A 16 2.98 29.60 24.18
C PHE A 16 3.85 28.75 23.24
N PHE A 17 3.79 27.41 23.35
CA PHE A 17 4.62 26.45 22.61
C PHE A 17 6.14 26.71 22.67
N SER A 18 6.63 27.34 23.74
CA SER A 18 8.05 27.75 23.83
C SER A 18 9.01 26.57 23.89
N TRP A 19 8.54 25.39 24.32
CA TRP A 19 9.29 24.14 24.35
C TRP A 19 9.73 23.64 22.96
N THR A 20 9.11 24.11 21.87
CA THR A 20 9.49 23.76 20.49
C THR A 20 10.68 24.59 19.97
N THR A 21 10.97 25.74 20.58
CA THR A 21 12.04 26.65 20.12
C THR A 21 13.41 25.99 19.93
N PRO A 22 13.86 25.04 20.78
CA PRO A 22 15.13 24.33 20.58
C PRO A 22 15.21 23.56 19.27
N ILE A 23 14.14 22.83 18.89
CA ILE A 23 14.12 22.06 17.64
C ILE A 23 14.07 22.99 16.42
N LEU A 24 13.36 24.12 16.50
CA LEU A 24 13.36 25.12 15.43
C LEU A 24 14.75 25.73 15.23
N ARG A 25 15.45 26.05 16.32
CA ARG A 25 16.82 26.60 16.26
C ARG A 25 17.80 25.59 15.68
N LYS A 26 17.68 24.32 16.07
CA LYS A 26 18.55 23.24 15.56
C LYS A 26 18.30 22.99 14.09
N GLY A 27 17.04 22.79 13.69
CA GLY A 27 16.66 22.53 12.31
C GLY A 27 16.93 23.69 11.35
N TYR A 28 17.02 24.94 11.84
CA TYR A 28 17.45 26.09 11.03
C TYR A 28 18.95 26.10 10.75
N ARG A 29 19.79 25.60 11.68
CA ARG A 29 21.26 25.61 11.56
C ARG A 29 21.83 24.35 10.93
N HIS A 30 21.23 23.20 11.24
CA HIS A 30 21.69 21.89 10.83
C HIS A 30 20.54 21.08 10.23
N HIS A 31 20.89 20.03 9.49
CA HIS A 31 19.92 19.04 9.05
C HIS A 31 19.44 18.24 10.27
N LEU A 32 18.13 18.04 10.39
CA LEU A 32 17.54 17.23 11.44
C LEU A 32 17.73 15.74 11.15
N GLU A 33 18.35 15.03 12.07
CA GLU A 33 18.45 13.57 12.03
C GLU A 33 17.38 12.92 12.92
N LEU A 34 17.15 11.61 12.74
CA LEU A 34 16.18 10.86 13.54
C LEU A 34 16.53 10.86 15.04
N SER A 35 17.82 10.90 15.37
CA SER A 35 18.37 10.99 16.72
C SER A 35 18.00 12.29 17.44
N ASP A 36 17.71 13.36 16.69
CA ASP A 36 17.31 14.67 17.23
C ASP A 36 15.84 14.75 17.64
N ILE A 37 15.04 13.80 17.20
CA ILE A 37 13.61 13.76 17.46
C ILE A 37 13.36 13.27 18.89
N TYR A 38 12.45 13.95 19.60
CA TYR A 38 12.05 13.54 20.94
C TYR A 38 11.08 12.36 20.88
N GLN A 39 11.16 11.48 21.87
CA GLN A 39 10.18 10.42 22.06
C GLN A 39 8.77 10.99 22.24
N ALA A 40 7.77 10.26 21.76
CA ALA A 40 6.37 10.61 21.98
C ALA A 40 6.05 10.70 23.49
N PRO A 41 5.12 11.59 23.91
CA PRO A 41 4.67 11.64 25.30
C PRO A 41 4.14 10.29 25.77
N SER A 42 4.43 9.91 27.01
CA SER A 42 4.00 8.63 27.59
C SER A 42 2.49 8.38 27.51
N SER A 43 1.68 9.45 27.60
CA SER A 43 0.21 9.41 27.44
C SER A 43 -0.26 9.04 26.04
N ASP A 44 0.59 9.24 25.03
CA ASP A 44 0.29 9.03 23.61
C ASP A 44 0.97 7.77 23.07
N SER A 45 1.55 6.95 23.96
CA SER A 45 2.11 5.66 23.59
C SER A 45 1.03 4.76 23.00
N ALA A 46 1.41 4.04 21.94
CA ALA A 46 0.47 3.16 21.24
C ALA A 46 -0.08 2.04 22.14
N ASP A 47 0.72 1.55 23.10
CA ASP A 47 0.31 0.52 24.06
C ASP A 47 -0.84 1.02 24.95
N HIS A 48 -0.66 2.18 25.61
CA HIS A 48 -1.68 2.75 26.50
C HIS A 48 -2.99 3.08 25.76
N LEU A 49 -2.88 3.66 24.56
CA LEU A 49 -4.05 4.01 23.75
C LEU A 49 -4.79 2.77 23.22
N SER A 50 -4.05 1.73 22.85
CA SER A 50 -4.63 0.47 22.39
C SER A 50 -5.42 -0.23 23.50
N GLU A 51 -4.82 -0.39 24.68
CA GLU A 51 -5.44 -1.08 25.82
C GLU A 51 -6.70 -0.34 26.28
N LYS A 52 -6.66 1.00 26.29
CA LYS A 52 -7.81 1.83 26.67
C LYS A 52 -9.00 1.62 25.72
N LEU A 53 -8.76 1.61 24.41
CA LEU A 53 -9.83 1.44 23.42
C LEU A 53 -10.32 0.00 23.34
N GLU A 54 -9.41 -0.98 23.41
CA GLU A 54 -9.71 -2.42 23.42
C GLU A 54 -10.64 -2.77 24.57
N ARG A 55 -10.32 -2.31 25.79
CA ARG A 55 -11.17 -2.54 26.97
C ARG A 55 -12.60 -2.00 26.81
N GLU A 56 -12.77 -0.83 26.21
CA GLU A 56 -14.11 -0.25 25.97
C GLU A 56 -14.83 -0.89 24.79
N TRP A 57 -14.10 -1.40 23.80
CA TRP A 57 -14.65 -2.15 22.68
C TRP A 57 -15.15 -3.54 23.12
N ASP A 58 -14.37 -4.28 23.90
CA ASP A 58 -14.75 -5.57 24.46
C ASP A 58 -15.98 -5.43 25.36
N ARG A 59 -16.04 -4.35 26.17
CA ARG A 59 -17.22 -4.01 26.96
C ARG A 59 -18.46 -3.75 26.09
N GLU A 60 -18.31 -3.13 24.93
CA GLU A 60 -19.40 -2.87 24.00
C GLU A 60 -19.88 -4.16 23.32
N GLN A 61 -18.94 -5.01 22.88
CA GLN A 61 -19.25 -6.33 22.30
C GLN A 61 -19.99 -7.24 23.30
N ALA A 62 -19.54 -7.27 24.56
CA ALA A 62 -20.18 -8.07 25.60
C ALA A 62 -21.58 -7.54 25.99
N SER A 63 -21.82 -6.23 25.90
CA SER A 63 -23.05 -5.60 26.39
C SER A 63 -24.18 -5.50 25.34
N LYS A 64 -23.87 -5.45 24.04
CA LYS A 64 -24.84 -5.10 22.99
C LYS A 64 -24.85 -6.11 21.85
N LYS A 65 -26.04 -6.50 21.37
CA LYS A 65 -26.23 -7.41 20.22
C LYS A 65 -25.64 -6.86 18.90
N LYS A 66 -25.62 -5.54 18.71
CA LYS A 66 -25.02 -4.86 17.55
C LYS A 66 -24.01 -3.82 18.05
N PRO A 67 -22.74 -4.19 18.27
CA PRO A 67 -21.77 -3.28 18.85
C PRO A 67 -21.40 -2.17 17.86
N GLN A 68 -21.33 -0.93 18.35
CA GLN A 68 -20.94 0.23 17.53
C GLN A 68 -19.65 0.85 18.03
N LEU A 69 -18.67 1.00 17.14
CA LEU A 69 -17.34 1.51 17.50
C LEU A 69 -17.40 2.97 18.01
N ILE A 70 -18.36 3.76 17.52
CA ILE A 70 -18.56 5.15 17.96
C ILE A 70 -18.91 5.26 19.45
N HIS A 71 -19.60 4.26 20.02
CA HIS A 71 -19.95 4.27 21.44
C HIS A 71 -18.72 4.01 22.33
N ALA A 72 -17.83 3.11 21.92
CA ALA A 72 -16.55 2.86 22.58
C ALA A 72 -15.63 4.10 22.52
N LEU A 73 -15.50 4.71 21.32
CA LEU A 73 -14.73 5.95 21.13
C LEU A 73 -15.28 7.11 21.98
N ARG A 74 -16.61 7.25 22.05
CA ARG A 74 -17.26 8.28 22.87
C ARG A 74 -16.88 8.13 24.35
N ARG A 75 -16.92 6.92 24.92
CA ARG A 75 -16.52 6.70 26.32
C ARG A 75 -15.07 7.09 26.60
N CYS A 76 -14.18 6.89 25.63
CA CYS A 76 -12.75 7.19 25.78
C CYS A 76 -12.39 8.68 25.70
N PHE A 77 -13.04 9.44 24.81
CA PHE A 77 -12.57 10.77 24.39
C PHE A 77 -13.59 11.91 24.53
N VAL A 78 -14.87 11.64 24.81
CA VAL A 78 -15.93 12.68 24.73
C VAL A 78 -15.69 13.89 25.61
N TRP A 79 -15.24 13.71 26.85
CA TRP A 79 -15.05 14.82 27.78
C TRP A 79 -13.96 15.79 27.32
N ARG A 80 -12.86 15.27 26.78
CA ARG A 80 -11.78 16.10 26.24
C ARG A 80 -12.22 16.79 24.94
N PHE A 81 -12.96 16.08 24.09
CA PHE A 81 -13.51 16.63 22.85
C PHE A 81 -14.48 17.79 23.11
N VAL A 82 -15.42 17.62 24.04
CA VAL A 82 -16.37 18.68 24.44
C VAL A 82 -15.63 19.87 25.06
N PHE A 83 -14.65 19.63 25.93
CA PHE A 83 -13.87 20.70 26.56
C PHE A 83 -13.21 21.63 25.52
N TYR A 84 -12.47 21.07 24.56
CA TYR A 84 -11.87 21.90 23.50
C TYR A 84 -12.90 22.48 22.54
N GLY A 85 -14.03 21.80 22.32
CA GLY A 85 -15.16 22.34 21.57
C GLY A 85 -15.75 23.62 22.18
N VAL A 86 -15.88 23.67 23.51
CA VAL A 86 -16.36 24.86 24.23
C VAL A 86 -15.35 26.01 24.11
N LEU A 87 -14.06 25.74 24.27
CA LEU A 87 -13.01 26.75 24.08
C LEU A 87 -13.00 27.29 22.65
N LEU A 88 -13.19 26.42 21.65
CA LEU A 88 -13.30 26.80 20.25
C LEU A 88 -14.53 27.69 20.01
N TYR A 89 -15.69 27.35 20.59
CA TYR A 89 -16.89 28.18 20.51
C TYR A 89 -16.68 29.55 21.13
N LEU A 90 -16.12 29.63 22.35
CA LEU A 90 -15.81 30.91 22.99
C LEU A 90 -14.85 31.74 22.13
N GLY A 91 -13.83 31.11 21.53
CA GLY A 91 -12.92 31.74 20.59
C GLY A 91 -13.63 32.29 19.34
N GLU A 92 -14.58 31.55 18.75
CA GLU A 92 -15.34 32.00 17.57
C GLU A 92 -16.38 33.09 17.89
N VAL A 93 -17.01 33.05 19.07
CA VAL A 93 -17.94 34.10 19.52
C VAL A 93 -17.25 35.46 19.59
N THR A 94 -15.97 35.52 19.98
CA THR A 94 -15.22 36.79 19.99
C THR A 94 -15.18 37.45 18.60
N LYS A 95 -15.18 36.69 17.50
CA LYS A 95 -15.22 37.25 16.14
C LYS A 95 -16.56 37.89 15.80
N ALA A 96 -17.66 37.43 16.39
CA ALA A 96 -18.98 38.04 16.20
C ALA A 96 -19.11 39.38 16.94
N VAL A 97 -18.39 39.55 18.05
CA VAL A 97 -18.39 40.79 18.85
C VAL A 97 -17.41 41.83 18.30
N GLN A 98 -16.36 41.40 17.58
CA GLN A 98 -15.35 42.28 16.98
C GLN A 98 -15.94 43.45 16.15
N PRO A 99 -16.91 43.25 15.22
CA PRO A 99 -17.53 44.34 14.46
C PRO A 99 -18.21 45.41 15.31
N VAL A 100 -18.79 45.04 16.47
CA VAL A 100 -19.50 45.97 17.35
C VAL A 100 -18.53 46.97 17.95
N LEU A 101 -17.42 46.49 18.53
CA LEU A 101 -16.40 47.36 19.12
C LEU A 101 -15.71 48.19 18.04
N LEU A 102 -15.34 47.58 16.92
CA LEU A 102 -14.68 48.27 15.83
C LEU A 102 -15.58 49.37 15.23
N GLY A 103 -16.87 49.11 15.08
CA GLY A 103 -17.84 50.09 14.60
C GLY A 103 -17.99 51.30 15.51
N ARG A 104 -17.96 51.11 16.84
CA ARG A 104 -18.01 52.21 17.82
C ARG A 104 -16.71 53.02 17.88
N ILE A 105 -15.56 52.34 17.78
CA ILE A 105 -14.26 53.03 17.69
C ILE A 105 -14.21 53.91 16.44
N ILE A 106 -14.72 53.42 15.30
CA ILE A 106 -14.76 54.25 14.09
C ILE A 106 -15.76 55.41 14.25
N ALA A 107 -16.87 55.19 14.96
CA ALA A 107 -17.85 56.24 15.25
C ALA A 107 -17.33 57.36 16.14
N SER A 108 -16.24 57.15 16.90
CA SER A 108 -15.62 58.17 17.73
C SER A 108 -14.71 59.11 16.93
N TYR A 109 -14.28 58.71 15.73
CA TYR A 109 -13.50 59.56 14.84
C TYR A 109 -14.35 60.68 14.21
N ASP A 110 -15.67 60.51 14.15
CA ASP A 110 -16.60 61.54 13.69
C ASP A 110 -16.62 62.72 14.70
N PRO A 111 -16.45 63.97 14.24
CA PRO A 111 -16.45 65.14 15.12
C PRO A 111 -17.81 65.38 15.80
N ASP A 112 -18.90 64.93 15.19
CA ASP A 112 -20.26 65.14 15.67
C ASP A 112 -20.60 64.32 16.93
N ASN A 113 -19.82 63.29 17.24
CA ASN A 113 -20.20 62.27 18.22
C ASN A 113 -19.30 62.31 19.47
N THR A 114 -19.50 63.33 20.30
CA THR A 114 -18.74 63.56 21.53
C THR A 114 -18.88 62.43 22.56
N GLU A 115 -20.04 61.77 22.61
CA GLU A 115 -20.27 60.64 23.54
C GLU A 115 -19.32 59.46 23.24
N GLU A 116 -19.21 59.04 21.99
CA GLU A 116 -18.33 57.93 21.60
C GLU A 116 -16.85 58.28 21.76
N ARG A 117 -16.46 59.56 21.61
CA ARG A 117 -15.09 60.03 21.89
C ARG A 117 -14.69 59.79 23.35
N SER A 118 -15.60 60.02 24.30
CA SER A 118 -15.33 59.79 25.72
C SER A 118 -15.10 58.31 26.05
N ILE A 119 -15.70 57.39 25.28
CA ILE A 119 -15.67 55.95 25.52
C ILE A 119 -14.58 55.25 24.67
N ALA A 120 -14.01 55.94 23.68
CA ALA A 120 -13.08 55.38 22.69
C ALA A 120 -11.86 54.64 23.31
N ILE A 121 -11.25 55.20 24.36
CA ILE A 121 -10.10 54.57 25.04
C ILE A 121 -10.51 53.24 25.68
N TYR A 122 -11.67 53.18 26.35
CA TYR A 122 -12.18 51.96 26.96
C TYR A 122 -12.53 50.90 25.90
N LEU A 123 -13.10 51.32 24.76
CA LEU A 123 -13.36 50.42 23.64
C LEU A 123 -12.07 49.90 23.00
N GLY A 124 -11.05 50.74 22.85
CA GLY A 124 -9.73 50.35 22.38
C GLY A 124 -9.09 49.28 23.27
N ILE A 125 -9.11 49.49 24.59
CA ILE A 125 -8.63 48.49 25.57
C ILE A 125 -9.45 47.20 25.48
N GLY A 126 -10.77 47.30 25.42
CA GLY A 126 -11.66 46.14 25.30
C GLY A 126 -11.41 45.32 24.02
N LEU A 127 -11.16 46.00 22.90
CA LEU A 127 -10.88 45.35 21.61
C LEU A 127 -9.52 44.66 21.63
N CYS A 128 -8.48 45.32 22.16
CA CYS A 128 -7.16 44.71 22.36
C CYS A 128 -7.24 43.45 23.24
N LEU A 129 -7.97 43.53 24.36
CA LEU A 129 -8.18 42.38 25.25
C LEU A 129 -8.91 41.24 24.53
N LEU A 130 -9.93 41.55 23.73
CA LEU A 130 -10.69 40.57 22.95
C LEU A 130 -9.78 39.80 21.97
N PHE A 131 -8.87 40.48 21.28
CA PHE A 131 -7.91 39.84 20.38
C PHE A 131 -6.88 38.95 21.10
N ILE A 132 -6.40 39.38 22.27
CA ILE A 132 -5.51 38.58 23.12
C ILE A 132 -6.23 37.30 23.58
N VAL A 133 -7.44 37.44 24.12
CA VAL A 133 -8.26 36.32 24.60
C VAL A 133 -8.57 35.35 23.46
N ARG A 134 -8.94 35.85 22.28
CA ARG A 134 -9.18 35.03 21.09
C ARG A 134 -7.97 34.17 20.74
N THR A 135 -6.78 34.77 20.72
CA THR A 135 -5.53 34.07 20.38
C THR A 135 -5.17 33.00 21.41
N LEU A 136 -5.37 33.30 22.69
CA LEU A 136 -5.09 32.37 23.80
C LEU A 136 -6.12 31.22 23.89
N LEU A 137 -7.35 31.41 23.44
CA LEU A 137 -8.38 30.36 23.44
C LEU A 137 -8.29 29.45 22.21
N LEU A 138 -8.12 30.04 21.02
CA LEU A 138 -8.28 29.32 19.74
C LEU A 138 -7.16 28.31 19.48
N HIS A 139 -5.90 28.73 19.60
CA HIS A 139 -4.75 27.87 19.24
C HIS A 139 -4.62 26.63 20.14
N PRO A 140 -4.74 26.74 21.48
CA PRO A 140 -4.74 25.57 22.35
C PRO A 140 -5.93 24.63 22.10
N ALA A 141 -7.11 25.17 21.78
CA ALA A 141 -8.28 24.36 21.44
C ALA A 141 -8.04 23.54 20.16
N ILE A 142 -7.52 24.17 19.10
CA ILE A 142 -7.24 23.47 17.85
C ILE A 142 -6.11 22.44 18.02
N PHE A 143 -5.03 22.79 18.74
CA PHE A 143 -3.96 21.84 19.03
C PHE A 143 -4.47 20.64 19.84
N GLY A 144 -5.31 20.88 20.85
CA GLY A 144 -5.95 19.83 21.64
C GLY A 144 -6.85 18.91 20.81
N LEU A 145 -7.61 19.46 19.85
CA LEU A 145 -8.45 18.67 18.94
C LEU A 145 -7.63 17.82 17.97
N HIS A 146 -6.53 18.36 17.43
CA HIS A 146 -5.60 17.58 16.61
C HIS A 146 -4.89 16.48 17.41
N HIS A 147 -4.52 16.77 18.66
CA HIS A 147 -3.95 15.79 19.58
C HIS A 147 -4.91 14.62 19.82
N ILE A 148 -6.20 14.91 20.06
CA ILE A 148 -7.23 13.88 20.20
C ILE A 148 -7.38 13.08 18.91
N GLY A 149 -7.37 13.74 17.74
CA GLY A 149 -7.42 13.06 16.44
C GLY A 149 -6.29 12.06 16.26
N MET A 150 -5.07 12.47 16.59
CA MET A 150 -3.89 11.62 16.61
C MET A 150 -4.04 10.43 17.57
N GLN A 151 -4.54 10.64 18.79
CA GLN A 151 -4.79 9.56 19.76
C GLN A 151 -5.83 8.54 19.24
N MET A 152 -6.93 9.02 18.65
CA MET A 152 -7.95 8.16 18.06
C MET A 152 -7.37 7.30 16.92
N ARG A 153 -6.55 7.91 16.06
CA ARG A 153 -5.87 7.21 14.96
C ARG A 153 -4.97 6.08 15.46
N ILE A 154 -4.11 6.35 16.43
CA ILE A 154 -3.16 5.36 16.98
C ILE A 154 -3.91 4.18 17.60
N ALA A 155 -4.95 4.46 18.39
CA ALA A 155 -5.78 3.43 19.01
C ALA A 155 -6.48 2.55 17.97
N MET A 156 -7.05 3.16 16.92
CA MET A 156 -7.69 2.41 15.82
C MET A 156 -6.67 1.58 15.02
N PHE A 157 -5.46 2.10 14.77
CA PHE A 157 -4.41 1.35 14.05
C PHE A 157 -4.00 0.10 14.79
N SER A 158 -3.76 0.23 16.10
CA SER A 158 -3.42 -0.92 16.92
C SER A 158 -4.56 -1.95 16.94
N LEU A 159 -5.81 -1.52 17.12
CA LEU A 159 -6.95 -2.43 17.16
C LEU A 159 -7.15 -3.18 15.82
N ILE A 160 -7.00 -2.47 14.69
CA ILE A 160 -7.04 -3.07 13.34
C ILE A 160 -5.90 -4.07 13.17
N TYR A 161 -4.69 -3.74 13.62
CA TYR A 161 -3.53 -4.61 13.50
C TYR A 161 -3.68 -5.88 14.35
N LYS A 162 -4.08 -5.75 15.63
CA LYS A 162 -4.40 -6.88 16.51
C LYS A 162 -5.49 -7.78 15.92
N LYS A 163 -6.54 -7.18 15.35
CA LYS A 163 -7.60 -7.94 14.66
C LYS A 163 -7.07 -8.68 13.43
N THR A 164 -6.22 -8.03 12.64
CA THR A 164 -5.62 -8.62 11.43
C THR A 164 -4.80 -9.87 11.76
N LEU A 165 -4.04 -9.85 12.86
CA LEU A 165 -3.29 -11.02 13.32
C LEU A 165 -4.20 -12.19 13.74
N LYS A 166 -5.46 -11.91 14.12
CA LYS A 166 -6.48 -12.89 14.57
C LYS A 166 -7.53 -13.22 13.50
N LEU A 167 -7.41 -12.71 12.27
CA LEU A 167 -8.42 -12.90 11.23
C LEU A 167 -8.45 -14.34 10.68
N SER A 168 -9.62 -14.93 10.45
CA SER A 168 -9.69 -16.27 9.81
C SER A 168 -9.08 -16.29 8.40
N SER A 169 -8.41 -17.38 8.02
CA SER A 169 -7.84 -17.53 6.67
C SER A 169 -8.90 -17.41 5.57
N ARG A 170 -10.15 -17.84 5.84
CA ARG A 170 -11.28 -17.71 4.90
C ARG A 170 -11.64 -16.26 4.55
N VAL A 171 -11.44 -15.36 5.50
CA VAL A 171 -11.72 -13.91 5.32
C VAL A 171 -10.52 -13.21 4.69
N LEU A 172 -9.31 -13.69 4.96
CA LEU A 172 -8.08 -13.14 4.41
C LEU A 172 -8.08 -13.15 2.87
N ASP A 173 -8.62 -14.21 2.26
CA ASP A 173 -8.72 -14.31 0.80
C ASP A 173 -9.74 -13.32 0.20
N LYS A 174 -10.78 -12.96 0.96
CA LYS A 174 -11.79 -11.96 0.54
C LYS A 174 -11.27 -10.52 0.68
N ILE A 175 -10.39 -10.26 1.66
CA ILE A 175 -9.87 -8.92 1.95
C ILE A 175 -8.53 -8.74 1.24
N SER A 176 -8.54 -8.02 0.11
CA SER A 176 -7.29 -7.65 -0.56
C SER A 176 -6.38 -6.81 0.36
N ILE A 177 -5.08 -7.10 0.35
CA ILE A 177 -4.05 -6.34 1.07
C ILE A 177 -4.13 -4.84 0.73
N GLY A 178 -4.42 -4.51 -0.54
CA GLY A 178 -4.59 -3.13 -1.00
C GLY A 178 -5.74 -2.39 -0.34
N GLN A 179 -6.86 -3.06 -0.03
CA GLN A 179 -7.97 -2.45 0.72
C GLN A 179 -7.56 -2.13 2.16
N LEU A 180 -6.84 -3.02 2.83
CA LEU A 180 -6.36 -2.78 4.20
C LEU A 180 -5.34 -1.62 4.25
N ILE A 181 -4.38 -1.61 3.31
CA ILE A 181 -3.41 -0.51 3.19
C ILE A 181 -4.14 0.81 2.89
N SER A 182 -5.13 0.81 2.01
CA SER A 182 -5.92 2.01 1.68
C SER A 182 -6.74 2.51 2.88
N LEU A 183 -7.32 1.59 3.65
CA LEU A 183 -8.05 1.88 4.89
C LEU A 183 -7.14 2.63 5.87
N LEU A 184 -5.92 2.12 6.08
CA LEU A 184 -4.91 2.68 6.99
C LEU A 184 -4.27 3.98 6.47
N SER A 185 -3.90 4.04 5.18
CA SER A 185 -3.07 5.12 4.61
C SER A 185 -3.83 6.42 4.36
N ASN A 186 -4.96 6.36 3.66
CA ASN A 186 -5.59 7.55 3.10
C ASN A 186 -6.63 8.20 4.00
N ASN A 187 -7.28 7.39 4.84
CA ASN A 187 -8.49 7.83 5.50
C ASN A 187 -8.28 8.21 6.96
N LEU A 188 -7.30 7.60 7.63
CA LEU A 188 -7.07 7.85 9.05
C LEU A 188 -6.26 9.13 9.32
N ASN A 189 -5.37 9.55 8.41
CA ASN A 189 -4.69 10.85 8.54
C ASN A 189 -5.66 12.04 8.42
N LYS A 190 -6.84 11.84 7.82
CA LYS A 190 -7.88 12.87 7.73
C LYS A 190 -8.57 13.14 9.07
N PHE A 191 -8.57 12.16 9.99
CA PHE A 191 -9.15 12.36 11.32
C PHE A 191 -8.33 13.37 12.13
N ASP A 192 -7.00 13.31 12.04
CA ASP A 192 -6.09 14.18 12.79
C ASP A 192 -6.40 15.65 12.54
N GLU A 193 -6.51 16.07 11.28
CA GLU A 193 -6.85 17.45 10.93
C GLU A 193 -8.36 17.75 10.99
N GLY A 194 -9.18 16.74 10.67
CA GLY A 194 -10.62 16.90 10.53
C GLY A 194 -11.38 17.19 11.82
N LEU A 195 -10.93 16.65 12.97
CA LEU A 195 -11.63 16.87 14.24
C LEU A 195 -11.68 18.34 14.67
N ALA A 196 -10.68 19.14 14.30
CA ALA A 196 -10.68 20.57 14.55
C ALA A 196 -11.84 21.28 13.83
N LEU A 197 -12.16 20.81 12.62
CA LEU A 197 -13.23 21.38 11.80
C LEU A 197 -14.60 20.76 12.10
N ALA A 198 -14.66 19.58 12.72
CA ALA A 198 -15.89 18.86 13.02
C ALA A 198 -16.84 19.62 13.96
N HIS A 199 -16.31 20.44 14.89
CA HIS A 199 -17.13 21.23 15.81
C HIS A 199 -17.92 22.36 15.13
N PHE A 200 -17.53 22.79 13.92
CA PHE A 200 -18.27 23.83 13.20
C PHE A 200 -19.68 23.42 12.77
N ILE A 201 -20.04 22.14 12.89
CA ILE A 201 -21.42 21.68 12.64
C ILE A 201 -22.45 22.33 13.57
N TRP A 202 -22.09 22.60 14.84
CA TRP A 202 -22.96 23.24 15.82
C TRP A 202 -22.52 24.68 16.13
N ILE A 203 -21.22 24.99 16.02
CA ILE A 203 -20.72 26.36 16.20
C ILE A 203 -21.27 27.28 15.10
N ALA A 204 -21.28 26.86 13.84
CA ALA A 204 -21.71 27.73 12.74
C ALA A 204 -23.19 28.14 12.84
N PRO A 205 -24.17 27.23 13.07
CA PRO A 205 -25.57 27.64 13.29
C PRO A 205 -25.75 28.59 14.48
N LEU A 206 -25.11 28.34 15.62
CA LEU A 206 -25.18 29.24 16.77
C LEU A 206 -24.59 30.62 16.47
N GLN A 207 -23.47 30.64 15.75
CA GLN A 207 -22.83 31.88 15.31
C GLN A 207 -23.68 32.66 14.32
N VAL A 208 -24.39 31.98 13.40
CA VAL A 208 -25.34 32.60 12.47
C VAL A 208 -26.51 33.24 13.22
N VAL A 209 -27.07 32.56 14.22
CA VAL A 209 -28.16 33.11 15.05
C VAL A 209 -27.70 34.36 15.80
N LEU A 210 -26.52 34.30 16.42
CA LEU A 210 -25.93 35.45 17.12
C LEU A 210 -25.69 36.63 16.18
N LEU A 211 -25.05 36.40 15.03
CA LEU A 211 -24.77 37.44 14.03
C LEU A 211 -26.05 38.01 13.42
N MET A 212 -27.07 37.19 13.18
CA MET A 212 -28.35 37.66 12.67
C MET A 212 -29.09 38.51 13.71
N GLY A 213 -29.03 38.15 15.00
CA GLY A 213 -29.56 39.00 16.07
C GLY A 213 -28.91 40.38 16.11
N LEU A 214 -27.57 40.44 15.95
CA LEU A 214 -26.83 41.70 15.87
C LEU A 214 -27.11 42.49 14.59
N LEU A 215 -27.29 41.81 13.45
CA LEU A 215 -27.65 42.45 12.18
C LEU A 215 -29.10 42.96 12.17
N TRP A 216 -30.02 42.27 12.83
CA TRP A 216 -31.42 42.68 12.97
C TRP A 216 -31.56 44.02 13.68
N ASP A 217 -30.75 44.28 14.70
CA ASP A 217 -30.73 45.56 15.40
C ASP A 217 -30.35 46.73 14.45
N LEU A 218 -29.47 46.47 13.49
CA LEU A 218 -28.96 47.49 12.57
C LEU A 218 -29.86 47.74 11.36
N LEU A 219 -30.40 46.66 10.77
CA LEU A 219 -31.04 46.62 9.46
C LEU A 219 -32.49 46.11 9.48
N GLN A 220 -33.01 45.67 10.62
CA GLN A 220 -34.34 45.07 10.77
C GLN A 220 -34.58 43.94 9.74
N PHE A 221 -35.75 43.91 9.11
CA PHE A 221 -36.14 42.89 8.13
C PHE A 221 -35.19 42.76 6.92
N SER A 222 -34.46 43.82 6.56
CA SER A 222 -33.57 43.79 5.39
C SER A 222 -32.38 42.82 5.56
N ALA A 223 -31.97 42.52 6.80
CA ALA A 223 -30.91 41.55 7.08
C ALA A 223 -31.25 40.13 6.60
N PHE A 224 -32.54 39.74 6.62
CA PHE A 224 -32.98 38.43 6.16
C PHE A 224 -32.82 38.24 4.64
N CYS A 225 -32.83 39.32 3.85
CA CYS A 225 -32.60 39.24 2.41
C CYS A 225 -31.18 38.73 2.11
N GLY A 226 -30.17 39.25 2.82
CA GLY A 226 -28.78 38.79 2.70
C GLY A 226 -28.59 37.34 3.14
N LEU A 227 -29.27 36.90 4.21
CA LEU A 227 -29.25 35.51 4.65
C LEU A 227 -29.92 34.56 3.63
N GLY A 228 -31.01 34.99 3.00
CA GLY A 228 -31.66 34.22 1.93
C GLY A 228 -30.69 33.87 0.81
N LEU A 229 -29.86 34.82 0.38
CA LEU A 229 -28.81 34.59 -0.62
C LEU A 229 -27.76 33.57 -0.14
N LEU A 230 -27.34 33.64 1.12
CA LEU A 230 -26.39 32.68 1.70
C LEU A 230 -26.96 31.26 1.74
N ILE A 231 -28.24 31.10 2.08
CA ILE A 231 -28.91 29.80 2.08
C ILE A 231 -28.93 29.20 0.66
N VAL A 232 -29.26 30.03 -0.35
CA VAL A 232 -29.22 29.61 -1.76
C VAL A 232 -27.81 29.19 -2.17
N LEU A 233 -26.78 29.93 -1.75
CA LEU A 233 -25.38 29.57 -2.02
C LEU A 233 -24.96 28.26 -1.36
N VAL A 234 -25.40 27.98 -0.12
CA VAL A 234 -25.12 26.69 0.55
C VAL A 234 -25.79 25.53 -0.18
N ILE A 235 -27.04 25.70 -0.63
CA ILE A 235 -27.74 24.69 -1.42
C ILE A 235 -27.00 24.43 -2.74
N PHE A 236 -26.57 25.51 -3.41
CA PHE A 236 -25.76 25.42 -4.63
C PHE A 236 -24.44 24.66 -4.39
N GLN A 237 -23.70 25.00 -3.32
CA GLN A 237 -22.48 24.30 -2.93
C GLN A 237 -22.73 22.81 -2.60
N ALA A 238 -23.86 22.48 -1.95
CA ALA A 238 -24.23 21.11 -1.65
C ALA A 238 -24.51 20.27 -2.91
N ILE A 239 -25.16 20.87 -3.92
CA ILE A 239 -25.39 20.23 -5.23
C ILE A 239 -24.05 19.96 -5.93
N LEU A 240 -23.15 20.95 -5.97
CA LEU A 240 -21.80 20.78 -6.51
C LEU A 240 -21.01 19.71 -5.77
N GLY A 241 -21.10 19.65 -4.44
CA GLY A 241 -20.50 18.61 -3.60
C GLY A 241 -20.96 17.21 -3.98
N LYS A 242 -22.27 17.00 -4.17
CA LYS A 242 -22.83 15.71 -4.61
C LYS A 242 -22.34 15.29 -6.00
N MET A 243 -22.24 16.24 -6.93
CA MET A 243 -21.69 15.99 -8.26
C MET A 243 -20.20 15.62 -8.21
N MET A 244 -19.43 16.29 -7.34
CA MET A 244 -18.01 16.02 -7.13
C MET A 244 -17.77 14.57 -6.66
N VAL A 245 -18.58 14.08 -5.71
CA VAL A 245 -18.47 12.69 -5.22
C VAL A 245 -18.71 11.67 -6.34
N LYS A 246 -19.73 11.88 -7.19
CA LYS A 246 -20.03 10.99 -8.33
C LYS A 246 -18.85 10.86 -9.31
N TYR A 247 -18.16 11.96 -9.60
CA TYR A 247 -16.96 11.93 -10.47
C TYR A 247 -15.76 11.33 -9.76
N ARG A 248 -15.58 11.60 -8.46
CA ARG A 248 -14.52 11.02 -7.63
C ARG A 248 -14.59 9.48 -7.62
N ASP A 249 -15.79 8.91 -7.46
CA ASP A 249 -15.96 7.46 -7.40
C ASP A 249 -15.65 6.77 -8.75
N LYS A 250 -16.07 7.38 -9.87
CA LYS A 250 -15.72 6.87 -11.21
C LYS A 250 -14.22 6.95 -11.47
N ARG A 251 -13.58 8.04 -11.04
CA ARG A 251 -12.13 8.24 -11.16
C ARG A 251 -11.35 7.20 -10.35
N ALA A 252 -11.80 6.87 -9.13
CA ALA A 252 -11.12 5.92 -8.26
C ALA A 252 -10.92 4.54 -8.93
N ALA A 253 -11.90 4.06 -9.69
CA ALA A 253 -11.76 2.79 -10.44
C ALA A 253 -10.65 2.84 -11.50
N LYS A 254 -10.55 3.96 -12.24
CA LYS A 254 -9.53 4.16 -13.28
C LYS A 254 -8.12 4.36 -12.73
N ILE A 255 -8.00 5.02 -11.57
CA ILE A 255 -6.74 5.13 -10.84
C ILE A 255 -6.21 3.74 -10.46
N ASN A 256 -7.08 2.86 -9.93
CA ASN A 256 -6.67 1.51 -9.54
C ASN A 256 -6.17 0.70 -10.74
N GLU A 257 -6.90 0.73 -11.87
CA GLU A 257 -6.49 0.06 -13.12
C GLU A 257 -5.09 0.53 -13.59
N ARG A 258 -4.86 1.86 -13.62
CA ARG A 258 -3.55 2.44 -13.97
C ARG A 258 -2.45 1.98 -13.01
N LEU A 259 -2.71 2.01 -11.69
CA LEU A 259 -1.70 1.68 -10.68
C LEU A 259 -1.31 0.19 -10.71
N VAL A 260 -2.27 -0.71 -10.97
CA VAL A 260 -1.98 -2.15 -11.10
C VAL A 260 -1.05 -2.41 -12.28
N ILE A 261 -1.38 -1.89 -13.47
CA ILE A 261 -0.53 -2.05 -14.67
C ILE A 261 0.84 -1.41 -14.44
N THR A 262 0.90 -0.23 -13.81
CA THR A 262 2.17 0.44 -13.49
C THR A 262 3.03 -0.40 -12.54
N SER A 263 2.42 -1.04 -11.54
CA SER A 263 3.12 -1.96 -10.63
C SER A 263 3.64 -3.19 -11.36
N GLU A 264 2.78 -3.87 -12.15
CA GLU A 264 3.15 -5.07 -12.91
C GLU A 264 4.32 -4.80 -13.89
N VAL A 265 4.33 -3.62 -14.52
CA VAL A 265 5.40 -3.18 -15.44
C VAL A 265 6.71 -2.88 -14.68
N ILE A 266 6.66 -2.19 -13.54
CA ILE A 266 7.85 -1.88 -12.73
C ILE A 266 8.44 -3.16 -12.13
N ASP A 267 7.62 -4.05 -11.59
CA ASP A 267 8.05 -5.31 -10.95
C ASP A 267 8.68 -6.30 -11.95
N ASN A 268 8.41 -6.14 -13.25
CA ASN A 268 8.94 -6.96 -14.33
C ASN A 268 9.64 -6.12 -15.42
N ILE A 269 10.23 -4.98 -15.04
CA ILE A 269 10.88 -4.05 -15.98
C ILE A 269 11.98 -4.70 -16.82
N TYR A 270 12.67 -5.71 -16.27
CA TYR A 270 13.66 -6.51 -17.00
C TYR A 270 13.06 -7.14 -18.27
N SER A 271 11.90 -7.80 -18.16
CA SER A 271 11.23 -8.41 -19.31
C SER A 271 10.70 -7.35 -20.27
N VAL A 272 10.13 -6.25 -19.77
CA VAL A 272 9.62 -5.14 -20.61
C VAL A 272 10.72 -4.57 -21.50
N LYS A 273 11.93 -4.38 -20.95
CA LYS A 273 13.10 -3.91 -21.70
C LYS A 273 13.66 -4.96 -22.64
N ALA A 274 13.72 -6.22 -22.22
CA ALA A 274 14.16 -7.32 -23.08
C ALA A 274 13.29 -7.44 -24.35
N TYR A 275 11.97 -7.22 -24.24
CA TYR A 275 11.05 -7.23 -25.39
C TYR A 275 10.96 -5.91 -26.17
N CYS A 276 11.61 -4.82 -25.72
CA CYS A 276 11.45 -3.46 -26.26
C CYS A 276 10.00 -2.94 -26.23
N TRP A 277 9.28 -3.16 -25.13
CA TRP A 277 7.88 -2.79 -24.97
C TRP A 277 7.66 -1.42 -24.29
N GLU A 278 8.71 -0.62 -24.11
CA GLU A 278 8.64 0.67 -23.42
C GLU A 278 7.58 1.59 -24.06
N SER A 279 7.62 1.73 -25.39
CA SER A 279 6.67 2.57 -26.14
C SER A 279 5.22 2.04 -26.13
N ALA A 280 5.03 0.73 -26.04
CA ALA A 280 3.70 0.12 -25.96
C ALA A 280 3.08 0.38 -24.58
N MET A 281 3.87 0.17 -23.52
CA MET A 281 3.45 0.42 -22.14
C MET A 281 3.16 1.90 -21.89
N GLU A 282 3.95 2.81 -22.46
CA GLU A 282 3.65 4.25 -22.41
C GLU A 282 2.28 4.58 -23.00
N LYS A 283 1.96 4.06 -24.18
CA LYS A 283 0.67 4.31 -24.85
C LYS A 283 -0.50 3.74 -24.05
N ILE A 284 -0.36 2.54 -23.49
CA ILE A 284 -1.40 1.91 -22.65
C ILE A 284 -1.66 2.78 -21.42
N ILE A 285 -0.61 3.18 -20.70
CA ILE A 285 -0.74 4.01 -19.49
C ILE A 285 -1.26 5.42 -19.83
N GLU A 286 -0.84 6.02 -20.95
CA GLU A 286 -1.34 7.32 -21.41
C GLU A 286 -2.85 7.26 -21.71
N SER A 287 -3.35 6.18 -22.32
CA SER A 287 -4.78 6.02 -22.61
C SER A 287 -5.64 6.00 -21.34
N LEU A 288 -5.21 5.25 -20.32
CA LEU A 288 -5.87 5.20 -19.02
C LEU A 288 -5.82 6.56 -18.30
N ARG A 289 -4.67 7.25 -18.42
CA ARG A 289 -4.47 8.57 -17.82
C ARG A 289 -5.37 9.64 -18.46
N GLU A 290 -5.67 9.54 -19.75
CA GLU A 290 -6.59 10.47 -20.41
C GLU A 290 -8.03 10.34 -19.90
N GLU A 291 -8.50 9.10 -19.69
CA GLU A 291 -9.80 8.84 -19.08
C GLU A 291 -9.87 9.36 -17.63
N GLU A 292 -8.81 9.14 -16.85
CA GLU A 292 -8.66 9.65 -15.49
C GLU A 292 -8.75 11.18 -15.44
N LEU A 293 -7.93 11.86 -16.26
CA LEU A 293 -7.86 13.32 -16.30
C LEU A 293 -9.15 13.97 -16.78
N LYS A 294 -9.92 13.33 -17.68
CA LYS A 294 -11.24 13.81 -18.09
C LYS A 294 -12.19 13.94 -16.90
N MET A 295 -12.14 12.99 -15.96
CA MET A 295 -12.93 13.04 -14.73
C MET A 295 -12.34 14.03 -13.72
N THR A 296 -11.02 14.11 -13.59
CA THR A 296 -10.34 15.09 -12.71
C THR A 296 -10.66 16.53 -13.11
N ARG A 297 -10.61 16.88 -14.41
CA ARG A 297 -10.99 18.22 -14.89
C ARG A 297 -12.42 18.59 -14.51
N ARG A 298 -13.38 17.66 -14.69
CA ARG A 298 -14.78 17.90 -14.30
C ARG A 298 -14.91 18.13 -12.81
N SER A 299 -14.25 17.33 -11.98
CA SER A 299 -14.21 17.50 -10.51
C SER A 299 -13.59 18.84 -10.11
N ALA A 300 -12.46 19.21 -10.73
CA ALA A 300 -11.76 20.46 -10.46
C ALA A 300 -12.58 21.70 -10.84
N TYR A 301 -13.33 21.67 -11.95
CA TYR A 301 -14.24 22.75 -12.30
C TYR A 301 -15.33 22.94 -11.25
N MET A 302 -15.93 21.86 -10.75
CA MET A 302 -16.93 21.94 -9.67
C MET A 302 -16.31 22.52 -8.39
N ARG A 303 -15.10 22.10 -8.01
CA ARG A 303 -14.38 22.65 -6.85
C ARG A 303 -14.05 24.13 -7.03
N PHE A 304 -13.64 24.54 -8.23
CA PHE A 304 -13.40 25.94 -8.56
C PHE A 304 -14.66 26.77 -8.33
N PHE A 305 -15.84 26.32 -8.80
CA PHE A 305 -17.09 27.03 -8.53
C PHE A 305 -17.41 27.12 -7.03
N THR A 306 -17.13 26.07 -6.24
CA THR A 306 -17.32 26.11 -4.79
C THR A 306 -16.42 27.15 -4.11
N SER A 307 -15.13 27.25 -4.49
CA SER A 307 -14.19 28.25 -3.94
C SER A 307 -14.54 29.67 -4.45
N SER A 308 -14.78 29.82 -5.75
CA SER A 308 -15.13 31.09 -6.39
C SER A 308 -16.42 31.70 -5.83
N ALA A 309 -17.43 30.88 -5.52
CA ALA A 309 -18.68 31.33 -4.92
C ALA A 309 -18.47 32.10 -3.60
N PHE A 310 -17.45 31.76 -2.79
CA PHE A 310 -17.13 32.49 -1.57
C PHE A 310 -16.67 33.93 -1.88
N PHE A 311 -15.70 34.09 -2.80
CA PHE A 311 -15.14 35.39 -3.15
C PHE A 311 -16.18 36.30 -3.82
N PHE A 312 -17.01 35.75 -4.72
CA PHE A 312 -18.07 36.55 -5.36
C PHE A 312 -19.22 36.92 -4.43
N SER A 313 -19.48 36.13 -3.38
CA SER A 313 -20.62 36.40 -2.49
C SER A 313 -20.50 37.68 -1.67
N GLY A 314 -19.29 38.23 -1.47
CA GLY A 314 -19.05 39.38 -0.59
C GLY A 314 -19.90 40.60 -0.94
N PHE A 315 -19.79 41.07 -2.17
CA PHE A 315 -20.57 42.20 -2.68
C PHE A 315 -22.07 41.96 -2.64
N PHE A 316 -22.54 40.82 -3.17
CA PHE A 316 -23.98 40.56 -3.32
C PHE A 316 -24.69 40.44 -1.97
N VAL A 317 -24.06 39.81 -0.97
CA VAL A 317 -24.66 39.67 0.37
C VAL A 317 -24.82 41.04 1.03
N VAL A 318 -23.80 41.89 0.94
CA VAL A 318 -23.85 43.27 1.49
C VAL A 318 -24.88 44.09 0.73
N PHE A 319 -24.85 44.06 -0.60
CA PHE A 319 -25.77 44.83 -1.46
C PHE A 319 -27.24 44.48 -1.19
N LEU A 320 -27.60 43.18 -1.16
CA LEU A 320 -28.97 42.74 -0.88
C LEU A 320 -29.41 43.05 0.56
N SER A 321 -28.49 43.12 1.52
CA SER A 321 -28.83 43.49 2.90
C SER A 321 -29.09 44.99 3.06
N VAL A 322 -28.33 45.84 2.35
CA VAL A 322 -28.39 47.30 2.50
C VAL A 322 -29.46 47.93 1.61
N LEU A 323 -29.64 47.43 0.39
CA LEU A 323 -30.54 48.03 -0.62
C LEU A 323 -31.99 48.20 -0.11
N PRO A 324 -32.67 47.19 0.47
CA PRO A 324 -34.05 47.36 0.94
C PRO A 324 -34.16 48.42 2.04
N TYR A 325 -33.14 48.52 2.90
CA TYR A 325 -33.13 49.53 3.95
C TYR A 325 -32.94 50.95 3.40
N THR A 326 -32.05 51.11 2.40
CA THR A 326 -31.79 52.42 1.77
C THR A 326 -33.01 53.00 1.08
N VAL A 327 -33.82 52.15 0.45
CA VAL A 327 -35.02 52.57 -0.28
C VAL A 327 -36.10 53.08 0.68
N ILE A 328 -36.16 52.54 1.90
CA ILE A 328 -37.22 52.86 2.87
C ILE A 328 -36.81 54.03 3.79
N ASN A 329 -35.61 53.97 4.36
CA ASN A 329 -35.22 54.85 5.48
C ASN A 329 -34.09 55.84 5.14
N GLY A 330 -33.45 55.71 3.96
CA GLY A 330 -32.10 56.23 3.77
C GLY A 330 -31.08 55.51 4.66
N ILE A 331 -29.77 55.65 4.38
CA ILE A 331 -28.73 55.03 5.22
C ILE A 331 -27.53 55.93 5.42
N VAL A 332 -26.97 55.87 6.62
CA VAL A 332 -25.68 56.48 6.98
C VAL A 332 -24.55 55.52 6.63
N LEU A 333 -23.45 56.00 6.05
CA LEU A 333 -22.30 55.17 5.65
C LEU A 333 -21.74 54.30 6.80
N ARG A 334 -21.77 54.81 8.03
CA ARG A 334 -21.38 54.08 9.25
C ARG A 334 -22.14 52.76 9.42
N LYS A 335 -23.45 52.72 9.14
CA LYS A 335 -24.25 51.48 9.25
C LYS A 335 -23.81 50.45 8.19
N ILE A 336 -23.49 50.89 6.97
CA ILE A 336 -23.00 50.01 5.90
C ILE A 336 -21.71 49.31 6.33
N PHE A 337 -20.77 50.03 6.93
CA PHE A 337 -19.50 49.46 7.41
C PHE A 337 -19.71 48.33 8.44
N THR A 338 -20.53 48.57 9.45
CA THR A 338 -20.81 47.57 10.49
C THR A 338 -21.48 46.33 9.88
N THR A 339 -22.40 46.52 8.93
CA THR A 339 -23.00 45.43 8.15
C THR A 339 -21.95 44.62 7.38
N ILE A 340 -21.03 45.28 6.66
CA ILE A 340 -19.94 44.60 5.92
C ILE A 340 -19.13 43.70 6.85
N SER A 341 -18.75 44.22 8.03
CA SER A 341 -17.95 43.49 9.00
C SER A 341 -18.67 42.24 9.53
N PHE A 342 -19.97 42.34 9.82
CA PHE A 342 -20.79 41.17 10.17
C PHE A 342 -20.94 40.19 9.00
N CYS A 343 -21.15 40.68 7.77
CA CYS A 343 -21.28 39.84 6.58
C CYS A 343 -20.00 39.06 6.27
N ILE A 344 -18.80 39.60 6.52
CA ILE A 344 -17.53 38.87 6.35
C ILE A 344 -17.48 37.65 7.28
N VAL A 345 -17.78 37.83 8.57
CA VAL A 345 -17.78 36.73 9.55
C VAL A 345 -18.88 35.72 9.20
N LEU A 346 -20.08 36.19 8.87
CA LEU A 346 -21.22 35.34 8.51
C LEU A 346 -20.92 34.47 7.28
N ARG A 347 -20.33 35.04 6.22
CA ARG A 347 -19.93 34.30 5.02
C ARG A 347 -18.92 33.21 5.35
N MET A 348 -17.91 33.52 6.15
CA MET A 348 -16.86 32.55 6.53
C MET A 348 -17.45 31.34 7.26
N SER A 349 -18.38 31.57 8.20
CA SER A 349 -19.05 30.50 8.95
C SER A 349 -19.95 29.64 8.06
N VAL A 350 -20.75 30.26 7.19
CA VAL A 350 -21.78 29.57 6.40
C VAL A 350 -21.24 28.88 5.15
N THR A 351 -20.35 29.52 4.41
CA THR A 351 -19.94 29.04 3.07
C THR A 351 -18.66 28.21 3.05
N ARG A 352 -17.85 28.26 4.13
CA ARG A 352 -16.56 27.54 4.22
C ARG A 352 -16.50 26.58 5.41
N GLN A 353 -16.75 27.05 6.63
CA GLN A 353 -16.64 26.21 7.83
C GLN A 353 -17.73 25.13 7.88
N PHE A 354 -18.98 25.52 7.65
CA PHE A 354 -20.11 24.59 7.72
C PHE A 354 -20.05 23.45 6.68
N PRO A 355 -19.88 23.69 5.36
CA PRO A 355 -19.81 22.61 4.38
C PRO A 355 -18.62 21.66 4.63
N THR A 356 -17.49 22.21 5.07
CA THR A 356 -16.31 21.41 5.39
C THR A 356 -16.54 20.52 6.62
N ALA A 357 -17.20 21.04 7.66
CA ALA A 357 -17.55 20.24 8.83
C ALA A 357 -18.49 19.08 8.49
N VAL A 358 -19.53 19.34 7.67
CA VAL A 358 -20.47 18.30 7.22
C VAL A 358 -19.74 17.22 6.42
N GLN A 359 -18.84 17.62 5.51
CA GLN A 359 -18.04 16.70 4.71
C GLN A 359 -17.16 15.78 5.59
N ILE A 360 -16.51 16.34 6.61
CA ILE A 360 -15.66 15.58 7.53
C ILE A 360 -16.47 14.59 8.37
N TRP A 361 -17.65 15.00 8.87
CA TRP A 361 -18.54 14.09 9.60
C TRP A 361 -19.01 12.93 8.72
N TYR A 362 -19.39 13.21 7.47
CA TYR A 362 -19.81 12.18 6.53
C TYR A 362 -18.69 11.17 6.25
N ASP A 363 -17.48 11.66 5.93
CA ASP A 363 -16.32 10.80 5.66
C ASP A 363 -15.91 10.01 6.92
N SER A 364 -15.91 10.64 8.09
CA SER A 364 -15.53 10.01 9.37
C SER A 364 -16.48 8.89 9.78
N LEU A 365 -17.80 9.10 9.68
CA LEU A 365 -18.80 8.08 9.98
C LEU A 365 -18.73 6.92 8.99
N GLY A 366 -18.52 7.20 7.70
CA GLY A 366 -18.31 6.16 6.69
C GLY A 366 -17.10 5.28 7.00
N MET A 367 -16.03 5.89 7.52
CA MET A 367 -14.81 5.16 7.92
C MET A 367 -15.00 4.34 9.19
N ILE A 368 -15.64 4.90 10.22
CA ILE A 368 -15.92 4.18 11.47
C ILE A 368 -16.79 2.95 11.19
N ARG A 369 -17.77 3.05 10.27
CA ARG A 369 -18.57 1.90 9.84
C ARG A 369 -17.71 0.83 9.16
N LYS A 370 -16.84 1.20 8.22
CA LYS A 370 -15.91 0.25 7.59
C LYS A 370 -14.99 -0.45 8.59
N ILE A 371 -14.48 0.27 9.58
CA ILE A 371 -13.65 -0.31 10.65
C ILE A 371 -14.49 -1.21 11.54
N GLN A 372 -15.71 -0.81 11.89
CA GLN A 372 -16.65 -1.64 12.66
C GLN A 372 -16.94 -2.96 11.93
N ASP A 373 -17.25 -2.90 10.64
CA ASP A 373 -17.51 -4.09 9.81
C ASP A 373 -16.26 -4.99 9.77
N PHE A 374 -15.06 -4.38 9.66
CA PHE A 374 -13.79 -5.11 9.71
C PHE A 374 -13.53 -5.77 11.08
N LEU A 375 -13.84 -5.10 12.19
CA LEU A 375 -13.65 -5.65 13.55
C LEU A 375 -14.61 -6.79 13.88
N GLN A 376 -15.78 -6.82 13.24
CA GLN A 376 -16.80 -7.86 13.41
C GLN A 376 -16.59 -9.08 12.51
N THR A 377 -15.52 -9.10 11.71
CA THR A 377 -15.15 -10.25 10.87
C THR A 377 -14.78 -11.48 11.72
N GLN A 378 -14.94 -12.68 11.16
CA GLN A 378 -14.67 -13.94 11.84
C GLN A 378 -13.20 -14.06 12.29
N GLU A 379 -13.01 -14.47 13.54
CA GLU A 379 -11.69 -14.70 14.13
C GLU A 379 -11.24 -16.15 13.98
N TYR A 380 -9.93 -16.32 13.95
CA TYR A 380 -9.24 -17.59 14.08
C TYR A 380 -9.48 -18.18 15.47
N LYS A 381 -9.98 -19.42 15.53
CA LYS A 381 -10.13 -20.14 16.79
C LYS A 381 -8.80 -20.78 17.15
N VAL A 382 -8.26 -20.42 18.32
CA VAL A 382 -7.04 -21.06 18.82
C VAL A 382 -7.38 -22.50 19.19
N LEU A 383 -6.74 -23.46 18.52
CA LEU A 383 -6.84 -24.87 18.88
C LEU A 383 -6.25 -25.07 20.29
N GLU A 384 -7.10 -25.49 21.22
CA GLU A 384 -6.67 -25.78 22.59
C GLU A 384 -5.75 -27.01 22.59
N TYR A 385 -4.55 -26.86 23.14
CA TYR A 385 -3.60 -27.97 23.23
C TYR A 385 -3.98 -28.87 24.39
N ASN A 386 -4.40 -30.10 24.08
CA ASN A 386 -4.57 -31.12 25.10
C ASN A 386 -3.20 -31.66 25.52
N LEU A 387 -2.72 -31.17 26.67
CA LEU A 387 -1.46 -31.62 27.31
C LEU A 387 -1.47 -33.12 27.68
N MET A 388 -2.66 -33.70 27.82
CA MET A 388 -2.86 -35.12 28.17
C MET A 388 -2.58 -36.09 27.01
N PHE A 389 -2.60 -35.61 25.77
CA PHE A 389 -2.34 -36.42 24.59
C PHE A 389 -0.86 -36.32 24.20
N THR A 390 -0.30 -37.31 23.50
CA THR A 390 1.13 -37.30 23.10
C THR A 390 1.36 -37.62 21.63
N GLY A 391 0.30 -37.77 20.83
CA GLY A 391 0.35 -38.06 19.39
C GLY A 391 -0.48 -37.10 18.55
N LEU A 392 -0.68 -37.45 17.27
CA LEU A 392 -1.63 -36.81 16.36
C LEU A 392 -2.65 -37.87 15.90
N VAL A 393 -3.94 -37.60 16.13
CA VAL A 393 -5.06 -38.45 15.66
C VAL A 393 -6.05 -37.59 14.87
N MET A 394 -6.43 -38.08 13.70
CA MET A 394 -7.58 -37.57 12.94
C MET A 394 -8.52 -38.71 12.57
N GLU A 395 -9.82 -38.46 12.75
CA GLU A 395 -10.88 -39.44 12.48
C GLU A 395 -11.96 -38.79 11.60
N ASN A 396 -12.19 -39.39 10.43
CA ASN A 396 -13.20 -39.07 9.41
C ASN A 396 -13.29 -37.58 9.07
N VAL A 397 -12.14 -36.95 8.86
CA VAL A 397 -12.08 -35.50 8.66
C VAL A 397 -12.44 -35.11 7.23
N THR A 398 -13.43 -34.22 7.09
CA THR A 398 -13.82 -33.56 5.83
C THR A 398 -13.66 -32.04 5.96
N ALA A 399 -13.17 -31.38 4.91
CA ALA A 399 -12.94 -29.94 4.95
C ALA A 399 -13.17 -29.23 3.61
N PHE A 400 -13.70 -28.02 3.69
CA PHE A 400 -13.96 -27.10 2.58
C PHE A 400 -13.29 -25.74 2.83
N TRP A 401 -12.81 -25.09 1.75
CA TRP A 401 -12.29 -23.71 1.84
C TRP A 401 -13.40 -22.66 1.92
N GLU A 402 -14.55 -22.88 1.25
CA GLU A 402 -15.63 -21.89 1.14
C GLU A 402 -16.90 -22.28 1.94
N GLU A 403 -17.49 -21.29 2.62
CA GLU A 403 -18.72 -21.46 3.43
C GLU A 403 -19.96 -21.81 2.60
N GLY A 404 -20.04 -21.30 1.36
CA GLY A 404 -21.23 -21.44 0.52
C GLY A 404 -21.59 -22.89 0.21
N PHE A 405 -20.59 -23.77 0.16
CA PHE A 405 -20.79 -25.20 -0.07
C PHE A 405 -21.22 -25.93 1.21
N GLN A 406 -20.74 -25.50 2.37
CA GLN A 406 -21.12 -26.08 3.65
C GLN A 406 -22.60 -25.82 3.96
N GLU A 407 -23.09 -24.58 3.79
CA GLU A 407 -24.51 -24.27 3.97
C GLU A 407 -25.42 -25.00 2.97
N LEU A 408 -24.94 -25.25 1.75
CA LEU A 408 -25.67 -26.03 0.76
C LEU A 408 -25.75 -27.51 1.14
N LEU A 409 -24.67 -28.07 1.68
CA LEU A 409 -24.62 -29.46 2.13
C LEU A 409 -25.53 -29.69 3.34
N GLU A 410 -25.53 -28.77 4.30
CA GLU A 410 -26.46 -28.78 5.45
C GLU A 410 -27.92 -28.64 5.00
N LYS A 411 -28.23 -27.75 4.04
CA LYS A 411 -29.59 -27.61 3.47
C LYS A 411 -30.06 -28.86 2.71
N VAL A 412 -29.15 -29.61 2.09
CA VAL A 412 -29.46 -30.85 1.37
C VAL A 412 -29.64 -32.02 2.34
N GLN A 413 -28.85 -32.10 3.42
CA GLN A 413 -29.03 -33.10 4.47
C GLN A 413 -30.37 -32.92 5.19
N LEU A 414 -30.74 -31.69 5.56
CA LEU A 414 -32.04 -31.37 6.16
C LEU A 414 -33.24 -31.73 5.25
N ASN A 415 -33.11 -31.58 3.93
CA ASN A 415 -34.18 -31.92 2.98
C ASN A 415 -34.31 -33.42 2.68
N ASN A 416 -33.27 -34.23 2.94
CA ASN A 416 -33.30 -35.67 2.68
C ASN A 416 -33.96 -36.47 3.81
N ASP A 417 -33.96 -35.96 5.05
CA ASP A 417 -34.64 -36.64 6.17
C ASP A 417 -36.18 -36.55 6.11
N ASP A 418 -36.73 -35.56 5.39
CA ASP A 418 -38.18 -35.37 5.23
C ASP A 418 -38.81 -36.18 4.06
N ARG A 419 -38.04 -36.94 3.27
CA ARG A 419 -38.54 -37.71 2.11
C ARG A 419 -38.20 -39.20 2.16
N LYS A 420 -38.67 -39.90 3.19
CA LYS A 420 -38.84 -41.37 3.17
C LYS A 420 -40.22 -41.73 2.62
N THR A 421 -40.40 -41.74 1.28
CA THR A 421 -41.40 -42.53 0.53
C THR A 421 -41.54 -41.99 -0.91
N SER A 422 -40.90 -42.65 -1.88
CA SER A 422 -41.39 -42.89 -3.26
C SER A 422 -40.19 -43.22 -4.18
N ASN A 423 -40.28 -44.40 -4.78
CA ASN A 423 -39.33 -44.97 -5.73
C ASN A 423 -39.40 -44.22 -7.08
N GLY A 424 -38.26 -44.01 -7.74
CA GLY A 424 -38.24 -44.00 -9.21
C GLY A 424 -37.32 -43.02 -9.93
N GLU A 425 -37.01 -41.83 -9.39
CA GLU A 425 -36.46 -40.75 -10.24
C GLU A 425 -35.22 -40.01 -9.67
N ASN A 426 -34.55 -40.56 -8.65
CA ASN A 426 -33.52 -39.85 -7.88
C ASN A 426 -32.08 -39.85 -8.45
N HIS A 427 -31.84 -40.37 -9.66
CA HIS A 427 -30.49 -40.44 -10.23
C HIS A 427 -30.07 -39.21 -11.05
N LEU A 428 -31.00 -38.32 -11.42
CA LEU A 428 -30.72 -37.16 -12.29
C LEU A 428 -30.45 -35.85 -11.52
N SER A 429 -30.75 -35.81 -10.22
CA SER A 429 -30.52 -34.65 -9.35
C SER A 429 -29.16 -34.68 -8.62
N PHE A 430 -28.54 -35.87 -8.47
CA PHE A 430 -27.22 -36.01 -7.85
C PHE A 430 -26.05 -35.66 -8.80
N SER A 431 -26.22 -35.86 -10.11
CA SER A 431 -25.22 -35.50 -11.13
C SER A 431 -25.06 -33.99 -11.30
N HIS A 432 -26.09 -33.19 -11.00
CA HIS A 432 -26.04 -31.73 -11.07
C HIS A 432 -25.29 -31.09 -9.89
N LEU A 433 -25.15 -31.78 -8.74
CA LEU A 433 -24.38 -31.28 -7.59
C LEU A 433 -22.87 -31.47 -7.74
N CYS A 434 -22.41 -32.50 -8.46
CA CYS A 434 -20.98 -32.74 -8.71
C CYS A 434 -20.29 -31.68 -9.58
N LEU A 435 -21.05 -30.78 -10.21
CA LEU A 435 -20.54 -29.66 -11.02
C LEU A 435 -20.21 -28.40 -10.19
N VAL A 436 -20.50 -28.38 -8.88
CA VAL A 436 -20.56 -27.12 -8.12
C VAL A 436 -19.46 -26.98 -7.04
N GLY A 437 -18.80 -28.05 -6.57
CA GLY A 437 -17.56 -27.95 -5.79
C GLY A 437 -17.21 -29.20 -4.97
N ASN A 438 -16.08 -29.86 -5.27
CA ASN A 438 -15.62 -31.03 -4.51
C ASN A 438 -14.96 -30.62 -3.18
N PRO A 439 -15.23 -31.31 -2.04
CA PRO A 439 -14.49 -31.12 -0.80
C PRO A 439 -13.00 -31.31 -1.02
N VAL A 440 -12.20 -30.47 -0.37
CA VAL A 440 -10.73 -30.47 -0.53
C VAL A 440 -10.10 -31.64 0.18
N LEU A 441 -10.68 -32.04 1.33
CA LEU A 441 -10.33 -33.24 2.07
C LEU A 441 -11.61 -34.03 2.36
N LYS A 442 -11.57 -35.35 2.16
CA LYS A 442 -12.70 -36.27 2.27
C LYS A 442 -12.32 -37.47 3.13
N ASN A 443 -12.95 -37.61 4.29
CA ASN A 443 -12.88 -38.77 5.19
C ASN A 443 -11.44 -39.22 5.51
N ILE A 444 -10.58 -38.29 5.93
CA ILE A 444 -9.18 -38.60 6.26
C ILE A 444 -9.07 -39.20 7.65
N ASN A 445 -8.39 -40.35 7.75
CA ASN A 445 -8.07 -41.07 8.98
C ASN A 445 -6.55 -41.20 9.12
N LEU A 446 -5.96 -40.75 10.24
CA LEU A 446 -4.52 -40.89 10.51
C LEU A 446 -4.20 -40.97 12.01
N ASN A 447 -3.16 -41.72 12.37
CA ASN A 447 -2.69 -41.86 13.76
C ASN A 447 -1.15 -41.93 13.83
N ILE A 448 -0.49 -40.92 14.40
CA ILE A 448 0.97 -40.81 14.48
C ILE A 448 1.43 -40.86 15.94
N LYS A 449 2.38 -41.75 16.25
CA LYS A 449 2.99 -41.81 17.59
C LYS A 449 4.12 -40.77 17.72
N LYS A 450 4.52 -40.50 18.96
CA LYS A 450 5.60 -39.56 19.27
C LYS A 450 6.94 -40.04 18.68
N GLY A 451 7.65 -39.15 17.97
CA GLY A 451 8.98 -39.43 17.42
C GLY A 451 8.99 -40.05 16.01
N GLU A 452 7.82 -40.42 15.48
CA GLU A 452 7.67 -40.97 14.14
C GLU A 452 7.72 -39.88 13.05
N MET A 453 8.20 -40.26 11.87
CA MET A 453 8.16 -39.48 10.64
C MET A 453 7.05 -39.94 9.71
N LEU A 454 6.09 -39.07 9.42
CA LEU A 454 5.09 -39.26 8.38
C LEU A 454 5.52 -38.54 7.10
N ALA A 455 5.60 -39.28 5.99
CA ALA A 455 5.79 -38.74 4.66
C ALA A 455 4.43 -38.61 3.94
N ILE A 456 4.05 -37.39 3.55
CA ILE A 456 2.83 -37.11 2.76
C ILE A 456 3.23 -36.94 1.30
N THR A 457 2.60 -37.72 0.42
CA THR A 457 2.80 -37.65 -1.03
C THR A 457 1.47 -37.66 -1.77
N GLY A 458 1.45 -37.31 -3.05
CA GLY A 458 0.22 -37.23 -3.85
C GLY A 458 0.31 -36.29 -5.04
N SER A 459 -0.76 -36.22 -5.83
CA SER A 459 -0.86 -35.34 -7.00
C SER A 459 -0.73 -33.85 -6.64
N THR A 460 -0.43 -33.00 -7.63
CA THR A 460 -0.59 -31.54 -7.48
C THR A 460 -2.07 -31.23 -7.28
N GLY A 461 -2.42 -30.47 -6.23
CA GLY A 461 -3.82 -30.20 -5.89
C GLY A 461 -4.53 -31.30 -5.10
N ALA A 462 -3.83 -32.35 -4.64
CA ALA A 462 -4.44 -33.44 -3.86
C ALA A 462 -4.90 -33.06 -2.43
N GLY A 463 -4.64 -31.83 -1.98
CA GLY A 463 -4.94 -31.39 -0.60
C GLY A 463 -3.78 -31.53 0.40
N LYS A 464 -2.52 -31.75 -0.05
CA LYS A 464 -1.34 -31.93 0.83
C LYS A 464 -1.12 -30.76 1.80
N THR A 465 -1.03 -29.54 1.28
CA THR A 465 -0.91 -28.31 2.10
C THR A 465 -2.18 -28.06 2.91
N SER A 466 -3.37 -28.34 2.35
CA SER A 466 -4.65 -28.22 3.08
C SER A 466 -4.71 -29.11 4.32
N LEU A 467 -4.14 -30.32 4.25
CA LEU A 467 -4.02 -31.21 5.40
C LEU A 467 -3.11 -30.60 6.49
N LEU A 468 -2.00 -29.96 6.11
CA LEU A 468 -1.15 -29.23 7.07
C LEU A 468 -1.86 -28.02 7.68
N MET A 469 -2.62 -27.26 6.88
CA MET A 469 -3.40 -26.12 7.36
C MET A 469 -4.49 -26.54 8.35
N LEU A 470 -5.06 -27.73 8.15
CA LEU A 470 -6.02 -28.34 9.05
C LEU A 470 -5.35 -28.79 10.37
N ILE A 471 -4.11 -29.31 10.34
CA ILE A 471 -3.32 -29.60 11.56
C ILE A 471 -2.97 -28.31 12.31
N LEU A 472 -2.63 -27.24 11.59
CA LEU A 472 -2.31 -25.94 12.18
C LEU A 472 -3.52 -25.27 12.84
N GLY A 473 -4.74 -25.62 12.41
CA GLY A 473 -6.00 -25.00 12.81
C GLY A 473 -6.44 -23.83 11.92
N GLU A 474 -5.75 -23.57 10.81
CA GLU A 474 -6.11 -22.50 9.85
C GLU A 474 -7.31 -22.88 8.98
N LEU A 475 -7.46 -24.17 8.69
CA LEU A 475 -8.62 -24.74 8.01
C LEU A 475 -9.48 -25.48 9.04
N GLU A 476 -10.71 -25.02 9.27
CA GLU A 476 -11.64 -25.73 10.16
C GLU A 476 -12.19 -26.99 9.46
N ALA A 477 -12.24 -28.11 10.19
CA ALA A 477 -12.93 -29.31 9.74
C ALA A 477 -14.45 -29.09 9.77
N SER A 478 -15.15 -29.50 8.71
CA SER A 478 -16.61 -29.47 8.63
C SER A 478 -17.21 -30.69 9.35
N GLU A 479 -16.62 -31.87 9.13
CA GLU A 479 -16.92 -33.09 9.89
C GLU A 479 -15.61 -33.74 10.34
N GLY A 480 -15.68 -34.54 11.41
CA GLY A 480 -14.55 -35.29 11.96
C GLY A 480 -13.86 -34.63 13.16
N ILE A 481 -12.92 -35.36 13.77
CA ILE A 481 -12.23 -34.96 15.00
C ILE A 481 -10.73 -34.92 14.75
N ILE A 482 -10.08 -33.82 15.16
CA ILE A 482 -8.62 -33.65 15.11
C ILE A 482 -8.11 -33.44 16.53
N LYS A 483 -7.14 -34.26 16.95
CA LYS A 483 -6.49 -34.16 18.27
C LYS A 483 -4.99 -34.21 18.07
N HIS A 484 -4.29 -33.18 18.54
CA HIS A 484 -2.83 -33.20 18.61
C HIS A 484 -2.35 -32.53 19.89
N SER A 485 -1.20 -32.98 20.37
CA SER A 485 -0.57 -32.44 21.55
C SER A 485 0.64 -31.59 21.22
N GLY A 486 0.77 -30.46 21.93
CA GLY A 486 2.02 -29.75 22.03
C GLY A 486 2.22 -28.61 21.03
N ARG A 487 3.42 -28.06 21.08
CA ARG A 487 3.85 -26.89 20.31
C ARG A 487 4.14 -27.33 18.89
N VAL A 488 3.64 -26.58 17.91
CA VAL A 488 3.85 -26.85 16.48
C VAL A 488 4.95 -25.93 15.94
N SER A 489 5.80 -26.45 15.07
CA SER A 489 6.74 -25.69 14.23
C SER A 489 6.38 -25.92 12.77
N PHE A 490 6.48 -24.88 11.94
CA PHE A 490 6.04 -24.91 10.56
C PHE A 490 7.10 -24.31 9.63
N SER A 491 7.45 -25.03 8.56
CA SER A 491 8.18 -24.52 7.42
C SER A 491 7.25 -24.50 6.22
N SER A 492 6.96 -23.31 5.69
CA SER A 492 6.04 -23.11 4.57
C SER A 492 6.68 -23.42 3.23
N GLN A 493 5.87 -23.85 2.26
CA GLN A 493 6.29 -24.10 0.87
C GLN A 493 6.90 -22.84 0.23
N ILE A 494 6.25 -21.68 0.42
CA ILE A 494 6.80 -20.38 0.03
C ILE A 494 7.55 -19.81 1.24
N SER A 495 8.87 -19.69 1.13
CA SER A 495 9.71 -19.21 2.22
C SER A 495 9.48 -17.73 2.48
N TRP A 496 9.05 -17.40 3.70
CA TRP A 496 8.83 -16.03 4.15
C TRP A 496 9.99 -15.53 5.01
N ILE A 497 10.63 -14.45 4.58
CA ILE A 497 11.76 -13.80 5.25
C ILE A 497 11.31 -12.43 5.76
N MET A 498 11.55 -12.14 7.04
CA MET A 498 11.23 -10.84 7.63
C MET A 498 12.39 -9.85 7.39
N PRO A 499 12.10 -8.54 7.25
CA PRO A 499 13.15 -7.53 7.21
C PRO A 499 13.97 -7.58 8.50
N GLY A 500 15.30 -7.54 8.38
CA GLY A 500 16.23 -7.71 9.50
C GLY A 500 17.40 -8.59 9.13
N THR A 501 18.20 -9.00 10.11
CA THR A 501 19.41 -9.80 9.85
C THR A 501 19.08 -11.27 9.56
N ILE A 502 20.02 -12.00 8.95
CA ILE A 502 19.90 -13.47 8.79
C ILE A 502 19.74 -14.13 10.18
N LYS A 503 20.52 -13.67 11.16
CA LYS A 503 20.46 -14.15 12.54
C LYS A 503 19.08 -13.96 13.16
N GLU A 504 18.50 -12.76 13.08
CA GLU A 504 17.16 -12.45 13.59
C GLU A 504 16.08 -13.34 12.96
N ASN A 505 16.22 -13.62 11.65
CA ASN A 505 15.30 -14.48 10.91
C ASN A 505 15.31 -15.93 11.40
N ILE A 506 16.48 -16.45 11.81
CA ILE A 506 16.64 -17.81 12.32
C ILE A 506 16.17 -17.90 13.78
N ILE A 507 16.57 -16.95 14.65
CA ILE A 507 16.20 -16.96 16.07
C ILE A 507 14.72 -16.64 16.30
N PHE A 508 14.13 -15.77 15.47
CA PHE A 508 12.71 -15.42 15.46
C PHE A 508 12.11 -15.09 16.85
N GLY A 509 12.71 -14.11 17.54
CA GLY A 509 12.25 -13.61 18.84
C GLY A 509 12.48 -14.57 20.02
N VAL A 510 13.32 -15.60 19.84
CA VAL A 510 13.79 -16.48 20.91
C VAL A 510 15.22 -16.04 21.29
N SER A 511 15.66 -16.32 22.52
CA SER A 511 17.02 -16.05 22.96
C SER A 511 18.06 -16.76 22.08
N TYR A 512 19.20 -16.10 21.85
CA TYR A 512 20.32 -16.66 21.11
C TYR A 512 21.05 -17.72 21.94
N ASP A 513 21.15 -18.93 21.40
CA ASP A 513 21.94 -20.05 21.92
C ASP A 513 22.99 -20.39 20.86
N GLU A 514 24.26 -20.12 21.17
CA GLU A 514 25.38 -20.27 20.25
C GLU A 514 25.55 -21.71 19.75
N TYR A 515 25.41 -22.70 20.64
CA TYR A 515 25.60 -24.11 20.28
C TYR A 515 24.47 -24.59 19.37
N ARG A 516 23.22 -24.27 19.74
CA ARG A 516 22.04 -24.60 18.94
C ARG A 516 22.06 -23.89 17.59
N TYR A 517 22.43 -22.61 17.56
CA TYR A 517 22.48 -21.84 16.32
C TYR A 517 23.52 -22.40 15.36
N LYS A 518 24.77 -22.62 15.81
CA LYS A 518 25.84 -23.19 14.96
C LYS A 518 25.51 -24.59 14.46
N SER A 519 24.91 -25.44 15.30
CA SER A 519 24.50 -26.79 14.89
C SER A 519 23.39 -26.77 13.85
N VAL A 520 22.39 -25.89 13.98
CA VAL A 520 21.31 -25.72 13.00
C VAL A 520 21.83 -25.17 11.67
N VAL A 521 22.67 -24.12 11.71
CA VAL A 521 23.30 -23.51 10.52
C VAL A 521 24.14 -24.54 9.75
N LYS A 522 24.92 -25.35 10.47
CA LYS A 522 25.70 -26.45 9.89
C LYS A 522 24.80 -27.54 9.31
N ALA A 523 23.78 -27.98 10.04
CA ALA A 523 22.87 -29.04 9.58
C ALA A 523 22.06 -28.63 8.34
N CYS A 524 21.71 -27.36 8.21
CA CYS A 524 21.00 -26.80 7.06
C CYS A 524 21.94 -26.40 5.90
N GLN A 525 23.26 -26.62 6.02
CA GLN A 525 24.27 -26.27 5.01
C GLN A 525 24.30 -24.77 4.64
N LEU A 526 24.02 -23.85 5.58
CA LEU A 526 24.11 -22.40 5.30
C LEU A 526 25.53 -21.84 5.46
N GLN A 527 26.47 -22.60 6.03
CA GLN A 527 27.80 -22.11 6.39
C GLN A 527 28.57 -21.53 5.18
N GLU A 528 28.50 -22.17 4.02
CA GLU A 528 29.18 -21.70 2.80
C GLU A 528 28.54 -20.45 2.18
N ASP A 529 27.27 -20.20 2.47
CA ASP A 529 26.58 -19.00 1.97
C ASP A 529 26.88 -17.81 2.86
N ILE A 530 26.85 -18.03 4.18
CA ILE A 530 27.16 -17.00 5.18
C ILE A 530 28.57 -16.46 5.00
N THR A 531 29.55 -17.30 4.68
CA THR A 531 30.94 -16.86 4.47
C THR A 531 31.16 -16.03 3.19
N LYS A 532 30.22 -16.07 2.23
CA LYS A 532 30.29 -15.25 1.01
C LYS A 532 29.78 -13.83 1.21
N PHE A 533 28.94 -13.59 2.22
CA PHE A 533 28.45 -12.25 2.52
C PHE A 533 29.53 -11.43 3.26
N ALA A 534 29.65 -10.15 2.91
CA ALA A 534 30.65 -9.25 3.51
C ALA A 534 30.48 -9.12 5.04
N GLU A 535 29.24 -9.11 5.53
CA GLU A 535 28.88 -8.95 6.94
C GLU A 535 28.49 -10.27 7.63
N GLN A 536 28.70 -11.40 6.95
CA GLN A 536 28.36 -12.74 7.44
C GLN A 536 26.88 -12.81 7.92
N ASP A 537 26.63 -13.30 9.14
CA ASP A 537 25.31 -13.51 9.74
C ASP A 537 24.53 -12.21 10.03
N ASN A 538 25.21 -11.07 10.13
CA ASN A 538 24.59 -9.78 10.43
C ASN A 538 24.12 -9.06 9.17
N THR A 539 24.31 -9.66 7.99
CA THR A 539 23.83 -9.09 6.72
C THR A 539 22.34 -8.75 6.81
N VAL A 540 22.04 -7.48 6.57
CA VAL A 540 20.67 -6.94 6.63
C VAL A 540 19.89 -7.36 5.38
N LEU A 541 18.77 -8.04 5.59
CA LEU A 541 17.86 -8.49 4.53
C LEU A 541 16.68 -7.52 4.40
N GLY A 542 16.40 -7.10 3.16
CA GLY A 542 15.22 -6.31 2.83
C GLY A 542 13.92 -7.13 2.75
N GLU A 543 12.83 -6.47 2.35
CA GLU A 543 11.51 -7.12 2.21
C GLU A 543 11.57 -8.36 1.29
N GLY A 544 11.15 -9.52 1.80
CA GLY A 544 11.09 -10.77 1.03
C GLY A 544 12.44 -11.42 0.70
N GLY A 545 13.55 -10.84 1.16
CA GLY A 545 14.90 -11.37 0.94
C GLY A 545 15.29 -11.44 -0.54
N VAL A 546 15.00 -10.40 -1.33
CA VAL A 546 15.29 -10.35 -2.78
C VAL A 546 16.79 -10.51 -3.10
N THR A 547 17.66 -10.14 -2.16
CA THR A 547 19.12 -10.36 -2.24
C THR A 547 19.52 -11.83 -2.15
N LEU A 548 18.64 -12.70 -1.66
CA LEU A 548 18.88 -14.13 -1.48
C LEU A 548 18.29 -14.96 -2.61
N SER A 549 18.98 -16.04 -2.96
CA SER A 549 18.46 -17.03 -3.90
C SER A 549 17.28 -17.81 -3.31
N GLY A 550 16.44 -18.42 -4.17
CA GLY A 550 15.33 -19.28 -3.74
C GLY A 550 15.76 -20.39 -2.77
N GLY A 551 16.86 -21.08 -3.07
CA GLY A 551 17.41 -22.15 -2.21
C GLY A 551 17.97 -21.63 -0.88
N GLN A 552 18.53 -20.42 -0.83
CA GLN A 552 18.96 -19.81 0.44
C GLN A 552 17.75 -19.44 1.31
N ARG A 553 16.68 -18.87 0.72
CA ARG A 553 15.45 -18.54 1.46
C ARG A 553 14.79 -19.79 2.04
N ALA A 554 14.74 -20.88 1.27
CA ALA A 554 14.23 -22.17 1.73
C ALA A 554 15.02 -22.70 2.93
N ARG A 555 16.35 -22.64 2.88
CA ARG A 555 17.23 -23.08 3.97
C ARG A 555 17.12 -22.21 5.22
N ILE A 556 16.97 -20.89 5.10
CA ILE A 556 16.72 -19.99 6.24
C ILE A 556 15.36 -20.29 6.88
N SER A 557 14.31 -20.51 6.07
CA SER A 557 12.98 -20.90 6.57
C SER A 557 13.02 -22.22 7.33
N LEU A 558 13.76 -23.21 6.79
CA LEU A 558 13.98 -24.49 7.46
C LEU A 558 14.76 -24.30 8.77
N ALA A 559 15.84 -23.52 8.76
CA ALA A 559 16.64 -23.22 9.94
C ALA A 559 15.79 -22.57 11.05
N ARG A 560 14.87 -21.65 10.70
CA ARG A 560 13.90 -21.07 11.65
C ARG A 560 13.01 -22.13 12.29
N ALA A 561 12.45 -23.02 11.48
CA ALA A 561 11.57 -24.08 11.96
C ALA A 561 12.30 -25.05 12.90
N VAL A 562 13.55 -25.38 12.60
CA VAL A 562 14.40 -26.32 13.37
C VAL A 562 14.95 -25.68 14.65
N TYR A 563 15.31 -24.40 14.58
CA TYR A 563 15.81 -23.66 15.75
C TYR A 563 14.73 -23.56 16.83
N LYS A 564 13.46 -23.42 16.46
CA LYS A 564 12.33 -23.46 17.41
C LYS A 564 12.16 -24.86 17.99
N ASP A 565 12.25 -25.00 19.32
CA ASP A 565 11.85 -26.25 19.99
C ASP A 565 10.32 -26.42 19.96
N ALA A 566 9.88 -27.46 19.27
CA ALA A 566 8.49 -27.88 19.13
C ALA A 566 8.35 -29.40 19.32
N ASP A 567 7.12 -29.86 19.49
CA ASP A 567 6.77 -31.29 19.66
C ASP A 567 6.40 -31.91 18.30
N LEU A 568 5.75 -31.12 17.44
CA LEU A 568 5.37 -31.47 16.08
C LEU A 568 6.03 -30.51 15.08
N TYR A 569 6.72 -31.04 14.07
CA TYR A 569 7.30 -30.27 12.98
C TYR A 569 6.59 -30.56 11.66
N LEU A 570 6.04 -29.52 11.05
CA LEU A 570 5.35 -29.56 9.77
C LEU A 570 6.27 -28.95 8.71
N LEU A 571 6.72 -29.77 7.75
CA LEU A 571 7.64 -29.38 6.69
C LEU A 571 6.94 -29.50 5.35
N ASP A 572 6.47 -28.38 4.80
CA ASP A 572 5.78 -28.36 3.50
C ASP A 572 6.77 -28.18 2.36
N SER A 573 7.20 -29.29 1.76
CA SER A 573 8.08 -29.33 0.57
C SER A 573 9.33 -28.44 0.68
N PRO A 574 10.12 -28.52 1.77
CA PRO A 574 11.27 -27.63 2.00
C PRO A 574 12.41 -27.80 0.98
N PHE A 575 12.40 -28.88 0.20
CA PHE A 575 13.47 -29.27 -0.71
C PHE A 575 13.27 -28.82 -2.17
N GLY A 576 12.16 -28.18 -2.51
CA GLY A 576 11.80 -27.90 -3.92
C GLY A 576 12.80 -27.04 -4.70
N TYR A 577 13.57 -26.18 -4.02
CA TYR A 577 14.58 -25.29 -4.63
C TYR A 577 16.03 -25.77 -4.47
N LEU A 578 16.25 -26.94 -3.87
CA LEU A 578 17.59 -27.44 -3.53
C LEU A 578 18.08 -28.41 -4.59
N ASP A 579 19.39 -28.42 -4.82
CA ASP A 579 20.04 -29.45 -5.62
C ASP A 579 20.02 -30.78 -4.88
N VAL A 580 20.06 -31.88 -5.64
CA VAL A 580 19.92 -33.24 -5.10
C VAL A 580 20.94 -33.55 -4.00
N LEU A 581 22.17 -33.04 -4.16
CA LEU A 581 23.26 -33.26 -3.19
C LEU A 581 23.03 -32.50 -1.89
N THR A 582 22.70 -31.20 -1.97
CA THR A 582 22.36 -30.42 -0.77
C THR A 582 21.11 -30.97 -0.08
N GLU A 583 20.13 -31.43 -0.83
CA GLU A 583 18.92 -32.04 -0.29
C GLU A 583 19.22 -33.32 0.50
N GLU A 584 19.99 -34.25 -0.06
CA GLU A 584 20.39 -35.49 0.62
C GLU A 584 21.13 -35.18 1.93
N GLN A 585 22.08 -34.24 1.88
CA GLN A 585 22.84 -33.84 3.06
C GLN A 585 21.96 -33.20 4.15
N ILE A 586 21.02 -32.33 3.78
CA ILE A 586 20.11 -31.70 4.73
C ILE A 586 19.12 -32.72 5.29
N PHE A 587 18.61 -33.64 4.47
CA PHE A 587 17.70 -34.68 4.93
C PHE A 587 18.38 -35.57 5.98
N GLU A 588 19.60 -36.06 5.71
CA GLU A 588 20.33 -36.89 6.65
C GLU A 588 20.81 -36.14 7.89
N SER A 589 21.34 -34.92 7.72
CA SER A 589 21.93 -34.16 8.82
C SER A 589 20.90 -33.49 9.72
N CYS A 590 19.81 -32.99 9.12
CA CYS A 590 18.78 -32.23 9.84
C CYS A 590 17.59 -33.11 10.22
N VAL A 591 16.93 -33.73 9.24
CA VAL A 591 15.66 -34.46 9.47
C VAL A 591 15.91 -35.78 10.20
N CYS A 592 16.89 -36.57 9.78
CA CYS A 592 17.19 -37.88 10.38
C CYS A 592 18.01 -37.79 11.66
N LYS A 593 19.02 -36.90 11.75
CA LYS A 593 19.90 -36.81 12.92
C LYS A 593 19.41 -35.81 13.96
N LEU A 594 19.24 -34.54 13.60
CA LEU A 594 18.95 -33.48 14.56
C LEU A 594 17.52 -33.57 15.13
N MET A 595 16.55 -33.99 14.32
CA MET A 595 15.12 -34.02 14.68
C MET A 595 14.60 -35.41 15.08
N ALA A 596 15.46 -36.42 15.21
CA ALA A 596 15.11 -37.83 15.36
C ALA A 596 14.09 -38.13 16.49
N SER A 597 14.16 -37.42 17.61
CA SER A 597 13.32 -37.65 18.79
C SER A 597 11.93 -36.97 18.75
N LYS A 598 11.65 -36.18 17.71
CA LYS A 598 10.44 -35.34 17.60
C LYS A 598 9.48 -35.88 16.54
N THR A 599 8.19 -35.55 16.62
CA THR A 599 7.24 -35.97 15.58
C THR A 599 7.38 -35.09 14.35
N ARG A 600 7.51 -35.70 13.16
CA ARG A 600 7.82 -34.99 11.91
C ARG A 600 6.79 -35.34 10.84
N ILE A 601 6.21 -34.33 10.20
CA ILE A 601 5.37 -34.49 9.03
C ILE A 601 6.05 -33.78 7.86
N LEU A 602 6.49 -34.56 6.89
CA LEU A 602 7.22 -34.09 5.73
C LEU A 602 6.37 -34.30 4.47
N VAL A 603 6.07 -33.23 3.75
CA VAL A 603 5.52 -33.33 2.40
C VAL A 603 6.67 -33.54 1.43
N THR A 604 6.65 -34.67 0.73
CA THR A 604 7.69 -35.00 -0.26
C THR A 604 7.17 -35.89 -1.38
N SER A 605 7.79 -35.76 -2.54
CA SER A 605 7.62 -36.63 -3.69
C SER A 605 8.86 -37.47 -3.99
N LYS A 606 9.88 -37.51 -3.11
CA LYS A 606 11.09 -38.35 -3.27
C LYS A 606 10.80 -39.77 -2.78
N MET A 607 11.14 -40.77 -3.58
CA MET A 607 11.09 -42.18 -3.22
C MET A 607 12.09 -42.53 -2.11
N GLU A 608 13.31 -42.00 -2.15
CA GLU A 608 14.30 -42.23 -1.10
C GLU A 608 13.80 -41.80 0.30
N GLN A 609 13.12 -40.65 0.37
CA GLN A 609 12.56 -40.13 1.62
C GLN A 609 11.34 -40.92 2.07
N LEU A 610 10.51 -41.41 1.13
CA LEU A 610 9.41 -42.34 1.41
C LEU A 610 9.92 -43.67 1.98
N LYS A 611 11.02 -44.21 1.44
CA LYS A 611 11.66 -45.45 1.95
C LYS A 611 12.18 -45.29 3.37
N LYS A 612 12.71 -44.11 3.73
CA LYS A 612 13.24 -43.80 5.06
C LYS A 612 12.14 -43.38 6.07
N ALA A 613 10.88 -43.22 5.66
CA ALA A 613 9.78 -42.79 6.52
C ALA A 613 9.11 -43.94 7.29
N ASP A 614 8.72 -43.68 8.53
CA ASP A 614 8.03 -44.68 9.38
C ASP A 614 6.61 -44.94 8.89
N LYS A 615 5.93 -43.89 8.40
CA LYS A 615 4.58 -43.97 7.81
C LYS A 615 4.49 -43.12 6.56
N ILE A 616 3.62 -43.54 5.64
CA ILE A 616 3.36 -42.89 4.36
C ILE A 616 1.87 -42.63 4.23
N LEU A 617 1.51 -41.43 3.80
CA LEU A 617 0.15 -41.06 3.40
C LEU A 617 0.15 -40.60 1.94
N ILE A 618 -0.62 -41.29 1.10
CA ILE A 618 -0.79 -40.95 -0.32
C ILE A 618 -2.17 -40.32 -0.50
N LEU A 619 -2.22 -39.05 -0.90
CA LEU A 619 -3.46 -38.31 -1.16
C LEU A 619 -3.77 -38.26 -2.67
N HIS A 620 -5.05 -38.45 -3.01
CA HIS A 620 -5.55 -38.32 -4.37
C HIS A 620 -6.97 -37.72 -4.37
N GLU A 621 -7.19 -36.62 -5.10
CA GLU A 621 -8.50 -35.92 -5.22
C GLU A 621 -9.18 -35.64 -3.85
N GLY A 622 -8.38 -35.33 -2.83
CA GLY A 622 -8.83 -35.04 -1.47
C GLY A 622 -9.08 -36.26 -0.57
N SER A 623 -8.95 -37.48 -1.09
CA SER A 623 -9.13 -38.73 -0.33
C SER A 623 -7.77 -39.42 -0.06
N SER A 624 -7.70 -40.20 1.02
CA SER A 624 -6.54 -41.05 1.30
C SER A 624 -6.54 -42.27 0.38
N TYR A 625 -5.64 -42.31 -0.59
CA TYR A 625 -5.46 -43.47 -1.47
C TYR A 625 -4.79 -44.62 -0.71
N PHE A 626 -3.80 -44.32 0.12
CA PHE A 626 -3.07 -45.30 0.94
C PHE A 626 -2.54 -44.65 2.21
N TYR A 627 -2.55 -45.39 3.31
CA TYR A 627 -1.93 -45.03 4.58
C TYR A 627 -1.30 -46.27 5.22
N GLY A 628 -0.01 -46.23 5.52
CA GLY A 628 0.71 -47.39 6.06
C GLY A 628 2.23 -47.27 5.96
N THR A 629 2.95 -48.38 6.11
CA THR A 629 4.42 -48.45 5.92
C THR A 629 4.79 -48.65 4.44
N PHE A 630 6.05 -48.42 4.08
CA PHE A 630 6.51 -48.69 2.70
C PHE A 630 6.42 -50.18 2.32
N SER A 631 6.70 -51.07 3.27
CA SER A 631 6.52 -52.52 3.11
C SER A 631 5.05 -52.92 2.91
N GLU A 632 4.13 -52.26 3.62
CA GLU A 632 2.69 -52.45 3.43
C GLU A 632 2.21 -51.94 2.06
N LEU A 633 2.79 -50.84 1.55
CA LEU A 633 2.48 -50.35 0.21
C LEU A 633 2.87 -51.36 -0.87
N GLN A 634 4.04 -51.99 -0.71
CA GLN A 634 4.51 -53.05 -1.61
C GLN A 634 3.62 -54.30 -1.58
N SER A 635 3.09 -54.67 -0.40
CA SER A 635 2.25 -55.85 -0.26
C SER A 635 0.80 -55.62 -0.70
N LEU A 636 0.22 -54.46 -0.36
CA LEU A 636 -1.19 -54.15 -0.65
C LEU A 636 -1.43 -53.75 -2.11
N ARG A 637 -0.47 -53.07 -2.74
CA ARG A 637 -0.58 -52.62 -4.14
C ARG A 637 0.73 -52.87 -4.90
N PRO A 638 1.03 -54.13 -5.26
CA PRO A 638 2.23 -54.47 -6.00
C PRO A 638 2.28 -53.78 -7.38
N ASP A 639 1.14 -53.55 -8.04
CA ASP A 639 1.10 -52.91 -9.37
C ASP A 639 1.45 -51.42 -9.32
N PHE A 640 0.93 -50.71 -8.31
CA PHE A 640 1.27 -49.31 -8.10
C PHE A 640 2.74 -49.17 -7.68
N SER A 641 3.21 -50.01 -6.75
CA SER A 641 4.58 -49.96 -6.27
C SER A 641 5.59 -50.39 -7.34
N SER A 642 5.36 -51.47 -8.08
CA SER A 642 6.23 -51.92 -9.18
C SER A 642 6.29 -50.88 -10.30
N LYS A 643 5.18 -50.20 -10.62
CA LYS A 643 5.18 -49.14 -11.63
C LYS A 643 5.85 -47.87 -11.14
N LEU A 644 5.78 -47.54 -9.85
CA LEU A 644 6.55 -46.44 -9.26
C LEU A 644 8.05 -46.76 -9.15
N MET A 645 8.40 -48.01 -8.83
CA MET A 645 9.79 -48.48 -8.74
C MET A 645 10.43 -48.74 -10.11
N GLY A 646 9.65 -49.12 -11.12
CA GLY A 646 10.11 -49.30 -12.50
C GLY A 646 10.65 -48.02 -13.13
N TYR A 647 10.39 -46.87 -12.51
CA TYR A 647 11.13 -45.65 -12.75
C TYR A 647 12.35 -45.61 -11.82
N ASP A 648 13.41 -46.38 -12.13
CA ASP A 648 14.69 -46.32 -11.40
C ASP A 648 15.29 -44.89 -11.35
N THR A 649 14.81 -44.00 -12.22
CA THR A 649 15.16 -42.57 -12.28
C THR A 649 14.15 -41.64 -11.60
N PHE A 650 13.22 -42.16 -10.79
CA PHE A 650 12.11 -41.36 -10.24
C PHE A 650 12.60 -40.14 -9.44
N ASP A 651 13.62 -40.33 -8.60
CA ASP A 651 14.17 -39.28 -7.72
C ASP A 651 14.93 -38.18 -8.44
N GLN A 652 15.28 -38.40 -9.71
CA GLN A 652 16.00 -37.44 -10.57
C GLN A 652 15.05 -36.49 -11.29
N PHE A 653 13.76 -36.84 -11.36
CA PHE A 653 12.78 -35.96 -11.96
C PHE A 653 12.54 -34.73 -11.06
N THR A 654 12.32 -33.58 -11.69
CA THR A 654 11.89 -32.35 -11.00
C THR A 654 10.66 -32.64 -10.13
N GLU A 655 10.48 -31.95 -9.01
CA GLU A 655 9.34 -32.16 -8.10
C GLU A 655 7.98 -32.14 -8.82
N GLU A 656 7.83 -31.22 -9.78
CA GLU A 656 6.63 -31.10 -10.62
C GLU A 656 6.42 -32.35 -11.47
N ARG A 657 7.49 -32.91 -12.05
CA ARG A 657 7.42 -34.12 -12.87
C ARG A 657 7.14 -35.35 -12.02
N ARG A 658 7.75 -35.48 -10.84
CA ARG A 658 7.41 -36.54 -9.87
C ARG A 658 5.94 -36.47 -9.51
N SER A 659 5.44 -35.27 -9.24
CA SER A 659 4.02 -35.04 -8.95
C SER A 659 3.11 -35.34 -10.15
N SER A 660 3.55 -35.03 -11.37
CA SER A 660 2.82 -35.35 -12.61
C SER A 660 2.77 -36.87 -12.86
N ILE A 661 3.90 -37.57 -12.73
CA ILE A 661 3.97 -39.03 -12.83
C ILE A 661 3.09 -39.66 -11.76
N LEU A 662 3.17 -39.18 -10.51
CA LEU A 662 2.29 -39.61 -9.43
C LEU A 662 0.82 -39.37 -9.78
N THR A 663 0.48 -38.23 -10.38
CA THR A 663 -0.89 -37.93 -10.79
C THR A 663 -1.36 -38.89 -11.89
N GLU A 664 -0.51 -39.17 -12.88
CA GLU A 664 -0.82 -40.05 -14.00
C GLU A 664 -0.94 -41.50 -13.57
N THR A 665 -0.06 -41.98 -12.69
CA THR A 665 -0.15 -43.32 -12.11
C THR A 665 -1.36 -43.44 -11.21
N LEU A 666 -1.59 -42.50 -10.29
CA LEU A 666 -2.76 -42.51 -9.40
C LEU A 666 -4.07 -42.51 -10.19
N ARG A 667 -4.19 -41.69 -11.25
CA ARG A 667 -5.38 -41.68 -12.11
C ARG A 667 -5.56 -42.98 -12.89
N ARG A 668 -4.48 -43.57 -13.40
CA ARG A 668 -4.56 -44.85 -14.13
C ARG A 668 -5.11 -45.95 -13.22
N PHE A 669 -4.57 -46.06 -12.01
CA PHE A 669 -4.97 -47.12 -11.07
C PHE A 669 -6.28 -46.82 -10.32
N SER A 670 -6.69 -45.56 -10.16
CA SER A 670 -7.97 -45.24 -9.52
C SER A 670 -9.19 -45.57 -10.39
N VAL A 671 -9.03 -45.62 -11.72
CA VAL A 671 -10.10 -45.97 -12.67
C VAL A 671 -10.39 -47.48 -12.65
N ASP A 672 -9.39 -48.30 -12.36
CA ASP A 672 -9.53 -49.75 -12.33
C ASP A 672 -10.29 -50.25 -11.08
N ASP A 673 -10.12 -49.60 -9.92
CA ASP A 673 -10.85 -49.93 -8.68
C ASP A 673 -12.37 -49.66 -8.76
N ALA A 674 -12.83 -48.82 -9.70
CA ALA A 674 -14.25 -48.53 -9.90
C ALA A 674 -14.94 -49.50 -10.89
N SER A 675 -14.18 -50.37 -11.56
CA SER A 675 -14.68 -51.20 -12.68
C SER A 675 -15.38 -52.50 -12.25
N THR A 676 -15.34 -52.88 -10.97
CA THR A 676 -16.04 -54.07 -10.43
C THR A 676 -17.47 -53.81 -9.96
N THR A 677 -17.94 -52.56 -10.04
CA THR A 677 -19.35 -52.21 -9.86
C THR A 677 -19.68 -51.11 -10.85
N TRP A 678 -20.25 -51.48 -12.02
CA TRP A 678 -21.22 -50.74 -12.85
C TRP A 678 -21.09 -51.14 -14.33
N ASN A 679 -21.73 -52.26 -14.68
CA ASN A 679 -22.06 -52.58 -16.07
C ASN A 679 -23.20 -51.66 -16.55
N LYS A 680 -22.85 -50.56 -17.23
CA LYS A 680 -23.57 -49.89 -18.36
C LYS A 680 -23.23 -48.40 -18.41
N ALA A 681 -22.38 -48.03 -19.38
CA ALA A 681 -22.43 -46.80 -20.19
C ALA A 681 -21.02 -46.43 -20.71
N LYS A 682 -20.45 -47.28 -21.56
CA LYS A 682 -19.36 -46.92 -22.46
C LYS A 682 -19.98 -46.70 -23.84
N GLN A 683 -20.21 -45.44 -24.23
CA GLN A 683 -20.40 -45.07 -25.64
C GLN A 683 -20.05 -43.59 -25.86
N SER A 684 -19.06 -43.40 -26.73
CA SER A 684 -18.80 -42.24 -27.61
C SER A 684 -18.57 -40.85 -27.00
N PHE A 685 -17.35 -40.33 -27.18
CA PHE A 685 -17.14 -38.88 -27.37
C PHE A 685 -16.25 -38.62 -28.59
N ARG A 686 -16.88 -38.59 -29.77
CA ARG A 686 -16.40 -38.01 -31.02
C ARG A 686 -17.61 -37.50 -31.82
N GLN A 687 -17.42 -36.33 -32.45
CA GLN A 687 -18.22 -35.72 -33.54
C GLN A 687 -19.58 -35.08 -33.16
N THR A 688 -19.70 -33.74 -33.15
CA THR A 688 -20.00 -32.75 -34.25
C THR A 688 -21.50 -32.42 -34.37
N GLY A 689 -21.82 -31.13 -34.60
CA GLY A 689 -23.10 -30.64 -35.11
C GLY A 689 -24.04 -30.09 -34.03
N GLU A 690 -24.10 -28.77 -33.87
CA GLU A 690 -25.18 -27.91 -34.39
C GLU A 690 -26.49 -28.00 -33.61
N PHE A 691 -26.72 -27.04 -32.70
CA PHE A 691 -27.99 -26.41 -32.32
C PHE A 691 -27.61 -25.38 -31.23
N GLY A 692 -27.74 -24.07 -31.40
CA GLY A 692 -28.84 -23.36 -32.03
C GLY A 692 -29.59 -22.59 -30.94
N GLU A 693 -29.06 -21.42 -30.59
CA GLU A 693 -29.76 -20.30 -29.94
C GLU A 693 -30.22 -20.42 -28.46
N LYS A 694 -30.08 -19.26 -27.77
CA LYS A 694 -30.61 -18.90 -26.43
C LYS A 694 -29.80 -19.33 -25.20
N ARG A 695 -28.63 -18.70 -24.99
CA ARG A 695 -28.18 -18.29 -23.65
C ARG A 695 -27.45 -16.95 -23.70
N LYS A 696 -28.22 -15.92 -24.04
CA LYS A 696 -27.92 -14.53 -23.67
C LYS A 696 -28.27 -14.36 -22.19
N ASN A 697 -27.36 -13.73 -21.45
CA ASN A 697 -27.55 -13.15 -20.11
C ASN A 697 -27.53 -14.13 -18.92
N SER A 698 -26.37 -14.27 -18.25
CA SER A 698 -26.27 -14.30 -16.77
C SER A 698 -24.90 -14.69 -16.19
N ILE A 699 -23.75 -14.29 -16.76
CA ILE A 699 -22.45 -14.35 -16.04
C ILE A 699 -21.65 -13.10 -16.40
N LEU A 700 -22.18 -11.95 -15.99
CA LEU A 700 -21.52 -10.64 -16.13
C LEU A 700 -21.99 -9.76 -14.98
N SER A 701 -21.55 -10.07 -13.75
CA SER A 701 -21.41 -9.10 -12.64
C SER A 701 -21.05 -9.78 -11.31
N SER A 702 -19.78 -9.79 -10.95
CA SER A 702 -19.37 -9.72 -9.53
C SER A 702 -18.30 -8.66 -9.27
N PHE A 703 -18.04 -7.79 -10.26
CA PHE A 703 -17.21 -6.59 -10.13
C PHE A 703 -18.03 -5.33 -10.47
N SER A 704 -19.16 -5.14 -9.77
CA SER A 704 -19.82 -3.83 -9.57
C SER A 704 -21.05 -3.96 -8.66
N SER A 705 -20.87 -4.05 -7.34
CA SER A 705 -22.00 -4.01 -6.39
C SER A 705 -21.66 -3.33 -5.06
N VAL A 706 -21.18 -2.08 -5.14
CA VAL A 706 -21.47 -1.07 -4.10
C VAL A 706 -22.00 0.19 -4.80
N LYS A 707 -23.13 0.04 -5.49
CA LYS A 707 -24.00 1.14 -5.95
C LYS A 707 -25.46 0.71 -5.88
N LYS A 708 -26.03 0.76 -4.67
CA LYS A 708 -27.47 0.96 -4.40
C LYS A 708 -27.65 1.34 -2.92
N ILE A 709 -27.36 2.60 -2.59
CA ILE A 709 -28.07 3.31 -1.52
C ILE A 709 -28.48 4.65 -2.11
N SER A 710 -29.66 4.65 -2.73
CA SER A 710 -30.45 5.83 -3.08
C SER A 710 -31.90 5.45 -2.80
N ILE A 711 -32.51 6.06 -1.78
CA ILE A 711 -33.54 7.10 -1.93
C ILE A 711 -34.90 6.51 -2.35
N VAL A 712 -35.93 6.94 -1.62
CA VAL A 712 -37.39 6.93 -1.87
C VAL A 712 -38.13 5.86 -1.04
N GLN A 713 -38.76 6.21 0.09
CA GLN A 713 -40.08 6.83 0.29
C GLN A 713 -41.28 5.92 -0.02
N LYS A 714 -42.12 5.77 1.03
CA LYS A 714 -43.58 5.51 1.06
C LYS A 714 -44.10 4.05 0.98
N THR A 715 -44.52 3.57 2.16
CA THR A 715 -45.89 3.15 2.58
C THR A 715 -46.86 2.44 1.58
N PRO A 716 -47.84 1.65 2.09
CA PRO A 716 -48.13 0.28 1.67
C PRO A 716 -49.50 0.09 1.00
N LEU A 717 -49.70 -1.02 0.29
CA LEU A 717 -50.98 -1.65 -0.07
C LEU A 717 -50.69 -3.14 -0.29
N SER A 718 -51.14 -4.12 0.51
CA SER A 718 -52.49 -4.60 0.87
C SER A 718 -53.26 -5.24 -0.30
N ILE A 719 -53.97 -6.33 0.04
CA ILE A 719 -54.88 -7.21 -0.75
C ILE A 719 -54.19 -8.55 -1.09
N GLU A 720 -54.22 -9.58 -0.24
CA GLU A 720 -55.34 -10.43 0.26
C GLU A 720 -55.43 -11.77 -0.52
N GLY A 721 -55.63 -12.85 0.23
CA GLY A 721 -55.68 -14.25 -0.22
C GLY A 721 -54.72 -15.11 0.60
N GLU A 722 -55.04 -15.44 1.86
CA GLU A 722 -55.58 -16.76 2.26
C GLU A 722 -54.53 -17.87 2.05
N SER A 723 -54.06 -18.68 2.99
CA SER A 723 -54.36 -18.98 4.40
C SER A 723 -53.32 -20.07 4.79
N ASP A 724 -52.89 -20.11 6.06
CA ASP A 724 -52.05 -21.15 6.69
C ASP A 724 -50.53 -21.17 6.41
N ASP A 725 -49.79 -20.18 6.95
CA ASP A 725 -48.40 -20.42 7.36
C ASP A 725 -48.36 -20.83 8.84
N LEU A 726 -48.45 -22.16 9.00
CA LEU A 726 -48.32 -22.93 10.23
C LEU A 726 -47.10 -22.52 11.07
N GLN A 727 -47.38 -22.24 12.35
CA GLN A 727 -46.44 -22.52 13.43
C GLN A 727 -46.10 -24.02 13.48
N GLU A 728 -44.92 -24.32 14.04
CA GLU A 728 -44.46 -25.62 14.53
C GLU A 728 -43.86 -26.63 13.51
N ARG A 729 -42.53 -26.75 13.58
CA ARG A 729 -41.92 -28.04 13.94
C ARG A 729 -40.91 -27.84 15.08
N ARG A 730 -41.43 -28.08 16.29
CA ARG A 730 -40.69 -28.50 17.49
C ARG A 730 -40.33 -29.99 17.39
N LEU A 731 -39.46 -30.43 18.31
CA LEU A 731 -39.11 -31.81 18.71
C LEU A 731 -38.02 -32.48 17.86
N SER A 732 -36.89 -32.92 18.42
CA SER A 732 -36.82 -33.99 19.42
C SER A 732 -36.11 -33.64 20.75
N LEU A 733 -36.84 -33.87 21.84
CA LEU A 733 -36.30 -34.22 23.17
C LEU A 733 -35.56 -35.57 23.12
N VAL A 734 -34.47 -35.71 23.88
CA VAL A 734 -33.84 -36.97 24.36
C VAL A 734 -33.20 -36.64 25.73
N PRO A 735 -33.38 -37.42 26.81
CA PRO A 735 -34.46 -37.28 27.79
C PRO A 735 -33.98 -36.96 29.23
N ASP A 736 -34.93 -36.58 30.09
CA ASP A 736 -34.79 -36.73 31.54
C ASP A 736 -34.72 -38.20 31.95
N SER A 737 -34.12 -38.45 33.13
CA SER A 737 -34.10 -39.67 33.95
C SER A 737 -33.04 -40.75 33.65
N GLU A 738 -32.03 -40.82 34.52
CA GLU A 738 -31.74 -42.06 35.25
C GLU A 738 -31.03 -41.72 36.58
N HIS A 739 -31.65 -42.17 37.66
CA HIS A 739 -31.11 -42.20 39.01
C HIS A 739 -29.96 -43.20 39.07
N GLY A 740 -28.86 -42.83 39.74
CA GLY A 740 -27.71 -43.72 39.96
C GLY A 740 -26.90 -43.24 41.15
N GLU A 741 -27.31 -43.72 42.32
CA GLU A 741 -26.74 -43.50 43.65
C GLU A 741 -25.22 -43.73 43.71
N ALA A 742 -24.50 -42.84 44.42
CA ALA A 742 -23.41 -43.22 45.34
C ALA A 742 -22.99 -42.02 46.22
N ALA A 743 -23.61 -41.96 47.40
CA ALA A 743 -23.03 -41.61 48.71
C ALA A 743 -22.10 -40.37 48.83
N LEU A 744 -22.60 -39.23 49.35
CA LEU A 744 -22.58 -38.82 50.80
C LEU A 744 -21.21 -38.28 51.31
N PRO A 745 -21.15 -37.44 52.36
CA PRO A 745 -22.07 -36.34 52.72
C PRO A 745 -21.44 -35.12 53.45
N ARG A 746 -22.29 -34.08 53.61
CA ARG A 746 -22.43 -33.18 54.79
C ARG A 746 -21.32 -32.12 55.04
N SER A 747 -21.61 -30.89 55.46
CA SER A 747 -22.82 -30.32 56.08
C SER A 747 -22.73 -28.79 56.17
N ASN A 748 -23.87 -28.13 55.89
CA ASN A 748 -24.55 -27.09 56.70
C ASN A 748 -23.89 -25.70 56.88
N MET A 749 -24.57 -24.55 56.91
CA MET A 749 -26.00 -24.18 56.85
C MET A 749 -26.08 -22.62 56.86
N ILE A 750 -27.01 -22.02 56.07
CA ILE A 750 -28.05 -21.02 56.51
C ILE A 750 -27.56 -19.63 57.01
N THR A 751 -28.09 -18.43 56.66
CA THR A 751 -29.33 -17.98 55.98
C THR A 751 -29.26 -16.48 55.62
N ALA A 752 -29.94 -16.13 54.51
CA ALA A 752 -30.88 -15.02 54.28
C ALA A 752 -30.57 -13.53 54.60
N GLY A 753 -30.80 -12.67 53.59
CA GLY A 753 -31.16 -11.26 53.74
C GLY A 753 -30.67 -10.33 52.60
N PRO A 754 -31.52 -9.79 51.72
CA PRO A 754 -31.11 -9.09 50.49
C PRO A 754 -31.07 -7.56 50.63
N THR A 755 -30.14 -6.87 49.96
CA THR A 755 -30.30 -5.49 49.43
C THR A 755 -29.18 -5.10 48.45
N PHE A 756 -29.60 -4.37 47.40
CA PHE A 756 -28.88 -3.71 46.30
C PHE A 756 -27.65 -2.83 46.72
N PRO A 757 -26.90 -2.18 45.80
CA PRO A 757 -26.16 -2.67 44.62
C PRO A 757 -24.72 -2.08 44.54
N GLY A 758 -23.83 -2.68 43.75
CA GLY A 758 -22.73 -1.93 43.12
C GLY A 758 -21.28 -2.28 43.49
N ARG A 759 -20.42 -2.12 42.48
CA ARG A 759 -18.94 -2.09 42.50
C ARG A 759 -18.22 -3.35 43.00
N ARG A 760 -17.64 -4.12 42.06
CA ARG A 760 -16.22 -4.56 42.13
C ARG A 760 -15.81 -5.38 40.91
N ARG A 761 -15.12 -4.73 39.96
CA ARG A 761 -13.96 -5.27 39.23
C ARG A 761 -13.06 -4.09 38.87
N GLN A 762 -12.40 -3.56 39.90
CA GLN A 762 -11.35 -2.56 39.77
C GLN A 762 -10.01 -3.21 40.16
N SER A 763 -9.07 -3.11 39.23
CA SER A 763 -7.63 -2.95 39.41
C SER A 763 -6.91 -3.99 40.28
N VAL A 764 -6.33 -5.00 39.62
CA VAL A 764 -5.18 -5.76 40.15
C VAL A 764 -3.92 -4.87 40.21
N LEU A 765 -3.96 -3.64 39.67
CA LEU A 765 -2.87 -2.66 39.76
C LEU A 765 -2.92 -1.73 40.99
N ASP A 766 -4.06 -1.60 41.69
CA ASP A 766 -4.17 -0.74 42.89
C ASP A 766 -3.68 -1.45 44.17
N LEU A 767 -3.38 -2.74 44.10
CA LEU A 767 -2.89 -3.54 45.24
C LEU A 767 -1.37 -3.55 45.36
N MET A 768 -0.64 -2.93 44.42
CA MET A 768 0.83 -2.86 44.42
C MET A 768 1.39 -1.49 44.83
N THR A 769 0.54 -0.52 45.16
CA THR A 769 0.94 0.84 45.53
C THR A 769 0.53 1.19 46.96
N PHE A 770 1.13 0.52 47.94
CA PHE A 770 1.18 1.00 49.33
C PHE A 770 2.53 0.65 49.95
N THR A 771 3.43 1.63 49.98
CA THR A 771 4.56 1.66 50.91
C THR A 771 4.51 3.01 51.64
N PRO A 772 4.20 3.05 52.94
CA PRO A 772 4.37 4.25 53.77
C PRO A 772 5.81 4.34 54.30
N SER A 773 6.16 5.51 54.84
CA SER A 773 7.38 5.87 55.62
C SER A 773 8.66 6.12 54.79
N SER A 774 9.00 7.38 54.51
CA SER A 774 9.72 8.38 55.34
C SER A 774 11.25 8.26 55.24
N VAL A 775 11.89 9.35 54.78
CA VAL A 775 13.12 10.01 55.32
C VAL A 775 14.26 9.03 55.70
N SER A 776 15.47 9.00 55.11
CA SER A 776 16.37 10.08 54.70
C SER A 776 17.65 9.51 54.06
N SER A 777 18.25 10.34 53.21
CA SER A 777 19.70 10.56 53.03
C SER A 777 20.67 9.38 52.71
N SER A 778 21.24 9.52 51.51
CA SER A 778 22.67 9.59 51.21
C SER A 778 23.42 8.37 50.70
N LEU A 779 24.06 8.64 49.55
CA LEU A 779 25.40 8.25 49.10
C LEU A 779 25.66 6.84 48.53
N GLN A 780 26.06 6.91 47.26
CA GLN A 780 27.23 6.27 46.63
C GLN A 780 27.24 4.76 46.36
N ARG A 781 27.20 4.48 45.04
CA ARG A 781 28.10 3.59 44.27
C ARG A 781 28.77 2.47 45.07
N THR A 782 28.46 1.21 44.77
CA THR A 782 29.32 0.33 43.95
C THR A 782 28.73 -1.07 43.81
N ARG A 783 29.25 -1.74 42.78
CA ARG A 783 28.96 -3.05 42.20
C ARG A 783 28.62 -4.22 43.14
N ALA A 784 27.85 -5.13 42.53
CA ALA A 784 27.94 -6.59 42.55
C ALA A 784 27.36 -7.37 43.74
N SER A 785 26.34 -8.16 43.35
CA SER A 785 26.08 -9.54 43.78
C SER A 785 25.55 -9.80 45.18
N ILE A 786 24.83 -10.93 45.25
CA ILE A 786 24.46 -11.73 46.44
C ILE A 786 23.01 -11.56 46.92
N ARG A 787 22.25 -12.59 46.52
CA ARG A 787 21.15 -13.26 47.22
C ARG A 787 20.90 -12.80 48.66
N LYS A 788 19.62 -12.65 49.03
CA LYS A 788 19.10 -13.28 50.24
C LYS A 788 17.59 -13.53 50.16
N ILE A 789 17.28 -14.78 50.48
CA ILE A 789 15.97 -15.40 50.66
C ILE A 789 15.33 -14.86 51.92
N SER A 790 14.01 -14.67 51.91
CA SER A 790 13.19 -14.87 53.11
C SER A 790 11.88 -15.57 52.73
N LEU A 791 11.46 -16.40 53.69
CA LEU A 791 10.61 -17.57 53.60
C LEU A 791 9.25 -17.24 54.23
N ALA A 792 8.13 -17.63 53.61
CA ALA A 792 6.82 -17.79 54.26
C ALA A 792 5.85 -18.58 53.35
N PRO A 793 4.88 -19.34 53.91
CA PRO A 793 4.69 -20.74 53.54
C PRO A 793 3.49 -21.08 52.65
N ARG A 794 3.56 -22.32 52.16
CA ARG A 794 2.71 -23.04 51.20
C ARG A 794 1.20 -22.93 51.44
N ILE A 795 0.47 -22.62 50.37
CA ILE A 795 -0.87 -23.16 50.10
C ILE A 795 -0.88 -23.67 48.65
N SER A 796 -1.30 -24.92 48.52
CA SER A 796 -1.37 -25.78 47.34
C SER A 796 -2.08 -25.13 46.15
N LEU A 797 -1.39 -24.86 45.05
CA LEU A 797 -1.98 -24.60 43.74
C LEU A 797 -0.99 -25.04 42.64
N LYS A 798 -1.53 -25.72 41.62
CA LYS A 798 -0.91 -26.62 40.63
C LYS A 798 0.30 -26.02 39.88
N GLU A 799 1.27 -26.90 39.58
CA GLU A 799 2.65 -26.60 39.11
C GLU A 799 2.79 -26.03 37.68
N GLU A 800 1.72 -25.83 36.91
CA GLU A 800 1.82 -25.42 35.49
C GLU A 800 2.00 -23.90 35.27
N ASP A 801 1.65 -23.05 36.24
CA ASP A 801 1.66 -21.58 36.07
C ASP A 801 2.99 -20.90 36.36
N ILE A 802 3.99 -21.63 36.87
CA ILE A 802 5.28 -21.05 37.29
C ILE A 802 6.26 -20.92 36.12
N TYR A 803 6.19 -21.81 35.13
CA TYR A 803 7.06 -21.78 33.94
C TYR A 803 6.62 -20.74 32.90
N SER A 804 5.30 -20.55 32.72
CA SER A 804 4.73 -19.52 31.83
C SER A 804 4.98 -18.10 32.35
N ARG A 805 5.01 -17.90 33.67
CA ARG A 805 5.33 -16.62 34.32
C ARG A 805 6.81 -16.25 34.33
N ARG A 806 7.73 -17.21 34.43
CA ARG A 806 9.18 -16.92 34.33
C ARG A 806 9.60 -16.57 32.91
N LEU A 807 9.03 -17.22 31.90
CA LEU A 807 9.26 -16.88 30.49
C LEU A 807 8.68 -15.52 30.09
N SER A 808 7.60 -15.06 30.73
CA SER A 808 7.03 -13.74 30.46
C SER A 808 7.79 -12.61 31.16
N GLN A 809 8.30 -12.81 32.38
CA GLN A 809 9.09 -11.80 33.09
C GLN A 809 10.51 -11.59 32.54
N ASP A 810 11.19 -12.65 32.08
CA ASP A 810 12.52 -12.49 31.45
C ASP A 810 12.41 -11.97 30.00
N SER A 811 11.29 -12.22 29.32
CA SER A 811 11.07 -11.70 27.97
C SER A 811 10.86 -10.18 27.95
N THR A 812 10.13 -9.60 28.91
CA THR A 812 9.80 -8.17 28.86
C THR A 812 10.96 -7.25 29.22
N LEU A 813 11.96 -7.73 29.97
CA LEU A 813 13.11 -6.92 30.44
C LEU A 813 14.27 -6.83 29.43
N ASN A 814 14.48 -7.85 28.58
CA ASN A 814 15.54 -7.82 27.56
C ASN A 814 15.08 -7.29 26.18
N ILE A 815 13.76 -7.20 25.92
CA ILE A 815 13.20 -6.67 24.66
C ILE A 815 13.44 -5.16 24.47
N THR A 816 13.85 -4.46 25.54
CA THR A 816 14.05 -3.02 25.57
C THR A 816 15.40 -2.53 25.04
N GLU A 817 16.43 -3.39 24.95
CA GLU A 817 17.81 -2.93 24.66
C GLU A 817 18.42 -3.43 23.32
N GLU A 818 17.85 -4.43 22.63
CA GLU A 818 18.55 -5.08 21.49
C GLU A 818 18.06 -4.76 20.06
N ILE A 819 16.94 -4.06 19.87
CA ILE A 819 16.54 -3.63 18.50
C ILE A 819 16.96 -2.17 18.33
N ASN A 820 18.14 -1.95 17.74
CA ASN A 820 18.60 -0.61 17.39
C ASN A 820 17.58 0.02 16.44
N GLU A 821 17.09 1.21 16.77
CA GLU A 821 16.28 2.03 15.85
C GLU A 821 17.07 2.36 14.56
N GLU A 822 18.40 2.24 14.60
CA GLU A 822 19.32 2.31 13.46
C GLU A 822 19.18 1.10 12.51
N ASP A 823 18.92 -0.11 13.01
CA ASP A 823 18.72 -1.30 12.15
C ASP A 823 17.37 -1.22 11.43
N LEU A 824 16.35 -0.66 12.09
CA LEU A 824 15.10 -0.26 11.44
C LEU A 824 15.36 0.82 10.38
N LYS A 825 16.41 1.64 10.54
CA LYS A 825 16.77 2.67 9.56
C LYS A 825 17.31 2.06 8.28
N GLU A 826 18.25 1.14 8.37
CA GLU A 826 18.82 0.48 7.19
C GLU A 826 17.82 -0.46 6.51
N CYS A 827 16.96 -1.16 7.28
CA CYS A 827 15.96 -2.07 6.72
C CYS A 827 14.86 -1.34 5.93
N PHE A 828 14.36 -0.21 6.46
CA PHE A 828 13.13 0.41 5.96
C PHE A 828 13.34 1.69 5.16
N PHE A 829 14.47 2.39 5.33
CA PHE A 829 14.72 3.64 4.63
C PHE A 829 15.45 3.34 3.32
N ASP A 830 15.09 4.07 2.26
CA ASP A 830 15.86 4.05 1.02
C ASP A 830 17.12 4.89 1.24
N ASP A 831 18.29 4.32 0.96
CA ASP A 831 19.54 5.07 0.98
C ASP A 831 19.39 6.35 0.15
N MET A 832 19.66 7.45 0.85
CA MET A 832 19.20 8.79 0.52
C MET A 832 19.68 9.28 -0.85
N VAL A 833 18.74 9.50 -1.77
CA VAL A 833 18.93 10.51 -2.81
C VAL A 833 18.82 11.89 -2.14
N LYS A 834 19.90 12.34 -1.47
CA LYS A 834 20.03 13.63 -0.76
C LYS A 834 19.01 14.66 -1.25
N ILE A 835 17.87 14.74 -0.57
CA ILE A 835 16.78 15.64 -0.96
C ILE A 835 17.18 17.02 -0.45
N PRO A 836 17.22 18.06 -1.32
CA PRO A 836 17.50 19.41 -0.84
C PRO A 836 16.50 19.75 0.27
N THR A 837 17.02 20.26 1.38
CA THR A 837 16.28 20.51 2.62
C THR A 837 15.14 21.50 2.45
N VAL A 838 15.24 22.37 1.43
CA VAL A 838 14.28 23.44 1.14
C VAL A 838 13.84 23.40 -0.32
N THR A 839 12.56 23.67 -0.57
CA THR A 839 12.02 24.00 -1.90
C THR A 839 12.79 25.19 -2.49
N THR A 840 13.57 24.93 -3.53
CA THR A 840 14.32 25.96 -4.23
C THR A 840 13.40 26.73 -5.18
N TRP A 841 13.69 28.02 -5.40
CA TRP A 841 13.03 28.84 -6.43
C TRP A 841 13.05 28.20 -7.83
N ASN A 842 14.10 27.41 -8.13
CA ASN A 842 14.21 26.62 -9.35
C ASN A 842 13.01 25.67 -9.56
N THR A 843 12.47 25.09 -8.47
CA THR A 843 11.32 24.18 -8.55
C THR A 843 10.07 24.90 -9.07
N TYR A 844 9.79 26.10 -8.56
CA TYR A 844 8.67 26.93 -9.01
C TYR A 844 8.86 27.38 -10.46
N LEU A 845 10.06 27.86 -10.82
CA LEU A 845 10.36 28.29 -12.18
C LEU A 845 10.23 27.14 -13.19
N ARG A 846 10.78 25.95 -12.92
CA ARG A 846 10.61 24.76 -13.77
C ARG A 846 9.16 24.33 -13.91
N TYR A 847 8.37 24.44 -12.84
CA TYR A 847 6.95 24.08 -12.88
C TYR A 847 6.15 25.04 -13.77
N PHE A 848 6.31 26.36 -13.60
CA PHE A 848 5.58 27.35 -14.38
C PHE A 848 6.06 27.44 -15.85
N THR A 849 7.32 27.13 -16.13
CA THR A 849 7.87 27.12 -17.50
C THR A 849 7.59 25.83 -18.27
N LEU A 850 7.09 24.78 -17.62
CA LEU A 850 6.83 23.47 -18.25
C LEU A 850 5.83 23.57 -19.41
N HIS A 851 4.78 24.38 -19.26
CA HIS A 851 3.72 24.55 -20.24
C HIS A 851 3.55 26.02 -20.59
N ARG A 852 3.82 26.38 -21.86
CA ARG A 852 3.72 27.78 -22.34
C ARG A 852 2.35 28.40 -22.05
N GLY A 853 1.27 27.62 -22.13
CA GLY A 853 -0.06 28.10 -21.81
C GLY A 853 -0.27 28.48 -20.34
N LEU A 854 0.43 27.84 -19.40
CA LEU A 854 0.33 28.20 -17.97
C LEU A 854 0.98 29.58 -17.74
N PHE A 855 2.15 29.80 -18.33
CA PHE A 855 2.84 31.09 -18.27
C PHE A 855 2.01 32.21 -18.92
N ALA A 856 1.43 31.96 -20.09
CA ALA A 856 0.54 32.92 -20.76
C ALA A 856 -0.71 33.25 -19.93
N VAL A 857 -1.35 32.26 -19.30
CA VAL A 857 -2.51 32.46 -18.42
C VAL A 857 -2.13 33.27 -17.17
N LEU A 858 -0.97 33.04 -16.57
CA LEU A 858 -0.51 33.84 -15.43
C LEU A 858 -0.29 35.30 -15.82
N ILE A 859 0.33 35.57 -16.97
CA ILE A 859 0.49 36.95 -17.48
C ILE A 859 -0.88 37.58 -17.72
N TRP A 860 -1.81 36.86 -18.35
CA TRP A 860 -3.18 37.33 -18.55
C TRP A 860 -3.88 37.67 -17.23
N CYS A 861 -3.76 36.82 -16.20
CA CYS A 861 -4.29 37.07 -14.87
C CYS A 861 -3.72 38.35 -14.24
N VAL A 862 -2.40 38.59 -14.37
CA VAL A 862 -1.74 39.80 -13.86
C VAL A 862 -2.18 41.05 -14.62
N LEU A 863 -2.30 41.00 -15.96
CA LEU A 863 -2.75 42.13 -16.77
C LEU A 863 -4.17 42.56 -16.40
N VAL A 864 -5.11 41.61 -16.32
CA VAL A 864 -6.49 41.91 -15.93
C VAL A 864 -6.55 42.40 -14.48
N PHE A 865 -5.73 41.85 -13.58
CA PHE A 865 -5.62 42.35 -12.21
C PHE A 865 -5.15 43.82 -12.17
N LEU A 866 -4.14 44.21 -12.96
CA LEU A 866 -3.70 45.60 -13.06
C LEU A 866 -4.81 46.52 -13.60
N VAL A 867 -5.62 46.05 -14.56
CA VAL A 867 -6.78 46.79 -15.08
C VAL A 867 -7.85 46.96 -14.00
N GLU A 868 -8.15 45.93 -13.21
CA GLU A 868 -9.11 46.01 -12.10
C GLU A 868 -8.63 46.96 -11.00
N VAL A 869 -7.33 46.92 -10.67
CA VAL A 869 -6.70 47.87 -9.75
C VAL A 869 -6.79 49.30 -10.29
N ALA A 870 -6.49 49.53 -11.58
CA ALA A 870 -6.62 50.85 -12.20
C ALA A 870 -8.08 51.35 -12.22
N ALA A 871 -9.04 50.46 -12.50
CA ALA A 871 -10.46 50.79 -12.46
C ALA A 871 -10.92 51.14 -11.04
N SER A 872 -10.48 50.39 -10.03
CA SER A 872 -10.80 50.69 -8.62
C SER A 872 -10.22 52.02 -8.15
N LEU A 873 -8.98 52.35 -8.57
CA LEU A 873 -8.36 53.65 -8.35
C LEU A 873 -9.17 54.77 -9.00
N PHE A 874 -9.57 54.59 -10.25
CA PHE A 874 -10.38 55.56 -10.99
C PHE A 874 -11.74 55.81 -10.33
N VAL A 875 -12.43 54.75 -9.90
CA VAL A 875 -13.72 54.85 -9.20
C VAL A 875 -13.57 55.59 -7.87
N LEU A 876 -12.55 55.27 -7.07
CA LEU A 876 -12.31 55.96 -5.81
C LEU A 876 -11.89 57.42 -6.02
N TRP A 877 -11.12 57.71 -7.07
CA TRP A 877 -10.76 59.07 -7.45
C TRP A 877 -11.98 59.88 -7.92
N LEU A 878 -12.88 59.28 -8.70
CA LEU A 878 -14.14 59.90 -9.10
C LEU A 878 -15.04 60.21 -7.89
N LEU A 879 -15.17 59.24 -6.97
CA LEU A 879 -15.93 59.42 -5.73
C LEU A 879 -15.32 60.49 -4.82
N LYS A 880 -13.99 60.67 -4.85
CA LYS A 880 -13.30 61.76 -4.15
C LYS A 880 -13.63 63.13 -4.72
N ASN A 881 -13.70 63.24 -6.04
CA ASN A 881 -13.81 64.53 -6.74
C ASN A 881 -15.24 65.06 -6.89
N ASN A 882 -16.26 64.24 -6.60
CA ASN A 882 -17.67 64.64 -6.66
C ASN A 882 -18.27 64.84 -5.26
N PRO A 883 -17.94 65.93 -4.53
CA PRO A 883 -18.74 66.32 -3.38
C PRO A 883 -20.11 66.78 -3.90
N VAL A 884 -21.19 66.10 -3.56
CA VAL A 884 -22.55 66.48 -3.95
C VAL A 884 -22.87 67.85 -3.35
N ASN A 885 -22.70 68.89 -4.18
CA ASN A 885 -23.02 70.32 -4.04
C ASN A 885 -23.44 70.82 -2.64
N GLY A 886 -22.44 71.25 -1.85
CA GLY A 886 -22.63 72.34 -0.90
C GLY A 886 -22.47 73.68 -1.62
N GLY A 887 -23.47 74.57 -1.55
CA GLY A 887 -23.34 75.96 -2.00
C GLY A 887 -24.66 76.66 -2.35
N ASN A 888 -25.17 77.44 -1.41
CA ASN A 888 -26.14 78.54 -1.51
C ASN A 888 -26.78 78.83 -2.89
N ASN A 889 -28.05 78.47 -3.06
CA ASN A 889 -29.15 79.37 -3.50
C ASN A 889 -30.49 78.63 -3.42
N GLY A 890 -31.53 79.37 -3.04
CA GLY A 890 -32.81 78.84 -2.62
C GLY A 890 -33.58 78.03 -3.66
N THR A 891 -34.58 77.32 -3.13
CA THR A 891 -35.69 76.64 -3.81
C THR A 891 -35.43 75.24 -4.39
N LYS A 892 -35.72 74.25 -3.54
CA LYS A 892 -36.43 72.99 -3.85
C LYS A 892 -35.95 72.23 -5.10
N ILE A 893 -34.84 71.49 -4.96
CA ILE A 893 -34.68 70.21 -5.68
C ILE A 893 -35.36 69.14 -4.82
N ALA A 894 -36.68 69.07 -4.93
CA ALA A 894 -37.44 67.88 -4.57
C ALA A 894 -37.26 66.84 -5.69
N ASN A 895 -37.06 65.57 -5.32
CA ASN A 895 -37.11 64.36 -6.16
C ASN A 895 -35.78 63.73 -6.63
N THR A 896 -34.87 63.44 -5.70
CA THR A 896 -34.07 62.20 -5.81
C THR A 896 -34.19 61.40 -4.52
N SER A 897 -35.02 60.36 -4.56
CA SER A 897 -35.47 59.48 -3.47
C SER A 897 -34.36 58.61 -2.84
N TYR A 898 -33.09 58.86 -3.16
CA TYR A 898 -31.94 58.10 -2.65
C TYR A 898 -31.13 59.00 -1.70
N VAL A 899 -31.68 59.25 -0.50
CA VAL A 899 -31.00 60.08 0.51
C VAL A 899 -29.90 59.25 1.20
N VAL A 900 -28.75 59.13 0.54
CA VAL A 900 -27.49 58.82 1.21
C VAL A 900 -26.95 60.15 1.73
N VAL A 901 -27.00 60.35 3.05
CA VAL A 901 -26.48 61.58 3.68
C VAL A 901 -24.96 61.51 3.66
N ILE A 902 -24.33 62.31 2.79
CA ILE A 902 -22.87 62.44 2.69
C ILE A 902 -22.45 63.62 3.58
N THR A 903 -21.92 63.33 4.76
CA THR A 903 -21.25 64.30 5.67
C THR A 903 -19.81 64.57 5.22
N SER A 904 -19.16 65.64 5.70
CA SER A 904 -17.72 65.88 5.43
C SER A 904 -16.84 64.71 5.87
N SER A 905 -17.22 64.03 6.96
CA SER A 905 -16.57 62.80 7.45
C SER A 905 -16.83 61.55 6.58
N SER A 906 -17.78 61.59 5.65
CA SER A 906 -18.18 60.44 4.83
C SER A 906 -17.11 59.97 3.84
N PHE A 907 -16.17 60.84 3.44
CA PHE A 907 -15.11 60.49 2.50
C PHE A 907 -14.29 59.27 2.96
N TYR A 908 -14.06 59.16 4.26
CA TYR A 908 -13.22 58.14 4.85
C TYR A 908 -13.88 56.75 4.93
N TYR A 909 -15.20 56.70 5.13
CA TYR A 909 -15.96 55.45 5.16
C TYR A 909 -16.00 54.76 3.78
N ILE A 910 -15.86 55.51 2.68
CA ILE A 910 -15.81 54.96 1.32
C ILE A 910 -14.63 54.00 1.15
N PHE A 911 -13.47 54.29 1.73
CA PHE A 911 -12.29 53.41 1.67
C PHE A 911 -12.51 52.09 2.39
N TYR A 912 -13.22 52.11 3.53
CA TYR A 912 -13.58 50.89 4.25
C TYR A 912 -14.54 50.02 3.46
N ILE A 913 -15.56 50.64 2.88
CA ILE A 913 -16.53 49.95 2.04
C ILE A 913 -15.78 49.29 0.87
N TYR A 914 -14.83 49.99 0.26
CA TYR A 914 -13.97 49.43 -0.76
C TYR A 914 -13.16 48.22 -0.26
N VAL A 915 -12.43 48.33 0.86
CA VAL A 915 -11.62 47.20 1.37
C VAL A 915 -12.49 46.00 1.76
N GLY A 916 -13.69 46.21 2.27
CA GLY A 916 -14.63 45.14 2.58
C GLY A 916 -15.23 44.45 1.35
N VAL A 917 -15.27 45.14 0.21
CA VAL A 917 -15.80 44.65 -1.09
C VAL A 917 -14.68 44.26 -2.07
N ALA A 918 -13.42 44.59 -1.73
CA ALA A 918 -12.24 44.31 -2.55
C ALA A 918 -12.05 42.80 -2.79
N ASP A 919 -12.54 41.95 -1.87
CA ASP A 919 -12.54 40.49 -2.05
C ASP A 919 -13.29 40.05 -3.31
N THR A 920 -14.34 40.77 -3.68
CA THR A 920 -15.21 40.50 -4.82
C THR A 920 -14.73 41.24 -6.07
N LEU A 921 -14.26 42.49 -5.91
CA LEU A 921 -13.77 43.29 -7.04
C LEU A 921 -12.47 42.74 -7.63
N LEU A 922 -11.59 42.22 -6.77
CA LEU A 922 -10.31 41.60 -7.17
C LEU A 922 -10.43 40.07 -7.24
N ALA A 923 -11.65 39.52 -7.22
CA ALA A 923 -11.90 38.09 -7.38
C ALA A 923 -11.50 37.64 -8.79
N LEU A 924 -10.78 36.53 -8.92
CA LEU A 924 -10.50 35.87 -10.20
C LEU A 924 -11.81 35.37 -10.79
N SER A 925 -12.29 36.08 -11.81
CA SER A 925 -13.48 35.73 -12.58
C SER A 925 -13.35 34.40 -13.31
N LEU A 926 -14.49 33.88 -13.78
CA LEU A 926 -14.58 32.61 -14.51
C LEU A 926 -13.56 32.54 -15.67
N PHE A 927 -13.36 33.67 -16.38
CA PHE A 927 -12.44 33.78 -17.52
C PHE A 927 -10.95 33.73 -17.15
N ARG A 928 -10.59 33.98 -15.89
CA ARG A 928 -9.20 33.85 -15.39
C ARG A 928 -8.98 32.55 -14.64
N GLY A 929 -9.91 32.21 -13.75
CA GLY A 929 -9.80 31.06 -12.86
C GLY A 929 -9.89 29.71 -13.57
N LEU A 930 -10.81 29.55 -14.53
CA LEU A 930 -10.96 28.26 -15.24
C LEU A 930 -9.75 27.92 -16.12
N PRO A 931 -9.19 28.85 -16.94
CA PRO A 931 -7.96 28.57 -17.69
C PRO A 931 -6.78 28.24 -16.79
N LEU A 932 -6.66 28.88 -15.62
CA LEU A 932 -5.60 28.60 -14.67
C LEU A 932 -5.69 27.16 -14.14
N VAL A 933 -6.87 26.74 -13.66
CA VAL A 933 -7.08 25.37 -13.19
C VAL A 933 -6.88 24.35 -14.32
N HIS A 934 -7.33 24.66 -15.54
CA HIS A 934 -7.16 23.79 -16.71
C HIS A 934 -5.68 23.58 -17.08
N THR A 935 -4.91 24.66 -17.12
CA THR A 935 -3.48 24.62 -17.48
C THR A 935 -2.65 23.95 -16.39
N LEU A 936 -3.00 24.12 -15.10
CA LEU A 936 -2.35 23.41 -13.98
C LEU A 936 -2.56 21.88 -14.07
N ILE A 937 -3.78 21.42 -14.39
CA ILE A 937 -4.05 19.97 -14.59
C ILE A 937 -3.30 19.44 -15.84
N THR A 938 -3.17 20.28 -16.88
CA THR A 938 -2.40 19.92 -18.08
C THR A 938 -0.89 19.82 -17.78
N ALA A 939 -0.36 20.68 -16.92
CA ALA A 939 1.01 20.56 -16.44
C ALA A 939 1.25 19.21 -15.72
N SER A 940 0.29 18.75 -14.90
CA SER A 940 0.36 17.42 -14.28
C SER A 940 0.38 16.27 -15.30
N LYS A 941 -0.41 16.36 -16.40
CA LYS A 941 -0.34 15.36 -17.51
C LYS A 941 1.08 15.28 -18.09
N ILE A 942 1.69 16.42 -18.37
CA ILE A 942 3.04 16.50 -18.96
C ILE A 942 4.09 15.96 -17.99
N LEU A 943 4.00 16.31 -16.70
CA LEU A 943 4.90 15.80 -15.67
C LEU A 943 4.82 14.28 -15.56
N HIS A 944 3.61 13.71 -15.50
CA HIS A 944 3.41 12.27 -15.47
C HIS A 944 4.03 11.57 -16.69
N ARG A 945 3.79 12.10 -17.90
CA ARG A 945 4.36 11.52 -19.14
C ARG A 945 5.88 11.57 -19.15
N LYS A 946 6.49 12.72 -18.81
CA LYS A 946 7.96 12.85 -18.74
C LYS A 946 8.57 11.92 -17.69
N MET A 947 7.91 11.79 -16.54
CA MET A 947 8.36 10.91 -15.47
C MET A 947 8.28 9.43 -15.88
N LEU A 948 7.17 9.00 -16.48
CA LEU A 948 7.00 7.63 -16.98
C LEU A 948 8.07 7.28 -18.01
N HIS A 949 8.28 8.18 -18.98
CA HIS A 949 9.29 8.01 -20.02
C HIS A 949 10.70 7.91 -19.44
N SER A 950 11.07 8.84 -18.55
CA SER A 950 12.39 8.84 -17.91
C SER A 950 12.65 7.56 -17.11
N ILE A 951 11.64 7.02 -16.44
CA ILE A 951 11.77 5.80 -15.64
C ILE A 951 11.90 4.57 -16.55
N LEU A 952 11.06 4.41 -17.56
CA LEU A 952 11.12 3.25 -18.47
C LEU A 952 12.49 3.16 -19.20
N HIS A 953 13.09 4.30 -19.51
CA HIS A 953 14.40 4.40 -20.18
C HIS A 953 15.61 4.56 -19.23
N ALA A 954 15.43 4.51 -17.90
CA ALA A 954 16.54 4.58 -16.92
C ALA A 954 17.30 3.25 -16.83
N PRO A 955 18.62 3.20 -16.61
CA PRO A 955 19.40 1.95 -16.60
C PRO A 955 18.98 0.98 -15.47
N MET A 956 19.19 -0.33 -15.68
CA MET A 956 18.81 -1.37 -14.70
C MET A 956 19.50 -1.20 -13.34
N SER A 957 20.72 -0.64 -13.32
CA SER A 957 21.44 -0.30 -12.08
C SER A 957 20.66 0.67 -11.19
N THR A 958 19.87 1.57 -11.78
CA THR A 958 19.01 2.50 -11.05
C THR A 958 17.81 1.78 -10.44
N PHE A 959 17.21 0.82 -11.15
CA PHE A 959 16.12 0.00 -10.63
C PHE A 959 16.56 -0.96 -9.52
N ASN A 960 17.80 -1.45 -9.55
CA ASN A 960 18.33 -2.26 -8.46
C ASN A 960 18.58 -1.45 -7.18
N LYS A 961 18.85 -0.13 -7.32
CA LYS A 961 19.01 0.79 -6.18
C LYS A 961 17.68 1.31 -5.64
N LEU A 962 16.68 1.53 -6.51
CA LEU A 962 15.37 2.05 -6.13
C LEU A 962 14.41 0.91 -5.79
N LYS A 963 13.84 0.89 -4.58
CA LYS A 963 12.77 -0.07 -4.24
C LYS A 963 11.52 0.18 -5.10
N ALA A 964 10.87 -0.88 -5.59
CA ALA A 964 9.65 -0.78 -6.40
C ALA A 964 8.54 0.04 -5.70
N GLY A 965 8.37 -0.13 -4.39
CA GLY A 965 7.44 0.65 -3.58
C GLY A 965 7.74 2.15 -3.55
N GLY A 966 9.03 2.54 -3.60
CA GLY A 966 9.44 3.94 -3.68
C GLY A 966 8.99 4.59 -4.99
N ILE A 967 9.13 3.89 -6.11
CA ILE A 967 8.67 4.33 -7.44
C ILE A 967 7.14 4.41 -7.48
N LEU A 968 6.45 3.37 -7.02
CA LEU A 968 4.99 3.31 -7.01
C LEU A 968 4.36 4.40 -6.13
N ASN A 969 4.97 4.73 -5.00
CA ASN A 969 4.51 5.83 -4.14
C ASN A 969 4.52 7.19 -4.85
N ARG A 970 5.46 7.44 -5.77
CA ARG A 970 5.48 8.66 -6.58
C ARG A 970 4.31 8.71 -7.56
N PHE A 971 4.05 7.62 -8.27
CA PHE A 971 2.92 7.51 -9.21
C PHE A 971 1.55 7.49 -8.54
N SER A 972 1.48 7.03 -7.29
CA SER A 972 0.25 6.96 -6.50
C SER A 972 -0.01 8.28 -5.76
N LYS A 973 0.88 8.70 -4.86
CA LYS A 973 0.64 9.81 -3.93
C LYS A 973 1.07 11.17 -4.49
N ASP A 974 2.28 11.27 -5.03
CA ASP A 974 2.82 12.57 -5.45
C ASP A 974 2.05 13.09 -6.67
N ILE A 975 1.82 12.25 -7.68
CA ILE A 975 0.96 12.60 -8.83
C ILE A 975 -0.47 12.93 -8.38
N ALA A 976 -1.06 12.19 -7.43
CA ALA A 976 -2.40 12.52 -6.91
C ALA A 976 -2.44 13.89 -6.21
N ILE A 977 -1.37 14.28 -5.49
CA ILE A 977 -1.26 15.63 -4.90
C ILE A 977 -1.26 16.71 -5.98
N LEU A 978 -0.50 16.50 -7.05
CA LEU A 978 -0.43 17.40 -8.20
C LEU A 978 -1.78 17.52 -8.94
N ASP A 979 -2.58 16.47 -8.95
CA ASP A 979 -3.89 16.45 -9.61
C ASP A 979 -5.03 17.03 -8.76
N ASP A 980 -5.07 16.71 -7.46
CA ASP A 980 -6.23 16.95 -6.61
C ASP A 980 -6.16 18.24 -5.80
N PHE A 981 -5.00 18.54 -5.22
CA PHE A 981 -4.86 19.60 -4.22
C PHE A 981 -4.11 20.81 -4.78
N LEU A 982 -2.97 20.57 -5.44
CA LEU A 982 -2.08 21.63 -5.90
C LEU A 982 -2.77 22.69 -6.79
N PRO A 983 -3.65 22.34 -7.76
CA PRO A 983 -4.27 23.34 -8.62
C PRO A 983 -5.16 24.34 -7.85
N LEU A 984 -5.85 23.84 -6.82
CA LEU A 984 -6.78 24.63 -6.01
C LEU A 984 -6.04 25.45 -4.96
N THR A 985 -5.00 24.91 -4.32
CA THR A 985 -4.21 25.68 -3.36
C THR A 985 -3.44 26.80 -4.03
N ILE A 986 -2.90 26.57 -5.25
CA ILE A 986 -2.27 27.63 -6.05
C ILE A 986 -3.31 28.69 -6.43
N PHE A 987 -4.52 28.28 -6.83
CA PHE A 987 -5.62 29.21 -7.12
C PHE A 987 -5.95 30.08 -5.90
N ASP A 988 -6.19 29.48 -4.74
CA ASP A 988 -6.52 30.21 -3.50
C ASP A 988 -5.35 31.13 -3.07
N PHE A 989 -4.10 30.68 -3.21
CA PHE A 989 -2.93 31.50 -2.89
C PHE A 989 -2.80 32.73 -3.81
N ILE A 990 -2.93 32.53 -5.13
CA ILE A 990 -2.88 33.64 -6.11
C ILE A 990 -4.04 34.60 -5.86
N GLN A 991 -5.25 34.08 -5.59
CA GLN A 991 -6.43 34.87 -5.28
C GLN A 991 -6.21 35.76 -4.06
N LEU A 992 -5.72 35.18 -2.95
CA LEU A 992 -5.45 35.94 -1.73
C LEU A 992 -4.32 36.94 -1.90
N LEU A 993 -3.28 36.57 -2.65
CA LEU A 993 -2.18 37.48 -2.97
C LEU A 993 -2.67 38.70 -3.77
N PHE A 994 -3.51 38.49 -4.78
CA PHE A 994 -4.10 39.58 -5.57
C PHE A 994 -5.01 40.48 -4.73
N ILE A 995 -5.84 39.92 -3.85
CA ILE A 995 -6.67 40.72 -2.95
C ILE A 995 -5.81 41.59 -2.04
N VAL A 996 -4.76 41.03 -1.41
CA VAL A 996 -3.89 41.78 -0.50
C VAL A 996 -3.07 42.84 -1.22
N VAL A 997 -2.42 42.48 -2.33
CA VAL A 997 -1.59 43.40 -3.12
C VAL A 997 -2.46 44.50 -3.73
N GLY A 998 -3.62 44.17 -4.29
CA GLY A 998 -4.54 45.15 -4.87
C GLY A 998 -5.12 46.08 -3.82
N ALA A 999 -5.51 45.56 -2.65
CA ALA A 999 -5.94 46.40 -1.53
C ALA A 999 -4.83 47.36 -1.07
N ILE A 1000 -3.58 46.88 -0.92
CA ILE A 1000 -2.44 47.73 -0.53
C ILE A 1000 -2.17 48.81 -1.58
N ILE A 1001 -2.13 48.48 -2.87
CA ILE A 1001 -1.85 49.45 -3.95
C ILE A 1001 -2.92 50.53 -4.00
N VAL A 1002 -4.20 50.13 -4.02
CA VAL A 1002 -5.32 51.07 -4.16
C VAL A 1002 -5.39 52.03 -3.00
N VAL A 1003 -5.21 51.50 -1.79
CA VAL A 1003 -5.23 52.29 -0.56
C VAL A 1003 -3.99 53.18 -0.44
N SER A 1004 -2.80 52.68 -0.80
CA SER A 1004 -1.54 53.45 -0.72
C SER A 1004 -1.46 54.58 -1.74
N ALA A 1005 -2.06 54.42 -2.93
CA ALA A 1005 -2.10 55.47 -3.94
C ALA A 1005 -2.95 56.68 -3.51
N LEU A 1006 -3.99 56.43 -2.70
CA LEU A 1006 -4.86 57.47 -2.16
C LEU A 1006 -4.27 58.09 -0.89
N GLN A 1007 -3.63 57.27 -0.05
CA GLN A 1007 -3.00 57.69 1.21
C GLN A 1007 -1.63 56.99 1.40
N PRO A 1008 -0.53 57.66 1.08
CA PRO A 1008 0.80 57.03 1.06
C PRO A 1008 1.28 56.54 2.44
N TYR A 1009 0.78 57.09 3.55
CA TYR A 1009 1.17 56.69 4.90
C TYR A 1009 0.79 55.24 5.26
N ILE A 1010 -0.21 54.65 4.59
CA ILE A 1010 -0.63 53.25 4.84
C ILE A 1010 0.44 52.26 4.38
N PHE A 1011 1.14 52.59 3.30
CA PHE A 1011 2.25 51.79 2.82
C PHE A 1011 3.33 51.67 3.88
N LEU A 1012 3.70 52.81 4.50
CA LEU A 1012 4.70 52.84 5.56
C LEU A 1012 4.27 52.02 6.79
N ALA A 1013 2.99 52.00 7.13
CA ALA A 1013 2.46 51.21 8.25
C ALA A 1013 2.44 49.69 7.97
N THR A 1014 2.18 49.27 6.73
CA THR A 1014 2.01 47.85 6.36
C THR A 1014 3.32 47.13 6.08
N VAL A 1015 4.34 47.83 5.56
CA VAL A 1015 5.64 47.26 5.18
C VAL A 1015 6.37 46.54 6.34
N PRO A 1016 6.46 47.08 7.57
CA PRO A 1016 7.10 46.40 8.68
C PRO A 1016 6.41 45.06 9.04
N GLY A 1017 5.09 45.03 9.06
CA GLY A 1017 4.32 43.81 9.33
C GLY A 1017 4.55 42.74 8.26
N LEU A 1018 4.57 43.13 6.99
CA LEU A 1018 4.88 42.24 5.88
C LEU A 1018 6.30 41.67 5.97
N ALA A 1019 7.30 42.50 6.27
CA ALA A 1019 8.69 42.06 6.41
C ALA A 1019 8.84 41.03 7.54
N VAL A 1020 8.21 41.27 8.69
CA VAL A 1020 8.23 40.33 9.83
C VAL A 1020 7.57 39.00 9.48
N PHE A 1021 6.43 39.01 8.77
CA PHE A 1021 5.79 37.76 8.33
C PHE A 1021 6.65 36.96 7.34
N ILE A 1022 7.35 37.62 6.42
CA ILE A 1022 8.26 36.94 5.47
C ILE A 1022 9.43 36.30 6.21
N LEU A 1023 10.06 37.01 7.16
CA LEU A 1023 11.18 36.49 7.95
C LEU A 1023 10.75 35.28 8.80
N LEU A 1024 9.61 35.38 9.49
CA LEU A 1024 9.10 34.29 10.31
C LEU A 1024 8.74 33.06 9.47
N ARG A 1025 8.16 33.27 8.27
CA ARG A 1025 7.88 32.20 7.30
C ARG A 1025 9.16 31.50 6.88
N ALA A 1026 10.21 32.24 6.51
CA ALA A 1026 11.49 31.66 6.10
C ALA A 1026 12.14 30.81 7.21
N TYR A 1027 12.12 31.31 8.45
CA TYR A 1027 12.63 30.59 9.62
C TYR A 1027 11.86 29.29 9.89
N PHE A 1028 10.53 29.34 9.86
CA PHE A 1028 9.67 28.19 10.10
C PHE A 1028 9.82 27.11 9.01
N LEU A 1029 9.84 27.52 7.74
CA LEU A 1029 9.88 26.58 6.62
C LEU A 1029 11.10 25.66 6.75
N HIS A 1030 12.31 26.17 6.98
CA HIS A 1030 13.53 25.36 7.01
C HIS A 1030 13.43 24.11 7.91
N THR A 1031 12.86 24.26 9.12
CA THR A 1031 12.65 23.16 10.07
C THR A 1031 11.40 22.34 9.75
N SER A 1032 10.27 23.01 9.46
CA SER A 1032 9.00 22.34 9.16
C SER A 1032 9.12 21.42 7.95
N GLN A 1033 9.94 21.81 6.97
CA GLN A 1033 10.17 21.05 5.76
C GLN A 1033 10.78 19.67 6.06
N GLN A 1034 11.83 19.67 6.88
CA GLN A 1034 12.56 18.48 7.29
C GLN A 1034 11.71 17.60 8.20
N LEU A 1035 10.99 18.18 9.17
CA LEU A 1035 10.06 17.43 10.04
C LEU A 1035 8.96 16.73 9.23
N LYS A 1036 8.41 17.41 8.21
CA LYS A 1036 7.38 16.82 7.36
C LYS A 1036 7.93 15.68 6.48
N GLN A 1037 9.20 15.75 6.10
CA GLN A 1037 9.89 14.66 5.41
C GLN A 1037 10.07 13.46 6.35
N LEU A 1038 10.61 13.66 7.55
CA LEU A 1038 10.77 12.61 8.57
C LEU A 1038 9.43 11.94 8.92
N GLU A 1039 8.33 12.71 9.00
CA GLU A 1039 6.98 12.16 9.15
C GLU A 1039 6.54 11.28 7.96
N SER A 1040 6.92 11.67 6.74
CA SER A 1040 6.62 10.87 5.55
C SER A 1040 7.46 9.59 5.50
N GLU A 1041 8.70 9.62 5.96
CA GLU A 1041 9.59 8.45 6.02
C GLU A 1041 9.16 7.51 7.15
N GLY A 1042 8.79 8.05 8.32
CA GLY A 1042 8.25 7.29 9.45
C GLY A 1042 6.93 6.57 9.18
N ARG A 1043 6.26 6.83 8.04
CA ARG A 1043 5.08 6.07 7.60
C ARG A 1043 5.43 4.76 6.90
N SER A 1044 6.56 4.68 6.20
CA SER A 1044 6.92 3.50 5.41
C SER A 1044 7.07 2.23 6.26
N PRO A 1045 7.73 2.24 7.44
CA PRO A 1045 7.85 1.06 8.30
C PRO A 1045 6.50 0.47 8.71
N ILE A 1046 5.49 1.31 8.97
CA ILE A 1046 4.14 0.86 9.36
C ILE A 1046 3.54 -0.05 8.27
N PHE A 1047 3.64 0.36 7.01
CA PHE A 1047 3.06 -0.39 5.89
C PHE A 1047 3.90 -1.61 5.51
N THR A 1048 5.22 -1.49 5.47
CA THR A 1048 6.09 -2.63 5.18
C THR A 1048 5.93 -3.70 6.24
N HIS A 1049 5.90 -3.32 7.53
CA HIS A 1049 5.63 -4.26 8.62
C HIS A 1049 4.27 -4.94 8.43
N LEU A 1050 3.19 -4.19 8.20
CA LEU A 1050 1.87 -4.76 7.94
C LEU A 1050 1.85 -5.77 6.78
N VAL A 1051 2.47 -5.44 5.65
CA VAL A 1051 2.56 -6.34 4.48
C VAL A 1051 3.34 -7.60 4.82
N THR A 1052 4.48 -7.47 5.51
CA THR A 1052 5.29 -8.62 5.91
C THR A 1052 4.55 -9.53 6.89
N SER A 1053 3.81 -8.97 7.86
CA SER A 1053 3.00 -9.73 8.82
C SER A 1053 1.84 -10.46 8.14
N LEU A 1054 1.20 -9.85 7.14
CA LEU A 1054 0.15 -10.49 6.35
C LEU A 1054 0.66 -11.64 5.48
N LYS A 1055 1.77 -11.42 4.75
CA LYS A 1055 2.41 -12.46 3.93
C LYS A 1055 2.87 -13.65 4.77
N GLY A 1056 3.31 -13.41 6.01
CA GLY A 1056 3.82 -14.43 6.93
C GLY A 1056 2.80 -14.97 7.93
N LEU A 1057 1.50 -14.63 7.82
CA LEU A 1057 0.53 -14.76 8.92
C LEU A 1057 0.44 -16.19 9.50
N TRP A 1058 0.42 -17.21 8.66
CA TRP A 1058 0.42 -18.62 9.08
C TRP A 1058 1.66 -18.99 9.91
N THR A 1059 2.83 -18.50 9.51
CA THR A 1059 4.08 -18.74 10.25
C THR A 1059 4.09 -18.01 11.60
N LEU A 1060 3.61 -16.77 11.67
CA LEU A 1060 3.50 -16.02 12.92
C LEU A 1060 2.60 -16.75 13.95
N ARG A 1061 1.50 -17.34 13.47
CA ARG A 1061 0.56 -18.11 14.31
C ARG A 1061 1.13 -19.45 14.74
N ALA A 1062 1.78 -20.18 13.84
CA ALA A 1062 2.46 -21.43 14.15
C ALA A 1062 3.49 -21.25 15.27
N PHE A 1063 4.30 -20.18 15.21
CA PHE A 1063 5.30 -19.87 16.23
C PHE A 1063 4.76 -19.17 17.49
N ARG A 1064 3.48 -18.77 17.51
CA ARG A 1064 2.84 -17.97 18.58
C ARG A 1064 3.61 -16.68 18.92
N ARG A 1065 4.01 -15.93 17.89
CA ARG A 1065 4.79 -14.68 18.02
C ARG A 1065 3.98 -13.40 17.75
N GLN A 1066 2.66 -13.44 17.93
CA GLN A 1066 1.79 -12.28 17.68
C GLN A 1066 2.17 -11.09 18.58
N THR A 1067 2.41 -11.30 19.87
CA THR A 1067 2.76 -10.24 20.84
C THR A 1067 4.08 -9.54 20.49
N TYR A 1068 5.08 -10.30 20.02
CA TYR A 1068 6.33 -9.75 19.52
C TYR A 1068 6.09 -8.80 18.34
N PHE A 1069 5.30 -9.24 17.34
CA PHE A 1069 4.95 -8.40 16.20
C PHE A 1069 4.04 -7.21 16.56
N GLU A 1070 3.17 -7.33 17.58
CA GLU A 1070 2.38 -6.21 18.11
C GLU A 1070 3.29 -5.13 18.72
N THR A 1071 4.24 -5.52 19.58
CA THR A 1071 5.18 -4.56 20.17
C THR A 1071 6.10 -3.90 19.12
N LEU A 1072 6.53 -4.67 18.11
CA LEU A 1072 7.32 -4.13 16.99
C LEU A 1072 6.50 -3.13 16.17
N PHE A 1073 5.23 -3.43 15.90
CA PHE A 1073 4.31 -2.50 15.24
C PHE A 1073 4.08 -1.23 16.08
N HIS A 1074 3.94 -1.37 17.40
CA HIS A 1074 3.82 -0.24 18.32
C HIS A 1074 5.06 0.66 18.32
N LYS A 1075 6.27 0.09 18.25
CA LYS A 1075 7.51 0.88 18.07
C LYS A 1075 7.46 1.71 16.77
N ALA A 1076 7.04 1.11 15.65
CA ALA A 1076 6.88 1.83 14.38
C ALA A 1076 5.83 2.96 14.46
N LEU A 1077 4.70 2.73 15.15
CA LEU A 1077 3.68 3.76 15.39
C LEU A 1077 4.18 4.91 16.27
N ASN A 1078 4.92 4.60 17.34
CA ASN A 1078 5.47 5.59 18.25
C ASN A 1078 6.50 6.49 17.53
N LEU A 1079 7.31 5.93 16.62
CA LEU A 1079 8.24 6.68 15.77
C LEU A 1079 7.51 7.66 14.84
N HIS A 1080 6.46 7.20 14.15
CA HIS A 1080 5.62 8.07 13.32
C HIS A 1080 4.95 9.17 14.14
N THR A 1081 4.42 8.81 15.30
CA THR A 1081 3.70 9.71 16.21
C THR A 1081 4.62 10.80 16.75
N ALA A 1082 5.85 10.47 17.14
CA ALA A 1082 6.85 11.44 17.58
C ALA A 1082 7.13 12.52 16.51
N ASN A 1083 7.36 12.10 15.26
CA ASN A 1083 7.60 12.99 14.13
C ASN A 1083 6.37 13.87 13.80
N TRP A 1084 5.18 13.27 13.78
CA TRP A 1084 3.95 13.99 13.49
C TRP A 1084 3.57 14.99 14.58
N PHE A 1085 3.67 14.59 15.85
CA PHE A 1085 3.42 15.46 17.00
C PHE A 1085 4.36 16.68 16.99
N MET A 1086 5.64 16.46 16.68
CA MET A 1086 6.61 17.55 16.55
C MET A 1086 6.25 18.51 15.42
N TYR A 1087 5.92 17.99 14.24
CA TYR A 1087 5.48 18.81 13.12
C TYR A 1087 4.22 19.64 13.48
N LEU A 1088 3.22 19.03 14.10
CA LEU A 1088 1.99 19.70 14.49
C LEU A 1088 2.24 20.80 15.53
N ALA A 1089 3.09 20.54 16.53
CA ALA A 1089 3.45 21.52 17.55
C ALA A 1089 4.22 22.71 16.95
N THR A 1090 5.15 22.47 16.03
CA THR A 1090 5.89 23.55 15.33
C THR A 1090 4.98 24.37 14.42
N LEU A 1091 4.01 23.74 13.74
CA LEU A 1091 3.00 24.45 12.94
C LEU A 1091 2.13 25.36 13.81
N ARG A 1092 1.70 24.89 14.99
CA ARG A 1092 0.92 25.70 15.93
C ARG A 1092 1.72 26.81 16.58
N TRP A 1093 2.99 26.58 16.88
CA TRP A 1093 3.91 27.65 17.30
C TRP A 1093 3.94 28.77 16.25
N PHE A 1094 4.08 28.43 14.97
CA PHE A 1094 4.13 29.41 13.89
C PHE A 1094 2.81 30.19 13.76
N GLN A 1095 1.68 29.49 13.74
CA GLN A 1095 0.35 30.13 13.63
C GLN A 1095 0.07 31.04 14.83
N MET A 1096 0.41 30.61 16.04
CA MET A 1096 0.25 31.43 17.23
C MET A 1096 1.15 32.67 17.21
N ARG A 1097 2.39 32.56 16.71
CA ARG A 1097 3.32 33.70 16.60
C ARG A 1097 2.88 34.71 15.57
N ILE A 1098 2.37 34.27 14.41
CA ILE A 1098 1.78 35.18 13.43
C ILE A 1098 0.62 35.96 14.03
N ASP A 1099 -0.27 35.28 14.74
CA ASP A 1099 -1.41 35.94 15.38
C ASP A 1099 -0.95 36.91 16.47
N MET A 1100 0.05 36.57 17.27
CA MET A 1100 0.61 37.48 18.27
C MET A 1100 1.23 38.73 17.66
N ILE A 1101 1.97 38.59 16.55
CA ILE A 1101 2.54 39.72 15.83
C ILE A 1101 1.43 40.59 15.25
N PHE A 1102 0.38 39.98 14.71
CA PHE A 1102 -0.82 40.69 14.26
C PHE A 1102 -1.50 41.44 15.40
N VAL A 1103 -1.68 40.82 16.56
CA VAL A 1103 -2.29 41.46 17.75
C VAL A 1103 -1.40 42.58 18.30
N LEU A 1104 -0.08 42.42 18.30
CA LEU A 1104 0.85 43.48 18.70
C LEU A 1104 0.75 44.68 17.75
N PHE A 1105 0.76 44.43 16.44
CA PHE A 1105 0.54 45.45 15.43
C PHE A 1105 -0.81 46.15 15.65
N PHE A 1106 -1.86 45.38 15.89
CA PHE A 1106 -3.20 45.88 16.17
C PHE A 1106 -3.25 46.80 17.40
N ILE A 1107 -2.62 46.41 18.51
CA ILE A 1107 -2.54 47.20 19.75
C ILE A 1107 -1.85 48.54 19.50
N VAL A 1108 -0.71 48.52 18.82
CA VAL A 1108 0.03 49.75 18.50
C VAL A 1108 -0.83 50.68 17.64
N VAL A 1109 -1.51 50.12 16.65
CA VAL A 1109 -2.35 50.85 15.69
C VAL A 1109 -3.60 51.44 16.36
N THR A 1110 -4.30 50.71 17.24
CA THR A 1110 -5.47 51.24 17.98
C THR A 1110 -5.08 52.39 18.91
N PHE A 1111 -4.01 52.24 19.69
CA PHE A 1111 -3.61 53.28 20.65
C PHE A 1111 -3.09 54.52 19.93
N ILE A 1112 -2.26 54.38 18.89
CA ILE A 1112 -1.82 55.54 18.09
C ILE A 1112 -3.04 56.25 17.50
N SER A 1113 -3.99 55.49 16.95
CA SER A 1113 -5.20 56.04 16.39
C SER A 1113 -6.01 56.85 17.42
N ILE A 1114 -6.31 56.27 18.58
CA ILE A 1114 -7.16 56.91 19.59
C ILE A 1114 -6.44 58.13 20.19
N LEU A 1115 -5.15 58.02 20.49
CA LEU A 1115 -4.36 59.11 21.09
C LEU A 1115 -4.10 60.27 20.13
N THR A 1116 -4.07 60.02 18.81
CA THR A 1116 -3.89 61.07 17.78
C THR A 1116 -5.22 61.72 17.38
N THR A 1117 -6.35 61.19 17.86
CA THR A 1117 -7.67 61.79 17.61
C THR A 1117 -7.84 63.02 18.51
N GLY A 1118 -7.28 64.15 18.09
CA GLY A 1118 -7.47 65.46 18.72
C GLY A 1118 -8.88 66.04 18.46
N GLU A 1119 -9.04 67.35 18.59
CA GLU A 1119 -10.33 68.01 18.33
C GLU A 1119 -10.82 67.84 16.88
N GLY A 1120 -9.89 67.63 15.93
CA GLY A 1120 -10.19 67.47 14.50
C GLY A 1120 -10.78 66.12 14.08
N GLU A 1121 -10.91 65.93 12.76
CA GLU A 1121 -11.37 64.68 12.15
C GLU A 1121 -10.35 63.55 12.42
N GLY A 1122 -10.82 62.39 12.90
CA GLY A 1122 -9.98 61.22 13.24
C GLY A 1122 -9.45 60.46 12.02
N THR A 1123 -8.87 61.17 11.06
CA THR A 1123 -8.39 60.67 9.76
C THR A 1123 -7.35 59.57 9.92
N THR A 1124 -6.40 59.76 10.85
CA THR A 1124 -5.36 58.80 11.19
C THR A 1124 -5.94 57.50 11.72
N GLY A 1125 -7.03 57.57 12.49
CA GLY A 1125 -7.67 56.39 13.02
C GLY A 1125 -8.33 55.52 11.98
N ILE A 1126 -9.05 56.14 11.07
CA ILE A 1126 -9.64 55.48 9.90
C ILE A 1126 -8.56 54.87 9.01
N ILE A 1127 -7.44 55.57 8.78
CA ILE A 1127 -6.31 55.02 8.03
C ILE A 1127 -5.77 53.73 8.68
N LEU A 1128 -5.58 53.79 10.00
CA LEU A 1128 -4.97 52.75 10.80
C LEU A 1128 -5.86 51.51 10.91
N THR A 1129 -7.17 51.67 11.14
CA THR A 1129 -8.09 50.53 11.20
C THR A 1129 -8.27 49.82 9.83
N LEU A 1130 -7.87 50.45 8.72
CA LEU A 1130 -7.96 49.90 7.36
C LEU A 1130 -6.81 48.93 7.12
N ALA A 1131 -5.62 49.31 7.59
CA ALA A 1131 -4.45 48.44 7.63
C ALA A 1131 -4.72 47.15 8.42
N MET A 1132 -5.59 47.17 9.43
CA MET A 1132 -5.97 45.99 10.21
C MET A 1132 -6.69 44.92 9.37
N ASN A 1133 -7.67 45.34 8.55
CA ASN A 1133 -8.43 44.43 7.70
C ASN A 1133 -7.54 43.81 6.60
N ILE A 1134 -6.64 44.61 6.03
CA ILE A 1134 -5.65 44.14 5.06
C ILE A 1134 -4.72 43.12 5.71
N MET A 1135 -4.22 43.40 6.92
CA MET A 1135 -3.31 42.52 7.65
C MET A 1135 -3.99 41.20 8.05
N SER A 1136 -5.29 41.21 8.38
CA SER A 1136 -6.05 39.97 8.65
C SER A 1136 -6.17 39.10 7.39
N THR A 1137 -6.31 39.70 6.21
CA THR A 1137 -6.35 38.96 4.93
C THR A 1137 -4.96 38.43 4.57
N LEU A 1138 -3.91 39.21 4.85
CA LEU A 1138 -2.51 38.79 4.70
C LEU A 1138 -2.17 37.58 5.58
N GLN A 1139 -2.66 37.51 6.83
CA GLN A 1139 -2.50 36.33 7.69
C GLN A 1139 -3.04 35.05 7.02
N TRP A 1140 -4.20 35.13 6.37
CA TRP A 1140 -4.74 33.99 5.63
C TRP A 1140 -3.88 33.67 4.39
N ALA A 1141 -3.39 34.67 3.66
CA ALA A 1141 -2.47 34.48 2.54
C ALA A 1141 -1.15 33.78 2.96
N VAL A 1142 -0.59 34.13 4.11
CA VAL A 1142 0.64 33.50 4.64
C VAL A 1142 0.41 32.03 5.00
N ASN A 1143 -0.73 31.70 5.62
CA ASN A 1143 -1.08 30.30 5.89
C ASN A 1143 -1.26 29.50 4.58
N SER A 1144 -1.95 30.06 3.59
CA SER A 1144 -2.11 29.44 2.26
C SER A 1144 -0.79 29.26 1.51
N SER A 1145 0.18 30.17 1.73
CA SER A 1145 1.54 30.06 1.19
C SER A 1145 2.29 28.84 1.72
N ILE A 1146 2.11 28.51 3.00
CA ILE A 1146 2.75 27.33 3.62
C ILE A 1146 2.16 26.04 3.06
N ASP A 1147 0.84 25.99 2.91
CA ASP A 1147 0.16 24.84 2.32
C ASP A 1147 0.65 24.62 0.88
N THR A 1148 0.73 25.68 0.08
CA THR A 1148 1.25 25.62 -1.30
C THR A 1148 2.69 25.12 -1.35
N ASP A 1149 3.55 25.63 -0.48
CA ASP A 1149 4.97 25.25 -0.45
C ASP A 1149 5.20 23.82 0.04
N SER A 1150 4.40 23.36 1.00
CA SER A 1150 4.37 21.97 1.46
C SER A 1150 4.02 21.00 0.33
N LEU A 1151 3.00 21.33 -0.48
CA LEU A 1151 2.60 20.51 -1.63
C LEU A 1151 3.60 20.58 -2.80
N MET A 1152 4.29 21.71 -2.99
CA MET A 1152 5.29 21.90 -4.04
C MET A 1152 6.49 20.94 -3.93
N ARG A 1153 6.77 20.38 -2.74
CA ARG A 1153 7.81 19.34 -2.59
C ARG A 1153 7.52 18.07 -3.38
N SER A 1154 6.24 17.70 -3.54
CA SER A 1154 5.89 16.55 -4.38
C SER A 1154 6.32 16.78 -5.82
N VAL A 1155 6.24 18.01 -6.32
CA VAL A 1155 6.75 18.40 -7.65
C VAL A 1155 8.28 18.29 -7.71
N SER A 1156 9.00 18.76 -6.69
CA SER A 1156 10.47 18.62 -6.61
C SER A 1156 10.92 17.16 -6.70
N ARG A 1157 10.21 16.25 -6.02
CA ARG A 1157 10.50 14.80 -6.08
C ARG A 1157 10.21 14.21 -7.46
N VAL A 1158 9.14 14.64 -8.13
CA VAL A 1158 8.85 14.23 -9.51
C VAL A 1158 9.95 14.71 -10.46
N PHE A 1159 10.45 15.94 -10.32
CA PHE A 1159 11.56 16.43 -11.14
C PHE A 1159 12.83 15.61 -10.98
N LYS A 1160 13.16 15.14 -9.77
CA LYS A 1160 14.31 14.24 -9.57
C LYS A 1160 14.22 12.95 -10.38
N PHE A 1161 13.02 12.38 -10.52
CA PHE A 1161 12.79 11.19 -11.34
C PHE A 1161 12.85 11.49 -12.84
N ILE A 1162 12.46 12.70 -13.26
CA ILE A 1162 12.58 13.17 -14.64
C ILE A 1162 14.06 13.44 -15.01
N ASP A 1163 14.87 13.83 -14.03
CA ASP A 1163 16.29 14.13 -14.21
C ASP A 1163 17.19 12.88 -14.10
N ILE A 1164 16.62 11.68 -13.94
CA ILE A 1164 17.37 10.40 -13.96
C ILE A 1164 17.98 10.21 -15.35
N GLN A 1165 19.27 9.86 -15.40
CA GLN A 1165 19.99 9.66 -16.66
C GLN A 1165 19.39 8.47 -17.44
N THR A 1166 19.07 8.68 -18.71
CA THR A 1166 18.52 7.65 -19.60
C THR A 1166 19.64 6.84 -20.28
N GLU A 1167 19.37 5.58 -20.61
CA GLU A 1167 20.32 4.67 -21.29
C GLU A 1167 20.87 5.28 -22.60
N GLU A 1168 20.03 6.00 -23.34
CA GLU A 1168 20.41 6.66 -24.61
C GLU A 1168 21.38 7.83 -24.40
N SER A 1169 21.18 8.63 -23.34
CA SER A 1169 22.05 9.79 -23.04
C SER A 1169 23.47 9.36 -22.69
N ILE A 1170 23.63 8.21 -22.03
CA ILE A 1170 24.93 7.61 -21.70
C ILE A 1170 25.63 7.17 -22.99
N CYS A 1171 24.92 6.52 -23.91
CA CYS A 1171 25.48 6.16 -25.22
C CYS A 1171 25.93 7.40 -26.01
N THR A 1172 25.13 8.48 -25.99
CA THR A 1172 25.50 9.70 -26.73
C THR A 1172 26.70 10.42 -26.11
N LYS A 1173 26.84 10.40 -24.79
CA LYS A 1173 28.04 10.94 -24.11
C LYS A 1173 29.28 10.12 -24.43
N ILE A 1174 29.19 8.80 -24.37
CA ILE A 1174 30.30 7.90 -24.75
C ILE A 1174 30.71 8.14 -26.21
N MET A 1175 29.75 8.30 -27.13
CA MET A 1175 30.06 8.65 -28.52
C MET A 1175 30.73 10.02 -28.64
N LYS A 1176 30.34 11.03 -27.85
CA LYS A 1176 30.96 12.35 -27.88
C LYS A 1176 32.37 12.37 -27.28
N GLU A 1177 32.62 11.61 -26.21
CA GLU A 1177 33.93 11.51 -25.55
C GLU A 1177 34.94 10.71 -26.37
N LEU A 1178 34.50 9.69 -27.13
CA LEU A 1178 35.36 8.95 -28.05
C LEU A 1178 35.81 9.77 -29.28
N HIS A 1179 35.15 10.89 -29.58
CA HIS A 1179 35.44 11.73 -30.75
C HIS A 1179 36.34 12.96 -30.47
N SER A 1180 36.87 13.15 -29.25
CA SER A 1180 37.60 14.37 -28.88
C SER A 1180 39.14 14.34 -28.96
N GLU A 1181 39.78 13.28 -29.46
CA GLU A 1181 41.24 13.25 -29.68
C GLU A 1181 41.59 13.09 -31.18
N ASP A 1182 42.12 14.17 -31.76
CA ASP A 1182 42.96 14.29 -32.96
C ASP A 1182 42.76 13.30 -34.13
N SER A 1183 41.87 13.66 -35.07
CA SER A 1183 42.13 13.73 -36.52
C SER A 1183 40.80 13.82 -37.31
N PRO A 1184 40.52 14.91 -38.05
CA PRO A 1184 39.22 15.13 -38.68
C PRO A 1184 39.01 14.41 -40.03
N ASN A 1185 39.82 13.41 -40.39
CA ASN A 1185 39.75 12.72 -41.70
C ASN A 1185 39.54 11.20 -41.64
N ALA A 1186 39.22 10.62 -40.48
CA ALA A 1186 38.87 9.20 -40.40
C ALA A 1186 37.37 9.01 -40.77
N LEU A 1187 37.15 8.56 -42.00
CA LEU A 1187 35.89 8.10 -42.57
C LEU A 1187 34.92 7.57 -41.51
N VAL A 1188 33.72 8.15 -41.45
CA VAL A 1188 32.52 7.36 -41.14
C VAL A 1188 32.60 6.20 -42.11
N ILE A 1189 33.07 5.04 -41.66
CA ILE A 1189 32.83 3.78 -42.36
C ILE A 1189 31.33 3.57 -42.19
N LYS A 1190 30.55 4.28 -43.03
CA LYS A 1190 29.25 3.86 -43.47
C LYS A 1190 29.54 2.54 -44.15
N ASN A 1191 29.51 1.47 -43.37
CA ASN A 1191 29.74 0.12 -43.85
C ASN A 1191 28.84 -0.06 -45.07
N GLU A 1192 29.44 -0.25 -46.25
CA GLU A 1192 28.66 -0.52 -47.48
C GLU A 1192 27.75 -1.75 -47.27
N HIS A 1193 28.12 -2.64 -46.34
CA HIS A 1193 27.30 -3.78 -45.92
C HIS A 1193 25.93 -3.40 -45.32
N VAL A 1194 25.78 -2.23 -44.68
CA VAL A 1194 24.47 -1.78 -44.15
C VAL A 1194 23.59 -1.17 -45.26
N LYS A 1195 24.19 -0.69 -46.36
CA LYS A 1195 23.45 -0.20 -47.54
C LYS A 1195 23.16 -1.28 -48.59
N LYS A 1196 23.94 -2.36 -48.62
CA LYS A 1196 23.74 -3.48 -49.57
C LYS A 1196 22.86 -4.60 -49.03
N CYS A 1197 22.60 -4.66 -47.71
CA CYS A 1197 21.70 -5.62 -47.10
C CYS A 1197 20.63 -4.88 -46.27
N ASP A 1198 19.41 -4.74 -46.81
CA ASP A 1198 18.26 -4.11 -46.13
C ASP A 1198 17.78 -4.84 -44.86
N THR A 1199 18.42 -5.96 -44.48
CA THR A 1199 17.97 -6.83 -43.38
C THR A 1199 19.13 -7.18 -42.45
N TRP A 1200 19.52 -6.27 -41.55
CA TRP A 1200 20.33 -6.60 -40.37
C TRP A 1200 19.40 -6.99 -39.21
N PRO A 1201 19.70 -8.05 -38.43
CA PRO A 1201 20.77 -9.04 -38.60
C PRO A 1201 20.48 -10.04 -39.72
N SER A 1202 21.51 -10.52 -40.42
CA SER A 1202 21.39 -11.39 -41.58
C SER A 1202 21.67 -12.87 -41.24
N GLY A 1203 22.80 -13.14 -40.58
CA GLY A 1203 23.28 -14.48 -40.23
C GLY A 1203 23.16 -14.80 -38.74
N GLY A 1204 23.27 -13.79 -37.87
CA GLY A 1204 23.24 -13.99 -36.43
C GLY A 1204 24.55 -14.59 -35.89
N GLU A 1205 25.68 -14.26 -36.50
CA GLU A 1205 27.02 -14.56 -35.98
C GLU A 1205 27.29 -13.65 -34.77
N MET A 1206 27.82 -14.20 -33.67
CA MET A 1206 28.19 -13.42 -32.48
C MET A 1206 29.65 -13.63 -32.10
N VAL A 1207 30.41 -12.55 -31.98
CA VAL A 1207 31.80 -12.55 -31.52
C VAL A 1207 31.91 -11.69 -30.27
N VAL A 1208 32.33 -12.30 -29.17
CA VAL A 1208 32.51 -11.64 -27.86
C VAL A 1208 34.00 -11.60 -27.53
N LYS A 1209 34.52 -10.41 -27.21
CA LYS A 1209 35.94 -10.20 -26.85
C LYS A 1209 36.05 -9.44 -25.53
N ASP A 1210 36.86 -10.01 -24.63
CA ASP A 1210 37.26 -9.45 -23.33
C ASP A 1210 36.11 -8.88 -22.48
N LEU A 1211 35.01 -9.64 -22.44
CA LEU A 1211 33.78 -9.23 -21.78
C LEU A 1211 33.92 -9.35 -20.25
N THR A 1212 33.77 -8.22 -19.56
CA THR A 1212 33.70 -8.15 -18.10
C THR A 1212 32.36 -7.54 -17.69
N VAL A 1213 31.63 -8.21 -16.78
CA VAL A 1213 30.26 -7.83 -16.41
C VAL A 1213 30.14 -7.53 -14.92
N LYS A 1214 29.54 -6.38 -14.61
CA LYS A 1214 29.26 -5.92 -13.25
C LYS A 1214 27.79 -5.48 -13.10
N TYR A 1215 27.17 -5.77 -11.96
CA TYR A 1215 25.82 -5.26 -11.62
C TYR A 1215 25.84 -3.81 -11.10
N VAL A 1216 26.87 -3.46 -10.33
CA VAL A 1216 27.11 -2.13 -9.75
C VAL A 1216 28.53 -1.72 -10.12
N ASP A 1217 28.75 -0.45 -10.44
CA ASP A 1217 30.07 0.05 -10.85
C ASP A 1217 31.18 -0.26 -9.83
N ASP A 1218 30.85 -0.10 -8.54
CA ASP A 1218 31.73 -0.39 -7.39
C ASP A 1218 31.62 -1.85 -6.90
N GLY A 1219 30.88 -2.70 -7.61
CA GLY A 1219 30.65 -4.10 -7.24
C GLY A 1219 31.72 -5.05 -7.76
N ASN A 1220 31.68 -6.28 -7.22
CA ASN A 1220 32.49 -7.40 -7.69
C ASN A 1220 32.11 -7.76 -9.14
N ALA A 1221 33.10 -8.05 -9.97
CA ALA A 1221 32.85 -8.63 -11.29
C ALA A 1221 32.42 -10.09 -11.12
N ILE A 1222 31.32 -10.46 -11.77
CA ILE A 1222 30.79 -11.82 -11.72
C ILE A 1222 31.38 -12.65 -12.86
N LEU A 1223 31.67 -11.98 -13.96
CA LEU A 1223 32.22 -12.53 -15.19
C LEU A 1223 33.40 -11.64 -15.61
N GLU A 1224 34.57 -12.24 -15.82
CA GLU A 1224 35.81 -11.53 -16.10
C GLU A 1224 36.46 -12.06 -17.38
N ASN A 1225 36.89 -11.16 -18.27
CA ASN A 1225 37.67 -11.44 -19.48
C ASN A 1225 37.14 -12.61 -20.35
N ILE A 1226 35.83 -12.63 -20.60
CA ILE A 1226 35.21 -13.70 -21.40
C ILE A 1226 35.35 -13.41 -22.90
N SER A 1227 35.85 -14.40 -23.63
CA SER A 1227 35.99 -14.35 -25.09
C SER A 1227 35.51 -15.66 -25.73
N PHE A 1228 34.55 -15.61 -26.66
CA PHE A 1228 34.07 -16.76 -27.43
C PHE A 1228 33.38 -16.32 -28.74
N SER A 1229 33.16 -17.26 -29.66
CA SER A 1229 32.48 -17.02 -30.94
C SER A 1229 31.40 -18.06 -31.25
N ILE A 1230 30.27 -17.60 -31.80
CA ILE A 1230 29.11 -18.40 -32.19
C ILE A 1230 28.86 -18.20 -33.69
N SER A 1231 28.88 -19.27 -34.46
CA SER A 1231 28.66 -19.22 -35.91
C SER A 1231 27.17 -18.99 -36.25
N PRO A 1232 26.84 -18.45 -37.43
CA PRO A 1232 25.45 -18.18 -37.81
C PRO A 1232 24.60 -19.46 -37.87
N GLY A 1233 23.37 -19.41 -37.36
CA GLY A 1233 22.43 -20.55 -37.35
C GLY A 1233 22.79 -21.68 -36.38
N GLN A 1234 23.81 -21.49 -35.53
CA GLN A 1234 24.27 -22.52 -34.60
C GLN A 1234 23.40 -22.58 -33.34
N ARG A 1235 23.18 -23.80 -32.82
CA ARG A 1235 22.54 -24.03 -31.52
C ARG A 1235 23.61 -24.25 -30.44
N VAL A 1236 23.65 -23.36 -29.46
CA VAL A 1236 24.65 -23.35 -28.38
C VAL A 1236 23.96 -23.62 -27.04
N GLY A 1237 24.44 -24.61 -26.29
CA GLY A 1237 24.00 -24.90 -24.92
C GLY A 1237 24.87 -24.17 -23.89
N LEU A 1238 24.27 -23.52 -22.91
CA LEU A 1238 24.96 -22.81 -21.82
C LEU A 1238 24.73 -23.56 -20.50
N LEU A 1239 25.82 -24.04 -19.89
CA LEU A 1239 25.85 -24.91 -18.72
C LEU A 1239 26.61 -24.23 -17.57
N GLY A 1240 26.29 -24.60 -16.32
CA GLY A 1240 26.97 -24.11 -15.13
C GLY A 1240 26.15 -24.28 -13.85
N ARG A 1241 26.83 -24.26 -12.69
CA ARG A 1241 26.17 -24.40 -11.37
C ARG A 1241 25.13 -23.30 -11.15
N THR A 1242 24.14 -23.55 -10.29
CA THR A 1242 23.21 -22.50 -9.84
C THR A 1242 24.01 -21.34 -9.24
N GLY A 1243 23.78 -20.12 -9.73
CA GLY A 1243 24.54 -18.93 -9.34
C GLY A 1243 25.90 -18.73 -10.03
N SER A 1244 26.26 -19.50 -11.07
CA SER A 1244 27.53 -19.30 -11.79
C SER A 1244 27.59 -18.07 -12.71
N GLY A 1245 26.46 -17.42 -12.99
CA GLY A 1245 26.37 -16.26 -13.87
C GLY A 1245 25.67 -16.49 -15.22
N LYS A 1246 24.98 -17.62 -15.43
CA LYS A 1246 24.29 -17.96 -16.69
C LYS A 1246 23.34 -16.87 -17.21
N SER A 1247 22.33 -16.50 -16.42
CA SER A 1247 21.40 -15.42 -16.77
C SER A 1247 22.08 -14.04 -16.82
N THR A 1248 23.24 -13.89 -16.14
CA THR A 1248 24.05 -12.65 -16.19
C THR A 1248 24.71 -12.50 -17.56
N LEU A 1249 25.17 -13.59 -18.19
CA LEU A 1249 25.70 -13.56 -19.56
C LEU A 1249 24.61 -13.20 -20.58
N LEU A 1250 23.40 -13.76 -20.44
CA LEU A 1250 22.27 -13.40 -21.30
C LEU A 1250 21.86 -11.92 -21.13
N SER A 1251 21.87 -11.44 -19.88
CA SER A 1251 21.63 -10.01 -19.58
C SER A 1251 22.70 -9.09 -20.17
N ALA A 1252 23.95 -9.59 -20.29
CA ALA A 1252 25.04 -8.86 -20.90
C ALA A 1252 24.84 -8.71 -22.42
N PHE A 1253 24.36 -9.74 -23.12
CA PHE A 1253 24.01 -9.63 -24.55
C PHE A 1253 22.96 -8.55 -24.82
N LEU A 1254 21.97 -8.41 -23.93
CA LEU A 1254 20.91 -7.39 -24.04
C LEU A 1254 21.35 -5.99 -23.58
N ARG A 1255 22.61 -5.84 -23.15
CA ARG A 1255 23.19 -4.61 -22.60
C ARG A 1255 22.32 -4.01 -21.48
N MET A 1256 21.89 -4.87 -20.57
CA MET A 1256 21.11 -4.50 -19.37
C MET A 1256 21.99 -4.16 -18.17
N LEU A 1257 23.23 -4.67 -18.18
CA LEU A 1257 24.23 -4.51 -17.14
C LEU A 1257 25.36 -3.62 -17.62
N ASN A 1258 26.21 -3.16 -16.69
CA ASN A 1258 27.40 -2.40 -17.06
C ASN A 1258 28.50 -3.38 -17.48
N ILE A 1259 28.96 -3.20 -18.71
CA ILE A 1259 29.84 -4.15 -19.40
C ILE A 1259 31.08 -3.41 -19.88
N LYS A 1260 32.23 -4.06 -19.76
CA LYS A 1260 33.47 -3.69 -20.46
C LYS A 1260 33.81 -4.80 -21.48
N GLY A 1261 34.43 -4.45 -22.59
CA GLY A 1261 34.72 -5.36 -23.70
C GLY A 1261 33.99 -4.96 -24.99
N GLU A 1262 33.92 -5.86 -25.96
CA GLU A 1262 33.22 -5.64 -27.23
C GLU A 1262 32.39 -6.88 -27.62
N ILE A 1263 31.15 -6.66 -28.08
CA ILE A 1263 30.31 -7.68 -28.73
C ILE A 1263 29.99 -7.21 -30.15
N GLN A 1264 30.28 -8.07 -31.12
CA GLN A 1264 30.02 -7.87 -32.55
C GLN A 1264 28.96 -8.87 -33.03
N ILE A 1265 27.97 -8.40 -33.80
CA ILE A 1265 26.97 -9.23 -34.48
C ILE A 1265 27.09 -9.02 -35.98
N ASP A 1266 27.30 -10.10 -36.75
CA ASP A 1266 27.56 -10.06 -38.20
C ASP A 1266 28.66 -9.03 -38.58
N GLY A 1267 29.70 -8.94 -37.76
CA GLY A 1267 30.81 -7.98 -37.92
C GLY A 1267 30.51 -6.53 -37.51
N VAL A 1268 29.30 -6.23 -37.03
CA VAL A 1268 28.92 -4.89 -36.56
C VAL A 1268 29.03 -4.81 -35.04
N SER A 1269 29.86 -3.89 -34.54
CA SER A 1269 29.99 -3.64 -33.10
C SER A 1269 28.81 -2.83 -32.55
N TRP A 1270 28.46 -3.06 -31.29
CA TRP A 1270 27.36 -2.35 -30.61
C TRP A 1270 27.53 -0.83 -30.54
N ASN A 1271 28.74 -0.29 -30.82
CA ASN A 1271 29.05 1.13 -30.69
C ASN A 1271 28.45 1.92 -31.86
N SER A 1272 28.15 1.22 -32.96
CA SER A 1272 27.60 1.79 -34.19
C SER A 1272 26.07 1.85 -34.21
N MET A 1273 25.38 1.22 -33.24
CA MET A 1273 23.93 1.06 -33.25
C MET A 1273 23.25 1.61 -31.98
N THR A 1274 21.98 1.99 -32.10
CA THR A 1274 21.18 2.37 -30.94
C THR A 1274 20.76 1.15 -30.13
N LEU A 1275 20.54 1.33 -28.83
CA LEU A 1275 20.18 0.23 -27.91
C LEU A 1275 18.85 -0.46 -28.28
N GLN A 1276 17.89 0.30 -28.82
CA GLN A 1276 16.60 -0.24 -29.26
C GLN A 1276 16.73 -1.09 -30.53
N GLU A 1277 17.58 -0.68 -31.47
CA GLU A 1277 17.88 -1.48 -32.67
C GLU A 1277 18.64 -2.75 -32.30
N TRP A 1278 19.60 -2.64 -31.37
CA TRP A 1278 20.35 -3.77 -30.83
C TRP A 1278 19.43 -4.83 -30.19
N ARG A 1279 18.54 -4.42 -29.28
CA ARG A 1279 17.64 -5.36 -28.58
C ARG A 1279 16.62 -6.03 -29.52
N LYS A 1280 16.19 -5.35 -30.61
CA LYS A 1280 15.29 -5.95 -31.62
C LYS A 1280 15.92 -7.12 -32.38
N ALA A 1281 17.25 -7.24 -32.40
CA ALA A 1281 17.94 -8.37 -33.01
C ALA A 1281 17.70 -9.70 -32.25
N PHE A 1282 17.36 -9.61 -30.96
CA PHE A 1282 17.16 -10.75 -30.07
C PHE A 1282 15.69 -11.10 -29.86
N GLY A 1283 15.36 -12.38 -29.90
CA GLY A 1283 14.11 -12.95 -29.39
C GLY A 1283 14.38 -13.58 -28.02
N VAL A 1284 13.80 -13.06 -26.95
CA VAL A 1284 14.15 -13.47 -25.58
C VAL A 1284 13.01 -14.24 -24.93
N ILE A 1285 13.32 -15.35 -24.27
CA ILE A 1285 12.44 -15.98 -23.28
C ILE A 1285 13.13 -15.86 -21.93
N THR A 1286 12.57 -15.05 -21.04
CA THR A 1286 13.11 -14.78 -19.71
C THR A 1286 12.71 -15.87 -18.72
N GLN A 1287 13.57 -16.15 -17.72
CA GLN A 1287 13.28 -17.10 -16.64
C GLN A 1287 11.97 -16.79 -15.90
N LYS A 1288 11.75 -15.51 -15.56
CA LYS A 1288 10.47 -15.02 -15.01
C LYS A 1288 9.54 -14.63 -16.15
N VAL A 1289 8.42 -15.33 -16.27
CA VAL A 1289 7.40 -15.01 -17.29
C VAL A 1289 6.63 -13.75 -16.89
N PHE A 1290 6.58 -12.77 -17.79
CA PHE A 1290 5.78 -11.55 -17.63
C PHE A 1290 4.48 -11.63 -18.42
N ILE A 1291 3.34 -11.57 -17.73
CA ILE A 1291 2.01 -11.44 -18.31
C ILE A 1291 1.35 -10.30 -17.53
N PHE A 1292 0.83 -9.30 -18.23
CA PHE A 1292 0.18 -8.17 -17.59
C PHE A 1292 -1.34 -8.28 -17.70
N SER A 1293 -2.03 -7.58 -16.82
CA SER A 1293 -3.49 -7.51 -16.79
C SER A 1293 -4.02 -6.87 -18.08
N GLY A 1294 -4.73 -7.65 -18.89
CA GLY A 1294 -5.13 -7.28 -20.25
C GLY A 1294 -5.60 -8.48 -21.07
N THR A 1295 -5.95 -8.27 -22.32
CA THR A 1295 -6.41 -9.37 -23.20
C THR A 1295 -5.26 -10.30 -23.61
N PHE A 1296 -5.55 -11.55 -24.03
CA PHE A 1296 -4.55 -12.41 -24.67
C PHE A 1296 -3.93 -11.71 -25.89
N ARG A 1297 -4.75 -11.01 -26.68
CA ARG A 1297 -4.30 -10.23 -27.84
C ARG A 1297 -3.25 -9.19 -27.46
N GLN A 1298 -3.53 -8.37 -26.45
CA GLN A 1298 -2.59 -7.35 -25.95
C GLN A 1298 -1.31 -7.97 -25.38
N ASN A 1299 -1.40 -9.16 -24.77
CA ASN A 1299 -0.23 -9.85 -24.20
C ASN A 1299 0.66 -10.51 -25.26
N LEU A 1300 0.10 -10.99 -26.37
CA LEU A 1300 0.85 -11.60 -27.48
C LEU A 1300 1.44 -10.53 -28.41
N ASP A 1301 0.68 -9.47 -28.70
CA ASP A 1301 1.10 -8.36 -29.54
C ASP A 1301 0.69 -7.00 -28.95
N PRO A 1302 1.50 -6.43 -28.05
CA PRO A 1302 1.20 -5.13 -27.43
C PRO A 1302 1.16 -3.95 -28.42
N ASN A 1303 1.83 -4.08 -29.57
CA ASN A 1303 1.90 -3.03 -30.58
C ASN A 1303 0.76 -3.10 -31.61
N GLY A 1304 0.02 -4.21 -31.67
CA GLY A 1304 -1.06 -4.43 -32.63
C GLY A 1304 -0.57 -4.47 -34.09
N LYS A 1305 0.59 -5.07 -34.34
CA LYS A 1305 1.18 -5.25 -35.67
C LYS A 1305 0.61 -6.43 -36.44
N TRP A 1306 0.26 -7.51 -35.76
CA TRP A 1306 -0.11 -8.79 -36.35
C TRP A 1306 -1.63 -8.93 -36.47
N ARG A 1307 -2.07 -9.55 -37.58
CA ARG A 1307 -3.48 -9.92 -37.77
C ARG A 1307 -3.82 -11.13 -36.90
N ASP A 1308 -5.09 -11.25 -36.53
CA ASP A 1308 -5.56 -12.33 -35.64
C ASP A 1308 -5.30 -13.72 -36.24
N GLU A 1309 -5.31 -13.86 -37.57
CA GLU A 1309 -4.94 -15.09 -38.29
C GLU A 1309 -3.51 -15.55 -38.00
N GLU A 1310 -2.55 -14.62 -37.98
CA GLU A 1310 -1.14 -14.93 -37.68
C GLU A 1310 -0.97 -15.30 -36.20
N ILE A 1311 -1.71 -14.62 -35.31
CA ILE A 1311 -1.72 -14.93 -33.87
C ILE A 1311 -2.25 -16.35 -33.63
N TRP A 1312 -3.36 -16.72 -34.28
CA TRP A 1312 -3.91 -18.07 -34.19
C TRP A 1312 -2.99 -19.12 -34.81
N LYS A 1313 -2.33 -18.83 -35.93
CA LYS A 1313 -1.34 -19.71 -36.55
C LYS A 1313 -0.18 -19.99 -35.61
N VAL A 1314 0.35 -18.97 -34.94
CA VAL A 1314 1.42 -19.15 -33.95
C VAL A 1314 0.90 -19.88 -32.72
N ALA A 1315 -0.30 -19.55 -32.23
CA ALA A 1315 -0.92 -20.23 -31.10
C ALA A 1315 -1.13 -21.74 -31.37
N ASP A 1316 -1.44 -22.12 -32.61
CA ASP A 1316 -1.55 -23.52 -33.02
C ASP A 1316 -0.17 -24.20 -33.03
N GLN A 1317 0.85 -23.55 -33.62
CA GLN A 1317 2.22 -24.05 -33.65
C GLN A 1317 2.81 -24.31 -32.26
N VAL A 1318 2.54 -23.45 -31.28
CA VAL A 1318 3.01 -23.62 -29.90
C VAL A 1318 2.09 -24.50 -29.03
N GLY A 1319 0.95 -24.95 -29.54
CA GLY A 1319 -0.02 -25.76 -28.79
C GLY A 1319 -0.88 -24.99 -27.77
N LEU A 1320 -1.00 -23.67 -27.91
CA LEU A 1320 -1.80 -22.81 -27.03
C LEU A 1320 -3.26 -22.66 -27.51
N LYS A 1321 -3.56 -23.06 -28.75
CA LYS A 1321 -4.89 -22.88 -29.39
C LYS A 1321 -6.04 -23.50 -28.57
N SER A 1322 -5.92 -24.77 -28.18
CA SER A 1322 -6.93 -25.49 -27.40
C SER A 1322 -7.17 -24.85 -26.02
N VAL A 1323 -6.13 -24.24 -25.43
CA VAL A 1323 -6.22 -23.55 -24.14
C VAL A 1323 -6.98 -22.23 -24.28
N ILE A 1324 -6.70 -21.44 -25.34
CA ILE A 1324 -7.40 -20.17 -25.57
C ILE A 1324 -8.87 -20.41 -25.89
N GLU A 1325 -9.20 -21.48 -26.64
CA GLU A 1325 -10.58 -21.83 -26.99
C GLU A 1325 -11.46 -22.20 -25.78
N GLN A 1326 -10.87 -22.63 -24.66
CA GLN A 1326 -11.61 -22.91 -23.41
C GLN A 1326 -12.15 -21.65 -22.72
N PHE A 1327 -11.55 -20.48 -22.97
CA PHE A 1327 -11.93 -19.24 -22.29
C PHE A 1327 -13.05 -18.48 -23.03
N PRO A 1328 -14.02 -17.91 -22.30
CA PRO A 1328 -15.06 -17.08 -22.91
C PRO A 1328 -14.44 -15.84 -23.56
N GLY A 1329 -14.72 -15.62 -24.85
CA GLY A 1329 -14.17 -14.50 -25.62
C GLY A 1329 -12.80 -14.76 -26.26
N GLN A 1330 -12.26 -15.99 -26.14
CA GLN A 1330 -11.02 -16.42 -26.81
C GLN A 1330 -9.87 -15.41 -26.61
N LEU A 1331 -9.36 -14.78 -27.69
CA LEU A 1331 -8.28 -13.79 -27.64
C LEU A 1331 -8.64 -12.50 -26.86
N ASN A 1332 -9.91 -12.19 -26.67
CA ASN A 1332 -10.40 -11.00 -25.96
C ASN A 1332 -10.64 -11.24 -24.46
N PHE A 1333 -10.38 -12.45 -23.96
CA PHE A 1333 -10.48 -12.73 -22.53
C PHE A 1333 -9.43 -11.91 -21.76
N THR A 1334 -9.86 -11.21 -20.72
CA THR A 1334 -9.00 -10.37 -19.87
C THR A 1334 -8.33 -11.21 -18.80
N LEU A 1335 -7.02 -11.37 -18.93
CA LEU A 1335 -6.15 -11.92 -17.89
C LEU A 1335 -6.02 -10.90 -16.75
N VAL A 1336 -6.05 -11.37 -15.51
CA VAL A 1336 -5.95 -10.55 -14.30
C VAL A 1336 -4.83 -11.12 -13.41
N ASP A 1337 -4.19 -10.25 -12.62
CA ASP A 1337 -3.25 -10.60 -11.54
C ASP A 1337 -2.08 -11.46 -12.03
N GLY A 1338 -1.37 -10.98 -13.06
CA GLY A 1338 -0.25 -11.72 -13.67
C GLY A 1338 -0.66 -13.02 -14.39
N GLY A 1339 -1.95 -13.17 -14.72
CA GLY A 1339 -2.50 -14.33 -15.43
C GLY A 1339 -2.59 -15.59 -14.56
N TYR A 1340 -3.03 -15.49 -13.30
CA TYR A 1340 -3.16 -16.64 -12.38
C TYR A 1340 -4.03 -17.79 -12.93
N VAL A 1341 -4.97 -17.47 -13.82
CA VAL A 1341 -5.86 -18.42 -14.50
C VAL A 1341 -5.09 -19.40 -15.40
N LEU A 1342 -3.89 -19.02 -15.85
CA LEU A 1342 -3.03 -19.86 -16.67
C LEU A 1342 -2.07 -20.69 -15.80
N SER A 1343 -1.94 -21.97 -16.12
CA SER A 1343 -0.90 -22.84 -15.55
C SER A 1343 0.49 -22.30 -15.88
N HIS A 1344 1.49 -22.60 -15.07
CA HIS A 1344 2.86 -22.10 -15.31
C HIS A 1344 3.38 -22.53 -16.69
N GLY A 1345 3.11 -23.77 -17.12
CA GLY A 1345 3.48 -24.23 -18.45
C GLY A 1345 2.79 -23.45 -19.58
N HIS A 1346 1.51 -23.10 -19.44
CA HIS A 1346 0.82 -22.23 -20.41
C HIS A 1346 1.44 -20.83 -20.48
N LYS A 1347 1.92 -20.30 -19.35
CA LYS A 1347 2.62 -19.00 -19.32
C LYS A 1347 3.91 -19.06 -20.14
N GLN A 1348 4.69 -20.13 -20.02
CA GLN A 1348 5.91 -20.33 -20.80
C GLN A 1348 5.61 -20.51 -22.30
N LEU A 1349 4.57 -21.26 -22.65
CA LEU A 1349 4.11 -21.37 -24.05
C LEU A 1349 3.67 -20.01 -24.63
N MET A 1350 3.07 -19.14 -23.81
CA MET A 1350 2.74 -17.78 -24.24
C MET A 1350 3.98 -16.92 -24.50
N CYS A 1351 5.05 -17.06 -23.71
CA CYS A 1351 6.35 -16.45 -24.03
C CYS A 1351 6.98 -17.01 -25.30
N LEU A 1352 6.86 -18.32 -25.53
CA LEU A 1352 7.32 -18.96 -26.75
C LEU A 1352 6.55 -18.43 -27.98
N ALA A 1353 5.24 -18.23 -27.86
CA ALA A 1353 4.46 -17.60 -28.92
C ALA A 1353 4.95 -16.18 -29.24
N ARG A 1354 5.34 -15.39 -28.22
CA ARG A 1354 5.91 -14.04 -28.43
C ARG A 1354 7.25 -14.06 -29.16
N SER A 1355 8.13 -15.02 -28.84
CA SER A 1355 9.43 -15.13 -29.52
C SER A 1355 9.29 -15.62 -30.97
N VAL A 1356 8.28 -16.45 -31.27
CA VAL A 1356 7.94 -16.81 -32.65
C VAL A 1356 7.37 -15.59 -33.40
N LEU A 1357 6.48 -14.80 -32.77
CA LEU A 1357 5.93 -13.58 -33.34
C LEU A 1357 6.97 -12.48 -33.58
N SER A 1358 8.08 -12.45 -32.81
CA SER A 1358 9.12 -11.43 -33.00
C SER A 1358 9.99 -11.66 -34.24
N LYS A 1359 10.03 -12.89 -34.78
CA LYS A 1359 10.81 -13.29 -35.98
C LYS A 1359 12.28 -12.88 -35.92
N ALA A 1360 12.89 -12.92 -34.73
CA ALA A 1360 14.28 -12.55 -34.50
C ALA A 1360 15.26 -13.62 -35.02
N LYS A 1361 16.46 -13.21 -35.45
CA LYS A 1361 17.51 -14.11 -35.94
C LYS A 1361 18.35 -14.74 -34.85
N ILE A 1362 18.44 -14.10 -33.69
CA ILE A 1362 19.14 -14.62 -32.51
C ILE A 1362 18.12 -14.84 -31.41
N ILE A 1363 18.09 -16.02 -30.81
CA ILE A 1363 17.09 -16.38 -29.80
C ILE A 1363 17.81 -16.78 -28.51
N LEU A 1364 17.43 -16.14 -27.42
CA LEU A 1364 17.96 -16.36 -26.08
C LEU A 1364 16.89 -17.06 -25.24
N LEU A 1365 17.17 -18.26 -24.77
CA LEU A 1365 16.25 -19.08 -24.00
C LEU A 1365 16.84 -19.31 -22.60
N ASP A 1366 16.25 -18.69 -21.59
CA ASP A 1366 16.68 -18.84 -20.20
C ASP A 1366 15.76 -19.82 -19.46
N GLU A 1367 16.22 -21.06 -19.30
CA GLU A 1367 15.55 -22.17 -18.59
C GLU A 1367 14.07 -22.39 -18.99
N PRO A 1368 13.76 -22.54 -20.30
CA PRO A 1368 12.37 -22.71 -20.75
C PRO A 1368 11.68 -23.97 -20.18
N SER A 1369 12.43 -24.99 -19.77
CA SER A 1369 11.89 -26.28 -19.31
C SER A 1369 11.64 -26.39 -17.81
N ALA A 1370 12.01 -25.37 -17.02
CA ALA A 1370 11.96 -25.44 -15.55
C ALA A 1370 10.63 -25.98 -15.02
N ASN A 1371 9.52 -25.54 -15.63
CA ASN A 1371 8.16 -25.84 -15.21
C ASN A 1371 7.32 -26.54 -16.31
N LEU A 1372 7.99 -27.23 -17.24
CA LEU A 1372 7.33 -27.98 -18.32
C LEU A 1372 7.39 -29.48 -18.08
N ASP A 1373 6.25 -30.11 -18.28
CA ASP A 1373 6.13 -31.54 -18.44
C ASP A 1373 6.82 -32.01 -19.74
N PRO A 1374 7.39 -33.23 -19.77
CA PRO A 1374 8.02 -33.80 -20.96
C PRO A 1374 7.16 -33.77 -22.23
N ILE A 1375 5.83 -33.85 -22.12
CA ILE A 1375 4.93 -33.80 -23.30
C ILE A 1375 4.96 -32.38 -23.88
N THR A 1376 4.75 -31.35 -23.06
CA THR A 1376 4.89 -29.95 -23.49
C THR A 1376 6.33 -29.61 -23.90
N TYR A 1377 7.33 -30.23 -23.27
CA TYR A 1377 8.72 -30.09 -23.69
C TYR A 1377 8.96 -30.62 -25.11
N GLN A 1378 8.30 -31.72 -25.52
CA GLN A 1378 8.35 -32.16 -26.93
C GLN A 1378 7.72 -31.12 -27.88
N VAL A 1379 6.70 -30.37 -27.44
CA VAL A 1379 6.15 -29.26 -28.22
C VAL A 1379 7.19 -28.15 -28.38
N ILE A 1380 7.88 -27.76 -27.31
CA ILE A 1380 8.98 -26.78 -27.40
C ILE A 1380 10.10 -27.27 -28.31
N ARG A 1381 10.52 -28.53 -28.17
CA ARG A 1381 11.55 -29.13 -29.03
C ARG A 1381 11.14 -29.11 -30.50
N ARG A 1382 9.86 -29.39 -30.79
CA ARG A 1382 9.29 -29.30 -32.14
C ARG A 1382 9.33 -27.87 -32.66
N VAL A 1383 8.88 -26.90 -31.88
CA VAL A 1383 8.92 -25.47 -32.24
C VAL A 1383 10.36 -25.00 -32.45
N LEU A 1384 11.30 -25.38 -31.59
CA LEU A 1384 12.72 -25.06 -31.71
C LEU A 1384 13.32 -25.58 -33.03
N ARG A 1385 12.95 -26.79 -33.44
CA ARG A 1385 13.45 -27.38 -34.69
C ARG A 1385 12.76 -26.81 -35.93
N GLN A 1386 11.47 -26.49 -35.85
CA GLN A 1386 10.68 -26.04 -37.00
C GLN A 1386 10.72 -24.52 -37.18
N ALA A 1387 10.34 -23.75 -36.16
CA ALA A 1387 10.21 -22.30 -36.24
C ALA A 1387 11.56 -21.58 -36.25
N PHE A 1388 12.58 -22.15 -35.58
CA PHE A 1388 13.89 -21.51 -35.40
C PHE A 1388 15.02 -22.17 -36.20
N ALA A 1389 14.69 -22.94 -37.24
CA ALA A 1389 15.68 -23.67 -38.05
C ALA A 1389 16.78 -22.78 -38.66
N GLY A 1390 16.47 -21.53 -39.00
CA GLY A 1390 17.40 -20.57 -39.59
C GLY A 1390 17.92 -19.50 -38.62
N CYS A 1391 17.76 -19.69 -37.32
CA CYS A 1391 18.14 -18.73 -36.28
C CYS A 1391 19.26 -19.30 -35.41
N THR A 1392 20.12 -18.43 -34.89
CA THR A 1392 21.10 -18.79 -33.86
C THR A 1392 20.38 -18.90 -32.52
N VAL A 1393 20.51 -20.03 -31.82
CA VAL A 1393 19.79 -20.27 -30.55
C VAL A 1393 20.79 -20.50 -29.43
N VAL A 1394 20.71 -19.68 -28.38
CA VAL A 1394 21.45 -19.86 -27.12
C VAL A 1394 20.49 -20.40 -26.07
N LEU A 1395 20.66 -21.66 -25.70
CA LEU A 1395 19.81 -22.38 -24.76
C LEU A 1395 20.53 -22.55 -23.42
N CYS A 1396 20.07 -21.83 -22.40
CA CYS A 1396 20.47 -22.03 -21.01
C CYS A 1396 19.51 -23.04 -20.37
N GLU A 1397 20.02 -24.19 -19.97
CA GLU A 1397 19.20 -25.26 -19.38
C GLU A 1397 19.97 -26.07 -18.35
N HIS A 1398 19.21 -26.60 -17.39
CA HIS A 1398 19.71 -27.58 -16.43
C HIS A 1398 19.45 -29.02 -16.90
N ARG A 1399 18.43 -29.23 -17.74
CA ARG A 1399 18.10 -30.57 -18.28
C ARG A 1399 19.07 -30.96 -19.39
N ILE A 1400 19.81 -32.05 -19.17
CA ILE A 1400 20.74 -32.60 -20.18
C ILE A 1400 19.99 -33.06 -21.44
N GLU A 1401 18.74 -33.51 -21.32
CA GLU A 1401 17.91 -33.88 -22.48
C GLU A 1401 17.75 -32.73 -23.48
N ALA A 1402 17.69 -31.49 -22.99
CA ALA A 1402 17.62 -30.30 -23.83
C ALA A 1402 18.95 -29.97 -24.51
N MET A 1403 20.05 -30.31 -23.84
CA MET A 1403 21.40 -30.09 -24.31
C MET A 1403 21.79 -31.03 -25.46
N LEU A 1404 21.12 -32.18 -25.60
CA LEU A 1404 21.38 -33.15 -26.69
C LEU A 1404 21.14 -32.57 -28.09
N ASP A 1405 20.28 -31.55 -28.24
CA ASP A 1405 19.97 -30.93 -29.54
C ASP A 1405 20.95 -29.79 -29.92
N CYS A 1406 21.83 -29.40 -28.99
CA CYS A 1406 22.82 -28.35 -29.18
C CYS A 1406 24.09 -28.89 -29.86
N GLN A 1407 24.73 -28.04 -30.65
CA GLN A 1407 25.94 -28.38 -31.41
C GLN A 1407 27.23 -27.97 -30.68
N ARG A 1408 27.18 -26.92 -29.85
CA ARG A 1408 28.30 -26.47 -29.02
C ARG A 1408 27.84 -26.23 -27.59
N PHE A 1409 28.77 -26.30 -26.64
CA PHE A 1409 28.50 -26.08 -25.23
C PHE A 1409 29.44 -25.02 -24.64
N LEU A 1410 28.87 -24.09 -23.86
CA LEU A 1410 29.60 -23.11 -23.07
C LEU A 1410 29.39 -23.43 -21.60
N VAL A 1411 30.45 -23.61 -20.83
CA VAL A 1411 30.40 -23.90 -19.39
C VAL A 1411 30.91 -22.71 -18.60
N ILE A 1412 30.12 -22.19 -17.67
CA ILE A 1412 30.52 -21.10 -16.79
C ILE A 1412 30.93 -21.65 -15.42
N GLU A 1413 32.21 -21.50 -15.08
CA GLU A 1413 32.78 -21.87 -13.79
C GLU A 1413 33.72 -20.78 -13.28
N GLN A 1414 33.58 -20.42 -11.99
CA GLN A 1414 34.45 -19.46 -11.29
C GLN A 1414 34.65 -18.11 -12.02
N GLY A 1415 33.64 -17.63 -12.76
CA GLY A 1415 33.69 -16.35 -13.49
C GLY A 1415 34.24 -16.45 -14.92
N ASN A 1416 34.75 -17.61 -15.34
CA ASN A 1416 35.28 -17.87 -16.68
C ASN A 1416 34.34 -18.75 -17.50
N VAL A 1417 34.47 -18.71 -18.84
CA VAL A 1417 33.68 -19.51 -19.78
C VAL A 1417 34.58 -20.44 -20.58
N TRP A 1418 34.21 -21.72 -20.61
CA TRP A 1418 34.90 -22.78 -21.34
C TRP A 1418 34.04 -23.25 -22.52
N GLN A 1419 34.63 -23.38 -23.71
CA GLN A 1419 33.92 -23.78 -24.94
C GLN A 1419 34.23 -25.22 -25.31
N TYR A 1420 33.19 -26.02 -25.56
CA TYR A 1420 33.31 -27.42 -25.96
C TYR A 1420 32.54 -27.68 -27.27
N GLU A 1421 33.15 -28.49 -28.14
CA GLU A 1421 32.56 -28.86 -29.44
C GLU A 1421 31.56 -30.02 -29.33
N SER A 1422 31.68 -30.88 -28.32
CA SER A 1422 30.77 -32.01 -28.14
C SER A 1422 30.52 -32.30 -26.67
N LEU A 1423 29.38 -32.94 -26.39
CA LEU A 1423 29.03 -33.38 -25.04
C LEU A 1423 30.00 -34.44 -24.50
N GLN A 1424 30.60 -35.24 -25.39
CA GLN A 1424 31.61 -36.23 -25.02
C GLN A 1424 32.91 -35.57 -24.54
N ALA A 1425 33.36 -34.50 -25.21
CA ALA A 1425 34.50 -33.72 -24.78
C ALA A 1425 34.28 -33.11 -23.38
N LEU A 1426 33.09 -32.52 -23.16
CA LEU A 1426 32.66 -31.99 -21.87
C LEU A 1426 32.69 -33.06 -20.75
N LEU A 1427 32.20 -34.27 -21.02
CA LEU A 1427 32.11 -35.38 -20.07
C LEU A 1427 33.47 -36.05 -19.77
N SER A 1428 34.40 -35.96 -20.71
CA SER A 1428 35.74 -36.54 -20.59
C SER A 1428 36.63 -35.79 -19.61
N GLU A 1429 36.37 -34.49 -19.43
CA GLU A 1429 37.11 -33.65 -18.50
C GLU A 1429 36.63 -33.89 -17.05
N LYS A 1430 37.57 -33.97 -16.10
CA LYS A 1430 37.30 -34.18 -14.66
C LYS A 1430 36.71 -32.93 -13.98
N SER A 1431 35.77 -32.27 -14.62
CA SER A 1431 35.14 -31.05 -14.14
C SER A 1431 34.16 -31.34 -12.99
N VAL A 1432 33.81 -30.29 -12.24
CA VAL A 1432 32.79 -30.36 -11.17
C VAL A 1432 31.45 -30.85 -11.73
N PHE A 1433 31.16 -30.53 -13.00
CA PHE A 1433 30.01 -31.03 -13.74
C PHE A 1433 29.96 -32.57 -13.80
N GLN A 1434 31.10 -33.24 -14.00
CA GLN A 1434 31.16 -34.71 -14.00
C GLN A 1434 30.79 -35.32 -12.63
N ARG A 1435 31.02 -34.61 -11.52
CA ARG A 1435 30.57 -35.05 -10.19
C ARG A 1435 29.09 -34.77 -9.95
N ALA A 1436 28.56 -33.72 -10.57
CA ALA A 1436 27.15 -33.35 -10.48
C ALA A 1436 26.23 -34.30 -11.28
N LEU A 1437 26.75 -34.92 -12.35
CA LEU A 1437 26.07 -35.95 -13.12
C LEU A 1437 25.84 -37.22 -12.29
N SER A 1438 24.57 -37.61 -12.17
CA SER A 1438 24.19 -38.85 -11.48
C SER A 1438 24.75 -40.09 -12.20
N SER A 1439 24.93 -41.18 -11.45
CA SER A 1439 25.41 -42.46 -12.00
C SER A 1439 24.53 -42.98 -13.16
N SER A 1440 23.22 -42.74 -13.10
CA SER A 1440 22.25 -43.09 -14.15
C SER A 1440 22.42 -42.25 -15.43
N GLU A 1441 22.61 -40.94 -15.31
CA GLU A 1441 22.83 -40.06 -16.47
C GLU A 1441 24.15 -40.39 -17.17
N LYS A 1442 25.19 -40.74 -16.41
CA LYS A 1442 26.44 -41.29 -16.97
C LYS A 1442 26.14 -42.52 -17.80
N MET A 1443 25.38 -43.49 -17.29
CA MET A 1443 25.01 -44.69 -18.07
C MET A 1443 24.27 -44.33 -19.36
N LYS A 1444 23.23 -43.47 -19.32
CA LYS A 1444 22.49 -43.06 -20.53
C LYS A 1444 23.37 -42.39 -21.58
N LEU A 1445 24.35 -41.59 -21.16
CA LEU A 1445 25.26 -40.86 -22.05
C LEU A 1445 26.38 -41.75 -22.62
N PHE A 1446 26.81 -42.79 -21.89
CA PHE A 1446 27.92 -43.67 -22.29
C PHE A 1446 27.52 -44.95 -23.06
N HIS A 1447 26.23 -45.32 -23.11
CA HIS A 1447 25.79 -46.63 -23.62
C HIS A 1447 25.96 -46.91 -25.14
N GLY A 1448 26.57 -46.02 -25.92
CA GLY A 1448 26.68 -46.18 -27.38
C GLY A 1448 27.87 -46.98 -27.92
N ARG A 1449 29.04 -47.04 -27.26
CA ARG A 1449 30.26 -47.55 -27.94
C ARG A 1449 31.32 -48.31 -27.12
N HIS A 1450 31.33 -48.24 -25.78
CA HIS A 1450 32.46 -48.78 -25.00
C HIS A 1450 32.18 -50.09 -24.21
N SER A 1451 30.93 -50.58 -24.15
CA SER A 1451 30.59 -51.78 -23.35
C SER A 1451 30.45 -53.09 -24.14
N SER A 1452 30.73 -53.10 -25.45
CA SER A 1452 30.51 -54.27 -26.33
C SER A 1452 31.74 -55.17 -26.55
N LYS A 1453 32.83 -54.99 -25.78
CA LYS A 1453 34.01 -55.86 -25.86
C LYS A 1453 34.37 -56.39 -24.47
N GLN A 1454 34.39 -57.71 -24.36
CA GLN A 1454 34.87 -58.53 -23.24
C GLN A 1454 33.91 -58.72 -22.05
N LYS A 1455 33.10 -59.79 -22.10
CA LYS A 1455 33.05 -60.82 -21.05
C LYS A 1455 32.40 -62.11 -21.60
N PRO A 1456 32.95 -63.31 -21.32
CA PRO A 1456 32.58 -64.55 -21.98
C PRO A 1456 31.30 -65.19 -21.40
N ARG A 1457 30.53 -65.82 -22.29
CA ARG A 1457 29.32 -66.63 -22.01
C ARG A 1457 29.63 -67.81 -21.07
N THR A 1458 28.81 -67.99 -20.05
CA THR A 1458 28.50 -69.31 -19.47
C THR A 1458 26.98 -69.51 -19.46
N GLN A 1459 26.54 -70.66 -19.99
CA GLN A 1459 25.16 -71.08 -20.17
C GLN A 1459 24.55 -71.56 -18.84
N ILE A 1460 23.37 -71.06 -18.48
CA ILE A 1460 22.36 -71.83 -17.74
C ILE A 1460 21.00 -71.52 -18.38
N THR A 1461 20.34 -72.60 -18.80
CA THR A 1461 19.06 -72.73 -19.49
C THR A 1461 17.84 -72.56 -18.58
N ALA A 1462 16.71 -72.10 -19.16
CA ALA A 1462 15.28 -72.07 -18.71
C ALA A 1462 14.75 -70.62 -18.51
N VAL A 1463 13.61 -70.13 -19.01
CA VAL A 1463 12.45 -70.60 -19.81
C VAL A 1463 11.94 -69.36 -20.60
N LYS A 1464 11.33 -69.57 -21.79
CA LYS A 1464 10.77 -68.54 -22.69
C LYS A 1464 9.52 -67.83 -22.12
N GLU A 1465 9.45 -66.51 -22.30
CA GLU A 1465 8.22 -65.77 -22.60
C GLU A 1465 8.51 -64.70 -23.66
N GLU A 1466 7.74 -64.74 -24.73
CA GLU A 1466 7.85 -63.93 -25.95
C GLU A 1466 7.14 -62.58 -25.72
N THR A 1467 7.79 -61.46 -26.05
CA THR A 1467 7.09 -60.18 -26.29
C THR A 1467 7.59 -59.57 -27.60
N GLU A 1468 6.63 -59.36 -28.47
CA GLU A 1468 6.71 -58.90 -29.84
C GLU A 1468 7.15 -57.42 -29.91
N GLU A 1469 8.22 -57.15 -30.63
CA GLU A 1469 8.44 -55.88 -31.32
C GLU A 1469 7.91 -56.01 -32.77
N GLU A 1470 7.52 -54.88 -33.34
CA GLU A 1470 7.16 -54.63 -34.75
C GLU A 1470 5.67 -54.79 -35.12
N VAL A 1471 4.88 -53.72 -34.98
CA VAL A 1471 4.01 -53.25 -36.10
C VAL A 1471 3.90 -51.71 -36.06
N GLN A 1472 4.47 -51.10 -37.09
CA GLN A 1472 4.26 -49.73 -37.54
C GLN A 1472 2.79 -49.44 -37.92
N GLU A 1473 2.42 -48.17 -37.79
CA GLU A 1473 1.40 -47.49 -38.61
C GLU A 1473 -0.06 -48.00 -38.54
N THR A 1474 -0.93 -47.27 -37.83
CA THR A 1474 -2.17 -46.66 -38.40
C THR A 1474 -3.01 -45.94 -37.33
N ARG A 1475 -3.24 -44.63 -37.56
CA ARG A 1475 -4.40 -43.80 -37.18
C ARG A 1475 -4.99 -43.92 -35.75
N LEU A 1476 -4.74 -42.91 -34.90
CA LEU A 1476 -5.68 -41.83 -34.50
C LEU A 1476 -5.07 -40.83 -33.51
#